data_AF-A0A1Y4DJ49-F1
#
_entry.id   AF-A0A1Y4DJ49-F1
#
_cell.length_a   1.000
_cell.length_b   1.000
_cell.length_c   1.000
_cell.angle_alpha   90.00
_cell.angle_beta   90.00
_cell.angle_gamma   90.00
#
_symmetry.space_group_name_H-M   'P 1'
#
loop_
_entity.id
_entity.type
_entity.pdbx_description
1 polymer ?
#
loop_
_entity_poly.entity_id
_entity_poly.type
_entity_poly.pdbx_seq_one_letter_code
_entity_poly.pdbx_strand_id
1 'polypeptide(L)'
;MNKKLSLMLAAFVAAGYSLTAEAGVIKVTGPVTNQSFIIASAELGTENAKVLVSEDGTLKAVDKTLADFATANAENSADYLFEFTKTSSKWYVTQGESYIRWTNTNFALGANSSQADLTWNAKNGLGYSASGTTRYIAPAEESGYSGSATPLSLYAISANVADVEEPAFFKVGDEFLVISTNAAGEAEVVLMNATELEIHLATNPIESAQWTVKDGIVTSAMPELTAKNIAGFEEGVFTLGETGEVVSVYNNKLYVGQAATDAASATSGVAETGVVAPTGIVSFEVGGTFLLKVGNETDVVAQDKSSNATLGEAADNAYWTISEDKKNPGVYKFTNNENVELSIDDVYEFKIESVGNAYNAFYLIDAKDEGRAVKYDATTQTFSWVSISEGGASAFGVAIVASSAYNAQELADKTGDGFYMTLKNNDTDKATTNLQGNPFVGKLRPVYPVDKDGKKVAANSGSVAGFKAYSADDNNAANYEEYLLANESGIIVLDLDEDHKWSVEGINEFNGAGGGFKFKTFSNADMVAILNAKSGDDAYETKQNVAYTFTITYKDSHKQDIDLIKVKGVSPANNRNEYRVISYNNASGYFLSAGLMGVGNPVYAVFGSPAMVQTTDAENNPLLNKYVNITLKTSNARNNNKVIAMNEDGNVAAVQASKFLFSKPEGQWAVTATEATVDEETEAEDSYAFTFTNRESGKSFQVENMYYLGDNQYAVYYNGSAKFSGYGSAATRDTLIIAPSAASELKNDRVQMDGYANFKAEDVLDTQYRLAVASTEETDFYVTENHSGKHLLGLTKEVGDAATWSLVPMTAARTYNTFGGVKTPTDSVYVFNTVGYYDSKDKYQEATDTLAMVSYVLQNTKNGEYLTYENPQTLDILSMICDPNSTTSSTKDLKEAYRFVLKEKQNGLYNVLGIKYNEKNHCYTLNLDNKLYGATTTKQGAVEVELAYDQVNSNDLFDLQIVDAPEYKLLDRGDTIRLFREENDYEVMYENGQFLNLGNIAQITDMAPALYVDTAYVNRGHNNRYQYLLVVNPKYVPELPCDIPGHPAVHPDTTYGRFLVNMIDTAYVAYTKGAIHTNKYINEEEVDEPYAKLSFVYGFHTGDKLYITDENYQKSNNPADVIDLSTRDFNVAKFAFRYVNSINEGEESAFKIQTGYYDYNSYIANDKRPSVAEDGYLKTVNGVVVVAKGYTKGEEFNLTAEASDPTANETITAEGAVSVVATDGAVTIKGAEGKNVVIATILGKVVANETINSDNETIAVPAGIAVVSVDGESFKVVVK
;
A
#
# COMPACT_ATOMS: atom_id res chain seq x y z
N MET A 1 -0.01 -18.48 45.46
CA MET A 1 0.23 -19.27 46.68
C MET A 1 1.77 -19.58 46.84
N ASN A 2 2.63 -18.60 47.23
CA ASN A 2 4.06 -18.74 47.65
C ASN A 2 4.35 -18.35 49.14
N LYS A 3 4.79 -19.25 49.99
CA LYS A 3 6.16 -19.65 49.85
C LYS A 3 7.08 -18.39 49.79
N LYS A 4 7.24 -17.44 50.78
CA LYS A 4 8.29 -16.35 50.80
C LYS A 4 8.58 -15.35 52.01
N LEU A 5 7.89 -15.25 53.19
CA LEU A 5 8.10 -14.12 54.18
C LEU A 5 9.25 -14.24 55.21
N SER A 6 10.07 -15.29 55.18
CA SER A 6 10.65 -15.88 56.41
C SER A 6 12.11 -16.31 56.40
N LEU A 7 12.98 -15.81 55.50
CA LEU A 7 14.43 -15.93 55.71
C LEU A 7 15.00 -14.86 56.67
N MET A 8 14.11 -14.07 57.25
CA MET A 8 14.34 -12.76 57.85
C MET A 8 14.65 -12.72 59.36
N LEU A 9 13.92 -13.37 60.27
CA LEU A 9 14.00 -13.23 61.74
C LEU A 9 15.34 -13.59 62.42
N ALA A 10 16.36 -14.02 61.66
CA ALA A 10 17.44 -14.84 62.19
C ALA A 10 18.67 -14.07 62.72
N ALA A 11 19.12 -13.00 62.06
CA ALA A 11 20.38 -12.30 62.35
C ALA A 11 20.22 -10.94 63.06
N PHE A 12 18.99 -10.56 63.42
CA PHE A 12 18.77 -9.45 64.35
C PHE A 12 19.26 -9.77 65.77
N VAL A 13 19.10 -11.02 66.18
CA VAL A 13 19.56 -11.55 67.48
C VAL A 13 21.08 -11.44 67.61
N ALA A 14 21.81 -11.47 66.48
CA ALA A 14 23.28 -11.40 66.45
C ALA A 14 23.86 -10.01 66.78
N ALA A 15 23.04 -8.95 66.78
CA ALA A 15 23.51 -7.57 66.95
C ALA A 15 23.37 -7.01 68.38
N GLY A 16 22.94 -7.81 69.35
CA GLY A 16 22.92 -7.45 70.77
C GLY A 16 21.72 -6.60 71.22
N TYR A 17 20.62 -6.64 70.47
CA TYR A 17 19.36 -5.98 70.83
C TYR A 17 18.53 -6.86 71.78
N SER A 18 18.01 -6.27 72.86
CA SER A 18 16.97 -6.86 73.70
C SER A 18 15.65 -6.11 73.44
N LEU A 19 14.68 -6.76 72.81
CA LEU A 19 13.42 -6.16 72.44
C LEU A 19 12.31 -6.50 73.44
N THR A 20 11.60 -5.46 73.86
CA THR A 20 10.30 -5.50 74.52
C THR A 20 9.40 -4.51 73.77
N ALA A 21 9.06 -4.86 72.53
CA ALA A 21 8.41 -3.97 71.57
C ALA A 21 6.89 -4.19 71.50
N GLU A 22 6.19 -3.99 72.63
CA GLU A 22 4.71 -4.09 72.70
C GLU A 22 4.00 -2.73 72.60
N ALA A 23 4.74 -1.62 72.54
CA ALA A 23 4.17 -0.26 72.61
C ALA A 23 4.92 0.74 71.70
N GLY A 24 5.42 0.30 70.55
CA GLY A 24 6.10 1.19 69.60
C GLY A 24 7.39 1.84 70.13
N VAL A 25 8.02 1.28 71.16
CA VAL A 25 9.30 1.76 71.70
C VAL A 25 10.31 0.62 71.88
N ILE A 26 11.59 0.93 71.63
CA ILE A 26 12.68 -0.04 71.57
C ILE A 26 13.83 0.43 72.46
N LYS A 27 14.30 -0.46 73.34
CA LYS A 27 15.42 -0.18 74.25
C LYS A 27 16.73 -0.07 73.47
N VAL A 28 17.50 0.98 73.74
CA VAL A 28 18.85 1.18 73.19
C VAL A 28 19.92 1.07 74.28
N THR A 29 21.10 0.60 73.89
CA THR A 29 22.23 0.31 74.81
C THR A 29 23.02 1.55 75.24
N GLY A 30 22.75 2.71 74.63
CA GLY A 30 23.34 4.01 74.96
C GLY A 30 22.82 5.11 74.03
N PRO A 31 23.07 6.39 74.36
CA PRO A 31 22.59 7.51 73.55
C PRO A 31 23.40 7.66 72.27
N VAL A 32 22.71 8.03 71.19
CA VAL A 32 23.29 8.41 69.90
C VAL A 32 23.23 9.93 69.77
N THR A 33 24.24 10.53 69.14
CA THR A 33 24.32 11.99 68.95
C THR A 33 23.19 12.50 68.06
N ASN A 34 22.56 13.62 68.45
CA ASN A 34 21.43 14.27 67.75
C ASN A 34 20.19 13.36 67.62
N GLN A 35 19.97 12.47 68.59
CA GLN A 35 18.76 11.69 68.72
C GLN A 35 18.09 11.93 70.08
N SER A 36 16.77 11.79 70.10
CA SER A 36 15.95 11.97 71.28
C SER A 36 15.53 10.63 71.88
N PHE A 37 15.64 10.51 73.20
CA PHE A 37 15.36 9.28 73.94
C PHE A 37 14.47 9.55 75.15
N ILE A 38 13.66 8.55 75.50
CA ILE A 38 13.02 8.47 76.81
C ILE A 38 14.09 8.04 77.83
N ILE A 39 14.25 8.80 78.92
CA ILE A 39 15.22 8.49 79.99
C ILE A 39 14.50 7.86 81.18
N ALA A 40 14.67 6.55 81.36
CA ALA A 40 14.06 5.79 82.45
C ALA A 40 15.08 5.37 83.52
N SER A 41 14.64 5.34 84.78
CA SER A 41 15.43 4.85 85.94
C SER A 41 15.66 3.34 85.96
N ALA A 42 14.80 2.58 85.28
CA ALA A 42 14.84 1.13 85.15
C ALA A 42 14.40 0.73 83.73
N GLU A 43 14.27 -0.56 83.45
CA GLU A 43 13.61 -1.01 82.22
C GLU A 43 12.10 -0.70 82.27
N LEU A 44 11.57 -0.16 81.17
CA LEU A 44 10.14 0.01 80.96
C LEU A 44 9.52 -1.35 80.66
N GLY A 45 8.48 -1.70 81.42
CA GLY A 45 7.68 -2.91 81.25
C GLY A 45 6.24 -2.66 81.69
N THR A 46 5.57 -3.70 82.18
CA THR A 46 4.19 -3.60 82.69
C THR A 46 4.08 -2.94 84.07
N GLU A 47 5.20 -2.81 84.81
CA GLU A 47 5.27 -2.09 86.07
C GLU A 47 5.71 -0.63 85.87
N ASN A 48 5.32 0.24 86.80
CA ASN A 48 5.70 1.65 86.80
C ASN A 48 7.21 1.83 87.05
N ALA A 49 7.91 2.43 86.10
CA ALA A 49 9.27 2.94 86.28
C ALA A 49 9.27 4.48 86.30
N LYS A 50 10.18 5.09 87.07
CA LYS A 50 10.36 6.55 87.04
C LYS A 50 11.02 6.96 85.73
N VAL A 51 10.31 7.75 84.92
CA VAL A 51 10.77 8.39 83.69
C VAL A 51 11.03 9.88 83.97
N LEU A 52 12.13 10.40 83.45
CA LEU A 52 12.41 11.83 83.50
C LEU A 52 11.47 12.57 82.54
N VAL A 53 10.83 13.64 83.02
CA VAL A 53 9.96 14.51 82.23
C VAL A 53 10.21 15.97 82.57
N SER A 54 9.78 16.88 81.71
CA SER A 54 9.65 18.31 82.01
C SER A 54 8.19 18.70 81.96
N GLU A 55 7.73 19.39 82.99
CA GLU A 55 6.37 19.88 83.12
C GLU A 55 6.48 21.34 83.59
N ASP A 56 5.82 22.26 82.86
CA ASP A 56 5.96 23.72 83.04
C ASP A 56 7.42 24.22 83.08
N GLY A 57 8.29 23.62 82.27
CA GLY A 57 9.73 23.96 82.20
C GLY A 57 10.57 23.50 83.40
N THR A 58 10.03 22.63 84.26
CA THR A 58 10.71 22.09 85.44
C THR A 58 10.91 20.58 85.32
N LEU A 59 12.15 20.10 85.51
CA LEU A 59 12.45 18.66 85.51
C LEU A 59 11.84 17.95 86.73
N LYS A 60 11.15 16.84 86.47
CA LYS A 60 10.57 15.94 87.48
C LYS A 60 10.74 14.49 87.04
N ALA A 61 10.48 13.55 87.94
CA ALA A 61 10.43 12.12 87.64
C ALA A 61 9.03 11.58 87.93
N VAL A 62 8.41 10.96 86.93
CA VAL A 62 7.01 10.51 86.97
C VAL A 62 6.95 9.01 86.68
N ASP A 63 6.01 8.30 87.32
CA ASP A 63 5.78 6.87 87.08
C ASP A 63 5.13 6.66 85.70
N LYS A 64 5.73 5.79 84.90
CA LYS A 64 5.26 5.41 83.55
C LYS A 64 5.45 3.91 83.31
N THR A 65 4.55 3.33 82.55
CA THR A 65 4.62 1.94 82.02
C THR A 65 5.04 1.95 80.56
N LEU A 66 5.31 0.77 79.99
CA LEU A 66 5.58 0.62 78.56
C LEU A 66 4.38 1.07 77.69
N ALA A 67 3.15 0.79 78.14
CA ALA A 67 1.92 1.11 77.39
C ALA A 67 1.64 2.62 77.25
N ASP A 68 2.19 3.47 78.14
CA ASP A 68 2.07 4.93 78.08
C ASP A 68 2.68 5.55 76.81
N PHE A 69 3.46 4.78 76.03
CA PHE A 69 4.16 5.24 74.83
C PHE A 69 3.56 4.72 73.51
N ALA A 70 2.52 3.88 73.56
CA ALA A 70 1.96 3.17 72.40
C ALA A 70 1.31 4.07 71.31
N THR A 71 0.98 5.32 71.64
CA THR A 71 0.25 6.25 70.75
C THR A 71 0.84 7.66 70.77
N ALA A 72 2.17 7.77 70.65
CA ALA A 72 2.85 9.07 70.69
C ALA A 72 2.45 9.99 69.53
N ASN A 73 2.01 11.21 69.85
CA ASN A 73 1.81 12.30 68.91
C ASN A 73 2.75 13.48 69.24
N ALA A 74 2.93 14.40 68.28
CA ALA A 74 3.97 15.43 68.36
C ALA A 74 3.83 16.42 69.53
N GLU A 75 2.62 16.64 70.06
CA GLU A 75 2.40 17.52 71.22
C GLU A 75 2.79 16.83 72.54
N ASN A 76 2.44 15.56 72.72
CA ASN A 76 2.72 14.84 73.98
C ASN A 76 4.17 14.37 74.10
N SER A 77 4.87 14.12 72.99
CA SER A 77 6.24 13.59 73.03
C SER A 77 7.30 14.59 73.50
N ALA A 78 6.99 15.89 73.42
CA ALA A 78 7.91 16.96 73.80
C ALA A 78 8.28 16.94 75.30
N ASP A 79 7.41 16.43 76.17
CA ASP A 79 7.59 16.48 77.64
C ASP A 79 8.54 15.38 78.18
N TYR A 80 8.70 14.28 77.46
CA TYR A 80 9.48 13.10 77.90
C TYR A 80 10.60 12.66 76.95
N LEU A 81 10.71 13.25 75.76
CA LEU A 81 11.86 13.06 74.87
C LEU A 81 12.94 14.10 75.13
N PHE A 82 14.15 13.62 75.42
CA PHE A 82 15.34 14.45 75.62
C PHE A 82 16.35 14.18 74.51
N GLU A 83 16.80 15.23 73.84
CA GLU A 83 17.81 15.15 72.77
C GLU A 83 19.21 15.08 73.36
N PHE A 84 20.04 14.17 72.84
CA PHE A 84 21.43 13.98 73.27
C PHE A 84 22.41 14.53 72.23
N THR A 85 22.95 15.72 72.49
CA THR A 85 24.02 16.32 71.66
C THR A 85 25.39 16.06 72.28
N LYS A 86 26.44 16.01 71.45
CA LYS A 86 27.79 15.61 71.88
C LYS A 86 28.87 16.46 71.25
N THR A 87 29.82 16.96 72.04
CA THR A 87 31.02 17.63 71.51
C THR A 87 32.28 17.02 72.13
N SER A 88 33.25 16.64 71.28
CA SER A 88 34.60 16.08 71.57
C SER A 88 34.73 14.94 72.60
N SER A 89 34.27 15.12 73.85
CA SER A 89 34.23 14.10 74.91
C SER A 89 33.08 14.27 75.92
N LYS A 90 32.20 15.28 75.72
CA LYS A 90 31.10 15.63 76.62
C LYS A 90 29.74 15.51 75.94
N TRP A 91 28.72 15.23 76.74
CA TRP A 91 27.31 15.20 76.35
C TRP A 91 26.59 16.42 76.90
N TYR A 92 25.68 16.95 76.10
CA TYR A 92 24.66 17.91 76.51
C TYR A 92 23.31 17.25 76.26
N VAL A 93 22.38 17.47 77.19
CA VAL A 93 21.02 16.93 77.07
C VAL A 93 20.08 18.11 77.05
N THR A 94 19.29 18.19 75.99
CA THR A 94 18.42 19.31 75.66
C THR A 94 16.97 18.87 75.53
N GLN A 95 16.06 19.82 75.71
CA GLN A 95 14.64 19.66 75.48
C GLN A 95 14.10 21.00 74.96
N GLY A 96 13.76 21.03 73.68
CA GLY A 96 13.65 22.29 72.94
C GLY A 96 14.94 23.12 73.08
N GLU A 97 14.79 24.43 73.26
CA GLU A 97 15.92 25.35 73.40
C GLU A 97 16.62 25.33 74.79
N SER A 98 16.15 24.50 75.74
CA SER A 98 16.65 24.44 77.11
C SER A 98 17.60 23.28 77.37
N TYR A 99 18.60 23.51 78.24
CA TYR A 99 19.68 22.57 78.56
C TYR A 99 19.57 22.07 80.00
N ILE A 100 19.90 20.80 80.25
CA ILE A 100 20.09 20.29 81.61
C ILE A 100 21.34 20.93 82.24
N ARG A 101 21.18 21.47 83.46
CA ARG A 101 22.23 22.12 84.25
C ARG A 101 22.16 21.73 85.74
N TRP A 102 23.25 21.96 86.46
CA TRP A 102 23.35 21.76 87.91
C TRP A 102 23.24 23.08 88.67
N THR A 103 22.35 23.17 89.67
CA THR A 103 22.02 24.41 90.40
C THR A 103 22.76 24.58 91.74
N ASN A 104 23.74 23.72 92.02
CA ASN A 104 24.33 23.42 93.34
C ASN A 104 23.47 22.52 94.25
N THR A 105 22.16 22.46 94.06
CA THR A 105 21.24 21.62 94.88
C THR A 105 20.57 20.50 94.11
N ASN A 106 20.33 20.64 92.81
CA ASN A 106 19.64 19.67 91.96
C ASN A 106 19.97 19.86 90.46
N PHE A 107 19.52 18.94 89.62
CA PHE A 107 19.46 19.15 88.17
C PHE A 107 18.18 19.91 87.79
N ALA A 108 18.28 20.82 86.82
CA ALA A 108 17.15 21.62 86.31
C ALA A 108 17.40 21.99 84.84
N LEU A 109 16.36 22.43 84.13
CA LEU A 109 16.51 23.07 82.82
C LEU A 109 16.97 24.53 82.94
N GLY A 110 17.52 25.08 81.86
CA GLY A 110 17.82 26.50 81.74
C GLY A 110 18.58 26.87 80.46
N ALA A 111 18.88 28.17 80.32
CA ALA A 111 19.58 28.71 79.17
C ALA A 111 21.05 28.25 79.08
N ASN A 112 21.55 28.22 77.84
CA ASN A 112 22.87 27.70 77.44
C ASN A 112 24.06 28.23 78.29
N SER A 113 24.02 29.48 78.75
CA SER A 113 25.08 30.14 79.54
C SER A 113 25.37 29.51 80.93
N SER A 114 24.77 28.38 81.27
CA SER A 114 25.04 27.61 82.50
C SER A 114 24.90 26.09 82.31
N GLN A 115 25.07 25.56 81.09
CA GLN A 115 24.89 24.13 80.78
C GLN A 115 25.86 23.20 81.54
N ALA A 116 25.45 21.96 81.80
CA ALA A 116 26.29 20.95 82.45
C ALA A 116 27.04 20.07 81.42
N ASP A 117 28.37 19.99 81.56
CA ASP A 117 29.24 19.07 80.80
C ASP A 117 29.05 17.61 81.28
N LEU A 118 28.01 16.93 80.79
CA LEU A 118 27.69 15.56 81.19
C LEU A 118 28.66 14.55 80.57
N THR A 119 28.76 13.39 81.22
CA THR A 119 29.49 12.22 80.75
C THR A 119 28.59 11.00 80.83
N TRP A 120 28.50 10.24 79.74
CA TRP A 120 27.77 8.97 79.70
C TRP A 120 28.70 7.82 80.04
N ASN A 121 28.21 6.88 80.84
CA ASN A 121 28.83 5.59 81.03
C ASN A 121 27.73 4.52 81.08
N ALA A 122 27.82 3.53 80.19
CA ALA A 122 26.80 2.49 80.01
C ALA A 122 26.53 1.61 81.25
N LYS A 123 27.39 1.65 82.29
CA LYS A 123 27.12 1.03 83.59
C LYS A 123 26.58 1.98 84.66
N ASN A 124 26.77 3.30 84.47
CA ASN A 124 26.76 4.29 85.56
C ASN A 124 25.92 5.56 85.27
N GLY A 125 25.26 5.66 84.11
CA GLY A 125 24.34 6.76 83.75
C GLY A 125 25.00 8.07 83.30
N LEU A 126 24.23 9.16 83.36
CA LEU A 126 24.66 10.53 83.04
C LEU A 126 25.25 11.22 84.27
N GLY A 127 26.56 11.51 84.26
CA GLY A 127 27.28 12.16 85.35
C GLY A 127 27.83 13.55 85.01
N TYR A 128 27.60 14.51 85.91
CA TYR A 128 28.24 15.83 85.96
C TYR A 128 29.33 15.87 87.03
N SER A 129 30.48 16.50 86.76
CA SER A 129 31.58 16.61 87.73
C SER A 129 31.99 18.07 87.96
N ALA A 130 31.96 18.52 89.21
CA ALA A 130 32.42 19.85 89.61
C ALA A 130 33.19 19.79 90.93
N SER A 131 34.23 20.62 91.08
CA SER A 131 35.02 20.77 92.31
C SER A 131 35.48 19.45 92.95
N GLY A 132 35.85 18.46 92.13
CA GLY A 132 36.35 17.15 92.57
C GLY A 132 35.28 16.13 92.98
N THR A 133 33.99 16.41 92.83
CA THR A 133 32.91 15.44 93.12
C THR A 133 31.97 15.28 91.92
N THR A 134 31.58 14.04 91.64
CA THR A 134 30.60 13.70 90.57
C THR A 134 29.19 13.56 91.14
N ARG A 135 28.19 13.91 90.33
CA ARG A 135 26.76 13.80 90.58
C ARG A 135 26.10 13.18 89.37
N TYR A 136 25.25 12.18 89.57
CA TYR A 136 24.58 11.46 88.49
C TYR A 136 23.09 11.78 88.48
N ILE A 137 22.50 11.89 87.29
CA ILE A 137 21.05 12.01 87.14
C ILE A 137 20.40 10.70 87.63
N ALA A 138 19.43 10.81 88.53
CA ALA A 138 18.82 9.66 89.20
C ALA A 138 17.31 9.88 89.39
N PRO A 139 16.46 9.55 88.39
CA PRO A 139 15.02 9.78 88.46
C PRO A 139 14.30 8.95 89.55
N ALA A 140 14.95 7.92 90.10
CA ALA A 140 14.43 7.11 91.20
C ALA A 140 14.65 7.72 92.60
N GLU A 141 15.54 8.71 92.74
CA GLU A 141 15.84 9.36 94.02
C GLU A 141 14.94 10.60 94.22
N GLU A 142 14.41 10.82 95.43
CA GLU A 142 13.55 12.01 95.72
C GLU A 142 14.26 13.35 95.45
N SER A 143 15.60 13.38 95.54
CA SER A 143 16.41 14.55 95.20
C SER A 143 16.72 14.73 93.70
N GLY A 144 16.35 13.75 92.85
CA GLY A 144 16.61 13.75 91.40
C GLY A 144 18.07 13.52 90.98
N TYR A 145 18.98 13.31 91.94
CA TYR A 145 20.39 13.04 91.69
C TYR A 145 21.00 12.11 92.74
N SER A 146 22.06 11.38 92.35
CA SER A 146 22.87 10.56 93.25
C SER A 146 24.33 11.01 93.31
N GLY A 147 24.97 10.79 94.45
CA GLY A 147 26.42 10.97 94.64
C GLY A 147 27.25 9.77 94.15
N SER A 148 26.60 8.66 93.82
CA SER A 148 27.20 7.45 93.24
C SER A 148 26.59 7.20 91.85
N ALA A 149 27.26 6.36 91.06
CA ALA A 149 26.77 5.92 89.76
C ALA A 149 25.35 5.34 89.83
N THR A 150 24.46 5.79 88.96
CA THR A 150 23.08 5.28 88.82
C THR A 150 22.83 4.80 87.40
N PRO A 151 22.48 3.52 87.18
CA PRO A 151 22.12 3.03 85.84
C PRO A 151 20.83 3.70 85.35
N LEU A 152 20.72 3.85 84.02
CA LEU A 152 19.56 4.40 83.32
C LEU A 152 19.30 3.53 82.08
N SER A 153 18.03 3.34 81.72
CA SER A 153 17.65 2.76 80.42
C SER A 153 17.20 3.88 79.48
N LEU A 154 17.51 3.71 78.19
CA LEU A 154 17.12 4.63 77.13
C LEU A 154 16.23 3.90 76.13
N TYR A 155 15.18 4.56 75.65
CA TYR A 155 14.25 4.01 74.66
C TYR A 155 14.04 5.00 73.51
N ALA A 156 13.98 4.47 72.29
CA ALA A 156 13.61 5.17 71.06
C ALA A 156 12.21 4.72 70.60
N ILE A 157 11.57 5.44 69.68
CA ILE A 157 10.23 5.14 69.13
C ILE A 157 10.36 4.49 67.75
N SER A 158 9.52 3.50 67.43
CA SER A 158 9.42 2.80 66.13
C SER A 158 8.15 3.17 65.37
N ALA A 159 8.13 2.98 64.04
CA ALA A 159 6.98 3.27 63.20
C ALA A 159 6.23 1.99 62.81
N ASN A 160 4.89 2.02 62.83
CA ASN A 160 4.08 0.92 62.30
C ASN A 160 4.16 0.88 60.76
N VAL A 161 4.00 -0.30 60.17
CA VAL A 161 3.78 -0.40 58.71
C VAL A 161 2.41 0.20 58.42
N ALA A 162 2.31 1.02 57.36
CA ALA A 162 1.04 1.64 56.97
C ALA A 162 0.01 0.57 56.59
N ASP A 163 -1.24 0.79 56.97
CA ASP A 163 -2.34 -0.09 56.55
C ASP A 163 -2.56 0.05 55.04
N VAL A 164 -2.53 -1.07 54.34
CA VAL A 164 -2.75 -1.18 52.91
C VAL A 164 -3.93 -2.12 52.73
N GLU A 165 -5.10 -1.54 52.47
CA GLU A 165 -6.36 -2.29 52.27
C GLU A 165 -6.41 -3.02 50.92
N GLU A 166 -5.56 -2.63 49.96
CA GLU A 166 -5.45 -3.28 48.64
C GLU A 166 -4.52 -4.51 48.67
N PRO A 167 -4.84 -5.61 47.95
CA PRO A 167 -4.03 -6.83 47.98
C PRO A 167 -2.65 -6.69 47.30
N ALA A 168 -1.57 -6.92 48.03
CA ALA A 168 -0.18 -6.76 47.57
C ALA A 168 0.70 -8.01 47.79
N PHE A 169 1.86 -8.05 47.12
CA PHE A 169 2.93 -9.03 47.36
C PHE A 169 3.88 -8.51 48.44
N PHE A 170 4.07 -9.25 49.53
CA PHE A 170 4.89 -8.75 50.64
C PHE A 170 6.36 -9.18 50.48
N LYS A 171 7.22 -8.31 49.92
CA LYS A 171 8.64 -8.62 49.74
C LYS A 171 9.37 -8.77 51.09
N VAL A 172 10.05 -9.88 51.25
CA VAL A 172 10.98 -10.22 52.31
C VAL A 172 12.33 -10.66 51.78
N GLY A 173 13.36 -9.83 51.95
CA GLY A 173 14.71 -10.14 51.51
C GLY A 173 14.71 -10.12 49.99
N ASP A 174 15.19 -11.18 49.35
CA ASP A 174 15.07 -11.39 47.90
C ASP A 174 13.80 -12.21 47.53
N GLU A 175 12.88 -12.36 48.49
CA GLU A 175 11.75 -13.29 48.47
C GLU A 175 10.38 -12.48 48.62
N PHE A 176 9.18 -12.90 48.16
CA PHE A 176 7.82 -12.22 48.24
C PHE A 176 6.64 -13.06 48.82
N LEU A 177 6.13 -12.84 50.05
CA LEU A 177 5.10 -13.72 50.64
C LEU A 177 3.77 -13.70 49.91
N VAL A 178 3.20 -14.90 49.86
CA VAL A 178 2.05 -15.47 49.14
C VAL A 178 1.70 -16.81 49.93
N ILE A 179 0.76 -17.71 49.56
CA ILE A 179 0.39 -18.92 50.38
C ILE A 179 1.11 -20.25 49.89
N SER A 180 0.61 -21.49 49.85
CA SER A 180 0.99 -22.64 48.96
C SER A 180 0.01 -23.82 49.19
N THR A 181 0.04 -24.89 48.36
CA THR A 181 -0.73 -26.14 48.63
C THR A 181 0.22 -27.33 48.73
N ASN A 182 0.17 -28.06 49.84
CA ASN A 182 1.06 -29.18 50.11
C ASN A 182 0.63 -30.48 49.37
N ALA A 183 1.47 -31.51 49.43
CA ALA A 183 1.21 -32.80 48.76
C ALA A 183 0.00 -33.59 49.30
N ALA A 184 -0.60 -33.17 50.42
CA ALA A 184 -1.85 -33.72 50.96
C ALA A 184 -3.09 -32.92 50.54
N GLY A 185 -2.92 -31.78 49.84
CA GLY A 185 -4.01 -30.90 49.40
C GLY A 185 -4.38 -29.79 50.40
N GLU A 186 -3.56 -29.54 51.43
CA GLU A 186 -3.81 -28.51 52.43
C GLU A 186 -3.04 -27.22 52.13
N ALA A 187 -3.62 -26.07 52.49
CA ALA A 187 -2.97 -24.77 52.34
C ALA A 187 -1.85 -24.57 53.37
N GLU A 188 -0.65 -24.24 52.89
CA GLU A 188 0.56 -23.93 53.69
C GLU A 188 1.03 -22.48 53.43
N VAL A 189 1.97 -21.96 54.22
CA VAL A 189 2.68 -20.69 53.97
C VAL A 189 4.16 -20.98 54.19
N VAL A 190 5.05 -20.60 53.28
CA VAL A 190 6.40 -21.22 53.13
C VAL A 190 7.45 -20.18 52.63
N LEU A 191 8.59 -20.52 51.95
CA LEU A 191 9.63 -19.64 51.25
C LEU A 191 10.03 -20.04 49.77
N MET A 192 10.19 -19.09 48.82
CA MET A 192 10.55 -19.19 47.36
C MET A 192 11.45 -18.02 46.88
N ASN A 193 12.12 -18.14 45.72
CA ASN A 193 12.75 -17.03 44.99
C ASN A 193 11.88 -16.46 43.83
N ALA A 194 12.32 -15.37 43.18
CA ALA A 194 11.52 -14.66 42.15
C ALA A 194 11.04 -15.59 41.01
N THR A 195 11.93 -16.44 40.50
CA THR A 195 11.62 -17.43 39.45
C THR A 195 10.57 -18.45 39.90
N GLU A 196 10.59 -18.89 41.16
CA GLU A 196 9.59 -19.83 41.65
C GLU A 196 8.21 -19.18 41.86
N LEU A 197 8.14 -17.88 42.19
CA LEU A 197 6.87 -17.12 42.19
C LEU A 197 6.24 -17.12 40.80
N GLU A 198 7.02 -16.87 39.74
CA GLU A 198 6.51 -16.90 38.35
C GLU A 198 5.97 -18.28 37.98
N ILE A 199 6.69 -19.36 38.30
CA ILE A 199 6.24 -20.75 38.07
C ILE A 199 4.94 -21.03 38.84
N HIS A 200 4.81 -20.49 40.05
CA HIS A 200 3.62 -20.66 40.87
C HIS A 200 2.41 -19.88 40.35
N LEU A 201 2.59 -18.62 39.93
CA LEU A 201 1.54 -17.80 39.29
C LEU A 201 1.11 -18.36 37.93
N ALA A 202 2.02 -18.97 37.17
CA ALA A 202 1.69 -19.63 35.92
C ALA A 202 0.79 -20.88 36.10
N THR A 203 0.69 -21.41 37.33
CA THR A 203 -0.08 -22.63 37.64
C THR A 203 -1.25 -22.42 38.61
N ASN A 204 -1.37 -21.25 39.25
CA ASN A 204 -2.41 -20.92 40.23
C ASN A 204 -2.85 -19.45 40.06
N PRO A 205 -4.14 -19.10 40.27
CA PRO A 205 -4.62 -17.72 40.08
C PRO A 205 -3.85 -16.68 40.91
N ILE A 206 -3.72 -15.45 40.38
CA ILE A 206 -3.09 -14.31 41.09
C ILE A 206 -3.77 -14.01 42.44
N GLU A 207 -5.08 -14.21 42.56
CA GLU A 207 -5.81 -14.05 43.84
C GLU A 207 -5.34 -15.04 44.92
N SER A 208 -4.76 -16.18 44.55
CA SER A 208 -4.12 -17.11 45.50
C SER A 208 -2.86 -16.54 46.15
N ALA A 209 -2.52 -15.29 45.78
CA ALA A 209 -1.20 -14.77 45.87
C ALA A 209 -1.03 -13.52 46.74
N GLN A 210 -2.09 -12.78 47.02
CA GLN A 210 -1.96 -11.45 47.59
C GLN A 210 -2.33 -11.41 49.08
N TRP A 211 -1.75 -10.45 49.80
CA TRP A 211 -2.00 -10.18 51.21
C TRP A 211 -2.43 -8.73 51.42
N THR A 212 -3.18 -8.51 52.50
CA THR A 212 -3.68 -7.19 52.92
C THR A 212 -3.19 -6.90 54.33
N VAL A 213 -2.79 -5.66 54.61
CA VAL A 213 -2.30 -5.23 55.94
C VAL A 213 -3.32 -4.28 56.56
N LYS A 214 -3.84 -4.63 57.73
CA LYS A 214 -4.86 -3.85 58.43
C LYS A 214 -4.63 -3.88 59.94
N ASP A 215 -4.67 -2.71 60.57
CA ASP A 215 -4.29 -2.48 61.97
C ASP A 215 -2.87 -3.04 62.27
N GLY A 216 -1.97 -3.00 61.28
CA GLY A 216 -0.63 -3.59 61.34
C GLY A 216 -0.57 -5.12 61.32
N ILE A 217 -1.68 -5.82 61.08
CA ILE A 217 -1.76 -7.30 60.98
C ILE A 217 -1.88 -7.72 59.52
N VAL A 218 -1.13 -8.76 59.13
CA VAL A 218 -1.15 -9.31 57.76
C VAL A 218 -2.18 -10.43 57.63
N THR A 219 -3.06 -10.31 56.63
CA THR A 219 -4.21 -11.18 56.38
C THR A 219 -4.30 -11.61 54.91
N SER A 220 -4.87 -12.79 54.65
CA SER A 220 -5.03 -13.28 53.27
C SER A 220 -6.26 -12.69 52.59
N ALA A 221 -6.13 -12.28 51.33
CA ALA A 221 -7.26 -11.86 50.50
C ALA A 221 -8.13 -13.04 50.00
N MET A 222 -7.76 -14.31 50.24
CA MET A 222 -8.50 -15.47 49.75
C MET A 222 -9.76 -15.77 50.58
N PRO A 223 -10.94 -15.95 49.97
CA PRO A 223 -12.20 -16.23 50.70
C PRO A 223 -12.21 -17.46 51.60
N GLU A 224 -11.36 -18.46 51.35
CA GLU A 224 -11.27 -19.69 52.17
C GLU A 224 -10.24 -19.58 53.33
N LEU A 225 -9.45 -18.51 53.37
CA LEU A 225 -8.38 -18.28 54.36
C LEU A 225 -8.45 -16.90 55.03
N THR A 226 -9.44 -16.06 54.71
CA THR A 226 -9.68 -14.73 55.31
C THR A 226 -9.91 -14.72 56.82
N ALA A 227 -10.13 -15.88 57.44
CA ALA A 227 -10.20 -16.05 58.90
C ALA A 227 -8.85 -16.45 59.55
N LYS A 228 -7.75 -16.48 58.78
CA LYS A 228 -6.41 -16.82 59.28
C LYS A 228 -5.43 -15.68 59.02
N ASN A 229 -4.80 -15.26 60.11
CA ASN A 229 -3.83 -14.17 60.16
C ASN A 229 -2.43 -14.75 60.37
N ILE A 230 -1.41 -13.93 60.08
CA ILE A 230 -0.04 -14.26 60.46
C ILE A 230 0.10 -14.28 61.98
N ALA A 231 0.40 -15.44 62.56
CA ALA A 231 0.49 -15.67 64.00
C ALA A 231 1.93 -15.71 64.53
N GLY A 232 2.93 -15.66 63.65
CA GLY A 232 4.33 -15.64 64.02
C GLY A 232 5.28 -16.11 62.92
N PHE A 233 6.55 -16.09 63.24
CA PHE A 233 7.68 -16.48 62.39
C PHE A 233 8.57 -17.43 63.19
N GLU A 234 8.81 -18.64 62.69
CA GLU A 234 9.82 -19.55 63.26
C GLU A 234 10.63 -20.28 62.16
N GLU A 235 11.88 -20.63 62.45
CA GLU A 235 12.76 -21.54 61.66
C GLU A 235 12.86 -21.36 60.12
N GLY A 236 12.52 -20.20 59.56
CA GLY A 236 12.54 -20.03 58.11
C GLY A 236 11.17 -20.08 57.43
N VAL A 237 10.06 -20.13 58.20
CA VAL A 237 8.67 -20.20 57.70
C VAL A 237 7.67 -19.39 58.56
N PHE A 238 6.60 -18.86 57.96
CA PHE A 238 5.51 -18.18 58.68
C PHE A 238 4.40 -19.13 59.12
N THR A 239 3.83 -18.85 60.29
CA THR A 239 2.72 -19.60 60.85
C THR A 239 1.40 -18.82 60.73
N LEU A 240 0.30 -19.54 60.45
CA LEU A 240 -1.04 -18.99 60.37
C LEU A 240 -1.89 -19.42 61.58
N GLY A 241 -2.65 -18.48 62.14
CA GLY A 241 -3.54 -18.70 63.28
C GLY A 241 -4.69 -17.69 63.32
N GLU A 242 -5.61 -17.85 64.27
CA GLU A 242 -6.85 -17.04 64.32
C GLU A 242 -6.65 -15.62 64.90
N THR A 243 -5.54 -15.34 65.59
CA THR A 243 -5.39 -14.12 66.42
C THR A 243 -4.50 -13.01 65.85
N GLY A 244 -3.50 -13.33 65.03
CA GLY A 244 -2.62 -12.33 64.40
C GLY A 244 -1.52 -11.74 65.31
N GLU A 245 -0.40 -11.31 64.70
CA GLU A 245 0.70 -10.54 65.32
C GLU A 245 0.91 -9.22 64.57
N VAL A 246 1.30 -8.15 65.27
CA VAL A 246 1.44 -6.78 64.74
C VAL A 246 2.83 -6.56 64.13
N VAL A 247 2.91 -5.79 63.04
CA VAL A 247 4.14 -5.58 62.24
C VAL A 247 4.61 -4.11 62.25
N SER A 248 5.91 -3.88 62.51
CA SER A 248 6.51 -2.53 62.60
C SER A 248 7.95 -2.45 62.05
N VAL A 249 8.49 -1.25 61.87
CA VAL A 249 9.85 -1.00 61.32
C VAL A 249 10.66 -0.11 62.26
N TYR A 250 11.92 -0.49 62.50
CA TYR A 250 12.91 0.34 63.22
C TYR A 250 14.34 0.01 62.78
N ASN A 251 15.14 1.04 62.49
CA ASN A 251 16.49 0.95 61.92
C ASN A 251 16.55 0.08 60.62
N ASN A 252 15.60 0.32 59.69
CA ASN A 252 15.50 -0.30 58.36
C ASN A 252 15.32 -1.83 58.36
N LYS A 253 14.53 -2.32 59.31
CA LYS A 253 14.53 -3.73 59.67
C LYS A 253 13.18 -4.03 60.34
N LEU A 254 12.47 -5.03 59.82
CA LEU A 254 11.06 -5.32 60.15
C LEU A 254 10.94 -6.05 61.50
N TYR A 255 9.78 -5.97 62.15
CA TYR A 255 9.44 -6.71 63.36
C TYR A 255 8.04 -7.31 63.24
N VAL A 256 7.87 -8.55 63.70
CA VAL A 256 6.57 -9.24 63.81
C VAL A 256 6.40 -9.63 65.28
N GLY A 257 5.42 -9.02 65.94
CA GLY A 257 5.37 -9.00 67.41
C GLY A 257 6.66 -8.39 67.98
N GLN A 258 7.26 -9.05 68.97
CA GLN A 258 8.55 -8.64 69.53
C GLN A 258 9.77 -9.17 68.75
N ALA A 259 9.56 -10.02 67.74
CA ALA A 259 10.64 -10.72 67.04
C ALA A 259 11.08 -9.98 65.78
N ALA A 260 12.38 -10.00 65.51
CA ALA A 260 13.02 -8.99 64.69
C ALA A 260 13.64 -9.60 63.43
N THR A 261 13.35 -9.01 62.26
CA THR A 261 13.55 -9.58 60.92
C THR A 261 14.49 -8.77 59.98
N ASP A 262 15.59 -9.37 59.52
CA ASP A 262 16.81 -8.78 58.92
C ASP A 262 16.70 -7.88 57.70
N ALA A 263 15.55 -7.83 57.05
CA ALA A 263 15.33 -6.99 55.89
C ALA A 263 13.89 -6.43 55.95
N ALA A 264 13.35 -6.01 54.80
CA ALA A 264 12.09 -5.27 54.64
C ALA A 264 12.08 -3.90 55.32
N SER A 265 12.34 -2.89 54.49
CA SER A 265 11.33 -1.85 54.32
C SER A 265 10.18 -2.42 53.49
N ALA A 266 8.93 -2.01 53.76
CA ALA A 266 7.87 -2.18 52.77
C ALA A 266 8.11 -1.15 51.65
N THR A 267 8.44 -1.61 50.44
CA THR A 267 8.58 -0.74 49.26
C THR A 267 7.91 -1.34 48.03
N SER A 268 7.22 -0.47 47.29
CA SER A 268 7.29 -0.52 45.84
C SER A 268 8.70 -0.07 45.42
N GLY A 269 9.50 -0.96 44.83
CA GLY A 269 10.84 -0.64 44.32
C GLY A 269 12.01 -0.91 45.27
N VAL A 270 12.99 -1.68 44.77
CA VAL A 270 14.30 -1.18 44.30
C VAL A 270 15.03 -0.13 45.16
N ALA A 271 16.34 -0.33 45.33
CA ALA A 271 17.22 0.55 46.09
C ALA A 271 18.05 1.49 45.21
N GLU A 272 18.29 2.71 45.68
CA GLU A 272 19.12 3.70 44.99
C GLU A 272 20.01 4.51 45.92
N THR A 273 21.20 4.86 45.44
CA THR A 273 22.12 5.80 46.11
C THR A 273 22.77 6.76 45.10
N GLY A 274 22.49 8.05 45.26
CA GLY A 274 23.36 9.13 44.79
C GLY A 274 23.06 9.74 43.42
N VAL A 275 21.97 9.37 42.76
CA VAL A 275 21.64 9.91 41.43
C VAL A 275 20.97 11.28 41.50
N VAL A 276 21.31 12.11 40.52
CA VAL A 276 20.80 13.48 40.35
C VAL A 276 19.58 13.42 39.43
N ALA A 277 18.40 13.71 39.96
CA ALA A 277 17.14 13.68 39.22
C ALA A 277 16.90 14.97 38.42
N PRO A 278 16.28 14.90 37.22
CA PRO A 278 16.00 16.10 36.41
C PRO A 278 14.99 17.06 37.06
N THR A 279 15.08 18.34 36.72
CA THR A 279 14.20 19.38 37.27
C THR A 279 12.99 19.65 36.38
N GLY A 280 11.86 20.00 37.02
CA GLY A 280 10.59 20.29 36.33
C GLY A 280 9.89 19.04 35.78
N ILE A 281 10.10 17.89 36.42
CA ILE A 281 9.51 16.60 35.99
C ILE A 281 8.14 16.33 36.62
N VAL A 282 7.36 15.49 35.95
CA VAL A 282 5.98 15.10 36.33
C VAL A 282 5.80 13.59 36.25
N SER A 283 4.68 13.06 36.74
CA SER A 283 4.25 11.69 36.45
C SER A 283 3.82 11.57 34.99
N PHE A 284 4.22 10.50 34.31
CA PHE A 284 3.67 10.16 33.00
C PHE A 284 2.46 9.21 33.12
N GLU A 285 1.65 9.18 32.07
CA GLU A 285 0.62 8.17 31.83
C GLU A 285 0.96 7.47 30.50
N VAL A 286 0.64 6.18 30.39
CA VAL A 286 0.84 5.41 29.15
C VAL A 286 -0.08 5.97 28.06
N GLY A 287 0.49 6.24 26.88
CA GLY A 287 -0.15 6.98 25.78
C GLY A 287 0.04 8.50 25.83
N GLY A 288 0.64 9.05 26.89
CA GLY A 288 0.99 10.47 26.96
C GLY A 288 2.29 10.81 26.22
N THR A 289 2.33 12.00 25.60
CA THR A 289 3.53 12.57 24.96
C THR A 289 4.22 13.56 25.89
N PHE A 290 5.54 13.43 26.05
CA PHE A 290 6.35 14.20 27.00
C PHE A 290 7.74 14.56 26.44
N LEU A 291 8.41 15.51 27.10
CA LEU A 291 9.85 15.71 26.92
C LEU A 291 10.62 14.79 27.88
N LEU A 292 11.53 13.97 27.36
CA LEU A 292 12.38 13.10 28.18
C LEU A 292 13.64 13.87 28.59
N LYS A 293 13.90 13.96 29.91
CA LYS A 293 15.09 14.60 30.49
C LYS A 293 16.00 13.57 31.15
N VAL A 294 17.27 13.92 31.34
CA VAL A 294 18.28 13.08 32.01
C VAL A 294 19.20 13.90 32.91
N GLY A 295 19.57 13.36 34.07
CA GLY A 295 20.53 13.96 34.99
C GLY A 295 20.13 15.36 35.44
N ASN A 296 21.06 16.32 35.31
CA ASN A 296 20.86 17.73 35.67
C ASN A 296 20.86 18.66 34.44
N GLU A 297 20.71 18.09 33.26
CA GLU A 297 20.87 18.78 31.97
C GLU A 297 19.67 19.69 31.67
N THR A 298 19.92 20.78 30.93
CA THR A 298 18.87 21.70 30.46
C THR A 298 18.11 21.15 29.26
N ASP A 299 18.82 20.38 28.46
CA ASP A 299 18.42 19.90 27.14
C ASP A 299 17.69 18.55 27.28
N VAL A 300 16.98 18.14 26.23
CA VAL A 300 16.10 16.97 26.23
C VAL A 300 16.66 15.86 25.35
N VAL A 301 16.31 14.60 25.67
CA VAL A 301 16.69 13.45 24.84
C VAL A 301 16.01 13.58 23.48
N ALA A 302 16.78 13.51 22.40
CA ALA A 302 16.33 13.65 21.03
C ALA A 302 16.99 12.58 20.13
N GLN A 303 16.30 12.11 19.09
CA GLN A 303 16.86 11.14 18.14
C GLN A 303 16.20 11.21 16.76
N ASP A 304 17.00 11.31 15.71
CA ASP A 304 16.51 11.27 14.32
C ASP A 304 16.59 9.84 13.77
N LYS A 305 15.89 9.58 12.67
CA LYS A 305 15.75 8.25 12.02
C LYS A 305 17.06 7.56 11.59
N SER A 306 18.20 8.24 11.65
CA SER A 306 19.53 7.72 11.30
C SER A 306 20.65 8.15 12.25
N SER A 307 20.31 8.69 13.43
CA SER A 307 21.25 9.09 14.47
C SER A 307 21.06 8.25 15.75
N ASN A 308 22.12 8.16 16.57
CA ASN A 308 21.97 7.68 17.94
C ASN A 308 21.32 8.78 18.78
N ALA A 309 20.66 8.42 19.88
CA ALA A 309 20.12 9.40 20.81
C ALA A 309 21.19 10.42 21.27
N THR A 310 20.81 11.69 21.34
CA THR A 310 21.63 12.81 21.82
C THR A 310 20.81 13.70 22.77
N LEU A 311 21.43 14.77 23.30
CA LEU A 311 20.67 15.87 23.90
C LEU A 311 20.55 17.03 22.91
N GLY A 312 19.37 17.65 22.87
CA GLY A 312 19.07 18.79 22.02
C GLY A 312 17.95 19.67 22.57
N GLU A 313 17.58 20.70 21.79
CA GLU A 313 16.43 21.55 22.10
C GLU A 313 15.10 20.79 21.89
N ALA A 314 14.00 21.28 22.49
CA ALA A 314 12.68 20.68 22.33
C ALA A 314 12.17 20.84 20.87
N ALA A 315 12.11 19.72 20.15
CA ALA A 315 11.68 19.62 18.76
C ALA A 315 10.95 18.29 18.51
N ASP A 316 10.46 18.07 17.28
CA ASP A 316 9.63 16.91 16.94
C ASP A 316 10.34 15.56 17.19
N ASN A 317 11.67 15.51 17.00
CA ASN A 317 12.55 14.37 17.34
C ASN A 317 12.78 14.14 18.86
N ALA A 318 12.23 14.99 19.74
CA ALA A 318 12.41 14.97 21.19
C ALA A 318 11.10 14.87 22.00
N TYR A 319 9.94 14.85 21.33
CA TYR A 319 8.63 14.65 21.96
C TYR A 319 8.26 13.17 21.98
N TRP A 320 8.43 12.51 23.12
CA TRP A 320 8.30 11.05 23.26
C TRP A 320 6.92 10.65 23.78
N THR A 321 6.21 9.84 23.01
CA THR A 321 5.01 9.13 23.44
C THR A 321 5.42 7.80 24.09
N ILE A 322 4.98 7.57 25.33
CA ILE A 322 5.34 6.38 26.11
C ILE A 322 4.25 5.33 25.93
N SER A 323 4.58 4.20 25.30
CA SER A 323 3.69 3.05 25.16
C SER A 323 4.19 1.89 26.03
N GLU A 324 3.26 1.07 26.52
CA GLU A 324 3.55 -0.18 27.24
C GLU A 324 3.27 -1.37 26.31
N ASP A 325 4.14 -2.38 26.29
CA ASP A 325 3.93 -3.59 25.52
C ASP A 325 2.76 -4.39 26.11
N LYS A 326 1.64 -4.41 25.39
CA LYS A 326 0.42 -5.17 25.75
C LYS A 326 0.67 -6.67 25.95
N LYS A 327 1.79 -7.23 25.46
CA LYS A 327 2.19 -8.63 25.66
C LYS A 327 3.14 -8.82 26.83
N ASN A 328 3.89 -7.79 27.22
CA ASN A 328 4.87 -7.80 28.31
C ASN A 328 4.67 -6.55 29.21
N PRO A 329 3.64 -6.51 30.06
CA PRO A 329 3.41 -5.39 30.98
C PRO A 329 4.66 -5.06 31.82
N GLY A 330 4.93 -3.77 32.02
CA GLY A 330 6.16 -3.25 32.60
C GLY A 330 7.33 -3.07 31.60
N VAL A 331 7.17 -3.45 30.33
CA VAL A 331 8.10 -3.09 29.24
C VAL A 331 7.52 -1.92 28.45
N TYR A 332 8.32 -0.90 28.23
CA TYR A 332 7.94 0.37 27.62
C TYR A 332 8.75 0.65 26.36
N LYS A 333 8.10 1.32 25.42
CA LYS A 333 8.69 1.89 24.21
C LYS A 333 8.42 3.39 24.17
N PHE A 334 9.43 4.15 23.77
CA PHE A 334 9.35 5.59 23.60
C PHE A 334 9.41 5.87 22.10
N THR A 335 8.33 6.39 21.52
CA THR A 335 8.27 6.74 20.09
C THR A 335 8.14 8.24 19.98
N ASN A 336 9.04 8.91 19.25
CA ASN A 336 8.93 10.35 19.04
C ASN A 336 7.97 10.70 17.89
N ASN A 337 7.69 11.99 17.69
CA ASN A 337 6.79 12.46 16.63
C ASN A 337 7.34 12.30 15.20
N GLU A 338 8.59 11.85 15.01
CA GLU A 338 9.12 11.44 13.71
C GLU A 338 8.98 9.91 13.48
N ASN A 339 8.19 9.24 14.34
CA ASN A 339 8.00 7.79 14.42
C ASN A 339 9.33 7.02 14.57
N VAL A 340 10.29 7.61 15.29
CA VAL A 340 11.53 6.95 15.69
C VAL A 340 11.35 6.37 17.08
N GLU A 341 11.54 5.05 17.22
CA GLU A 341 11.67 4.41 18.53
C GLU A 341 13.03 4.77 19.15
N LEU A 342 13.02 5.25 20.40
CA LEU A 342 14.23 5.56 21.17
C LEU A 342 15.14 4.35 21.18
N SER A 343 16.38 4.51 20.72
CA SER A 343 17.35 3.43 20.69
C SER A 343 18.68 3.82 21.29
N ILE A 344 19.14 2.97 22.21
CA ILE A 344 20.46 3.08 22.86
C ILE A 344 21.22 1.81 22.49
N ASP A 345 22.13 1.89 21.53
CA ASP A 345 22.95 0.75 21.07
C ASP A 345 22.08 -0.45 20.61
N ASP A 346 21.18 -0.20 19.64
CA ASP A 346 20.20 -1.14 19.07
C ASP A 346 19.19 -1.78 20.06
N VAL A 347 19.03 -1.19 21.25
CA VAL A 347 17.99 -1.56 22.24
C VAL A 347 16.86 -0.53 22.23
N TYR A 348 15.63 -1.01 22.00
CA TYR A 348 14.40 -0.20 21.80
C TYR A 348 13.33 -0.41 22.88
N GLU A 349 13.52 -1.41 23.76
CA GLU A 349 12.53 -1.86 24.74
C GLU A 349 13.13 -1.69 26.14
N PHE A 350 12.45 -0.91 26.99
CA PHE A 350 12.98 -0.49 28.27
C PHE A 350 12.05 -0.88 29.42
N LYS A 351 12.61 -1.36 30.53
CA LYS A 351 11.89 -1.39 31.81
C LYS A 351 12.12 -0.06 32.53
N ILE A 352 11.06 0.47 33.14
CA ILE A 352 11.10 1.73 33.88
C ILE A 352 11.12 1.42 35.38
N GLU A 353 12.12 1.96 36.07
CA GLU A 353 12.37 1.69 37.49
C GLU A 353 12.47 3.00 38.27
N SER A 354 11.66 3.19 39.32
CA SER A 354 11.55 4.49 40.01
C SER A 354 12.81 4.87 40.79
N VAL A 355 13.29 6.10 40.61
CA VAL A 355 14.43 6.66 41.35
C VAL A 355 14.00 7.03 42.77
N GLY A 356 14.62 6.41 43.77
CA GLY A 356 14.23 6.54 45.17
C GLY A 356 14.21 7.99 45.69
N ASN A 357 13.19 8.34 46.47
CA ASN A 357 12.92 9.68 47.06
C ASN A 357 12.80 10.87 46.08
N ALA A 358 13.08 10.72 44.79
CA ALA A 358 12.93 11.75 43.77
C ALA A 358 11.59 11.57 43.03
N TYR A 359 10.57 12.33 43.44
CA TYR A 359 9.22 12.23 42.88
C TYR A 359 9.23 12.28 41.33
N ASN A 360 8.74 11.18 40.73
CA ASN A 360 8.56 10.96 39.28
C ASN A 360 9.84 10.78 38.43
N ALA A 361 11.02 10.61 39.02
CA ALA A 361 12.23 10.22 38.28
C ALA A 361 12.33 8.68 38.14
N PHE A 362 13.02 8.20 37.10
CA PHE A 362 13.16 6.77 36.81
C PHE A 362 14.46 6.41 36.04
N TYR A 363 14.89 5.16 36.11
CA TYR A 363 15.88 4.59 35.20
C TYR A 363 15.24 3.98 33.96
N LEU A 364 15.99 4.00 32.85
CA LEU A 364 15.76 3.16 31.68
C LEU A 364 16.67 1.93 31.77
N ILE A 365 16.07 0.75 31.90
CA ILE A 365 16.73 -0.55 32.02
C ILE A 365 16.50 -1.33 30.73
N ASP A 366 17.49 -2.10 30.25
CA ASP A 366 17.30 -2.95 29.08
C ASP A 366 16.28 -4.06 29.39
N ALA A 367 15.17 -4.13 28.64
CA ALA A 367 14.15 -5.14 28.87
C ALA A 367 14.62 -6.59 28.60
N LYS A 368 15.76 -6.76 27.92
CA LYS A 368 16.40 -8.06 27.61
C LYS A 368 17.60 -8.37 28.51
N ASP A 369 18.13 -7.39 29.24
CA ASP A 369 19.21 -7.55 30.22
C ASP A 369 18.99 -6.61 31.42
N GLU A 370 18.19 -7.08 32.37
CA GLU A 370 17.88 -6.36 33.63
C GLU A 370 19.11 -6.08 34.51
N GLY A 371 20.31 -6.54 34.12
CA GLY A 371 21.56 -6.22 34.78
C GLY A 371 22.16 -4.86 34.39
N ARG A 372 21.62 -4.18 33.36
CA ARG A 372 22.15 -2.92 32.81
C ARG A 372 21.11 -1.82 32.58
N ALA A 373 21.53 -0.59 32.84
CA ALA A 373 20.72 0.62 32.68
C ALA A 373 21.45 1.69 31.85
N VAL A 374 20.69 2.65 31.32
CA VAL A 374 21.22 3.74 30.51
C VAL A 374 21.96 4.75 31.39
N LYS A 375 23.18 5.10 30.98
CA LYS A 375 23.97 6.24 31.46
C LYS A 375 24.16 7.25 30.35
N TYR A 376 23.89 8.51 30.64
CA TYR A 376 24.37 9.66 29.86
C TYR A 376 25.72 10.13 30.42
N ASP A 377 26.72 10.33 29.55
CA ASP A 377 27.99 10.97 29.92
C ASP A 377 28.06 12.39 29.34
N ALA A 378 27.88 13.38 30.20
CA ALA A 378 27.91 14.80 29.83
C ALA A 378 29.26 15.29 29.26
N THR A 379 30.35 14.53 29.46
CA THR A 379 31.68 14.87 28.92
C THR A 379 31.79 14.54 27.43
N THR A 380 31.19 13.43 27.01
CA THR A 380 31.19 12.96 25.62
C THR A 380 29.89 13.22 24.88
N GLN A 381 28.83 13.62 25.61
CA GLN A 381 27.47 13.84 25.11
C GLN A 381 26.86 12.59 24.46
N THR A 382 27.08 11.44 25.09
CA THR A 382 26.66 10.13 24.57
C THR A 382 25.92 9.30 25.61
N PHE A 383 24.90 8.58 25.18
CA PHE A 383 24.29 7.50 25.96
C PHE A 383 25.09 6.20 25.83
N SER A 384 25.05 5.38 26.88
CA SER A 384 25.77 4.12 26.99
C SER A 384 25.11 3.20 28.01
N TRP A 385 25.37 1.90 27.95
CA TRP A 385 24.91 0.93 28.93
C TRP A 385 25.93 0.76 30.07
N VAL A 386 25.46 0.74 31.33
CA VAL A 386 26.28 0.44 32.52
C VAL A 386 25.61 -0.65 33.35
N SER A 387 26.39 -1.45 34.09
CA SER A 387 25.79 -2.40 35.02
C SER A 387 25.16 -1.68 36.21
N ILE A 388 23.91 -2.03 36.51
CA ILE A 388 23.19 -1.52 37.69
C ILE A 388 23.94 -1.90 38.98
N SER A 389 24.59 -3.06 38.99
CA SER A 389 25.37 -3.56 40.14
C SER A 389 26.67 -2.79 40.41
N GLU A 390 27.21 -2.08 39.41
CA GLU A 390 28.43 -1.27 39.52
C GLU A 390 28.13 0.21 39.81
N GLY A 391 26.87 0.63 39.62
CA GLY A 391 26.38 1.99 39.84
C GLY A 391 26.73 2.97 38.70
N GLY A 392 26.08 4.14 38.71
CA GLY A 392 26.34 5.22 37.75
C GLY A 392 25.38 5.30 36.56
N ALA A 393 24.22 4.62 36.63
CA ALA A 393 23.09 4.89 35.74
C ALA A 393 22.58 6.33 35.92
N SER A 394 21.94 6.88 34.89
CA SER A 394 21.40 8.25 34.94
C SER A 394 19.90 8.23 35.21
N ALA A 395 19.43 9.05 36.15
CA ALA A 395 18.00 9.27 36.34
C ALA A 395 17.44 10.04 35.14
N PHE A 396 16.39 9.50 34.57
CA PHE A 396 15.51 10.13 33.61
C PHE A 396 14.26 10.66 34.32
N GLY A 397 13.49 11.48 33.60
CA GLY A 397 12.18 11.91 34.03
C GLY A 397 11.48 12.66 32.91
N VAL A 398 10.14 12.64 32.91
CA VAL A 398 9.36 13.34 31.89
C VAL A 398 9.04 14.77 32.33
N ALA A 399 9.02 15.71 31.39
CA ALA A 399 8.45 17.04 31.58
C ALA A 399 7.24 17.23 30.66
N ILE A 400 6.25 18.01 31.12
CA ILE A 400 5.10 18.40 30.30
C ILE A 400 5.62 19.20 29.09
N VAL A 401 5.11 18.88 27.90
CA VAL A 401 5.36 19.69 26.70
C VAL A 401 4.76 21.09 26.88
N ALA A 402 5.46 22.12 26.41
CA ALA A 402 4.95 23.48 26.44
C ALA A 402 3.74 23.66 25.50
N SER A 403 2.97 24.72 25.70
CA SER A 403 1.81 25.04 24.87
C SER A 403 1.91 26.46 24.29
N SER A 404 1.97 26.56 22.96
CA SER A 404 1.96 27.82 22.22
C SER A 404 0.54 28.25 21.85
N ALA A 405 0.36 29.54 21.51
CA ALA A 405 -0.92 30.07 21.05
C ALA A 405 -1.02 30.00 19.52
N TYR A 406 -2.19 29.61 19.00
CA TYR A 406 -2.49 29.84 17.58
C TYR A 406 -2.70 31.33 17.34
N ASN A 407 -1.96 31.88 16.38
CA ASN A 407 -2.23 33.20 15.85
C ASN A 407 -3.46 33.20 14.93
N ALA A 408 -4.00 34.39 14.65
CA ALA A 408 -5.22 34.53 13.87
C ALA A 408 -5.09 34.08 12.40
N GLN A 409 -3.87 34.03 11.85
CA GLN A 409 -3.60 33.52 10.50
C GLN A 409 -3.72 31.99 10.47
N GLU A 410 -3.05 31.29 11.38
CA GLU A 410 -3.07 29.83 11.50
C GLU A 410 -4.48 29.25 11.68
N LEU A 411 -5.35 29.99 12.38
CA LEU A 411 -6.77 29.65 12.52
C LEU A 411 -7.60 30.00 11.28
N ALA A 412 -7.24 31.03 10.53
CA ALA A 412 -7.89 31.34 9.26
C ALA A 412 -7.50 30.34 8.16
N ASP A 413 -6.22 29.92 8.13
CA ASP A 413 -5.62 28.98 7.18
C ASP A 413 -6.31 27.62 7.14
N LYS A 414 -6.95 27.19 8.25
CA LYS A 414 -7.65 25.90 8.31
C LYS A 414 -8.74 25.79 7.23
N THR A 415 -9.48 26.86 6.94
CA THR A 415 -10.52 26.88 5.88
C THR A 415 -10.55 28.18 5.03
N GLY A 416 -9.45 28.96 5.01
CA GLY A 416 -9.27 30.20 4.26
C GLY A 416 -9.66 31.50 5.01
N ASP A 417 -10.76 31.47 5.75
CA ASP A 417 -11.30 32.58 6.57
C ASP A 417 -11.75 32.14 7.97
N GLY A 418 -11.32 30.96 8.44
CA GLY A 418 -11.69 30.43 9.75
C GLY A 418 -11.45 28.92 9.91
N PHE A 419 -12.06 28.31 10.91
CA PHE A 419 -11.91 26.90 11.29
C PHE A 419 -13.23 26.29 11.80
N TYR A 420 -13.22 24.99 12.03
CA TYR A 420 -14.25 24.29 12.81
C TYR A 420 -13.58 23.60 13.99
N MET A 421 -14.34 23.37 15.06
CA MET A 421 -13.84 22.78 16.28
C MET A 421 -14.92 21.88 16.89
N THR A 422 -14.51 20.74 17.44
CA THR A 422 -15.40 19.86 18.21
C THR A 422 -14.93 19.87 19.66
N LEU A 423 -15.87 20.08 20.58
CA LEU A 423 -15.64 20.09 22.02
C LEU A 423 -16.27 18.85 22.65
N LYS A 424 -15.53 18.19 23.56
CA LYS A 424 -15.98 17.05 24.38
C LYS A 424 -15.65 17.35 25.85
N ASN A 425 -16.38 16.75 26.79
CA ASN A 425 -15.91 16.66 28.18
C ASN A 425 -14.72 15.71 28.29
N ASN A 426 -13.78 16.03 29.18
CA ASN A 426 -12.55 15.26 29.41
C ASN A 426 -12.72 14.17 30.49
N ASP A 427 -13.80 13.38 30.39
CA ASP A 427 -14.14 12.24 31.26
C ASP A 427 -14.16 11.00 30.37
N THR A 428 -13.13 10.16 30.47
CA THR A 428 -12.83 9.06 29.53
C THR A 428 -13.95 8.03 29.45
N ASP A 429 -14.65 7.77 30.54
CA ASP A 429 -15.73 6.77 30.60
C ASP A 429 -17.07 7.32 30.08
N LYS A 430 -17.18 8.65 29.89
CA LYS A 430 -18.45 9.34 29.59
C LYS A 430 -18.27 10.50 28.61
N ALA A 431 -17.34 10.37 27.66
CA ALA A 431 -17.07 11.39 26.67
C ALA A 431 -18.31 11.68 25.78
N THR A 432 -18.67 12.95 25.65
CA THR A 432 -19.83 13.44 24.90
C THR A 432 -19.59 14.83 24.33
N THR A 433 -20.08 15.06 23.11
CA THR A 433 -20.11 16.38 22.44
C THR A 433 -21.35 17.19 22.78
N ASN A 434 -22.32 16.60 23.49
CA ASN A 434 -23.60 17.24 23.83
C ASN A 434 -23.47 18.17 25.04
N LEU A 435 -22.68 19.23 24.87
CA LEU A 435 -22.42 20.26 25.89
C LEU A 435 -23.46 21.38 25.78
N GLN A 436 -24.36 21.46 26.76
CA GLN A 436 -25.41 22.48 26.78
C GLN A 436 -24.82 23.89 26.83
N GLY A 437 -25.36 24.78 26.00
CA GLY A 437 -24.90 26.18 25.90
C GLY A 437 -23.62 26.39 25.08
N ASN A 438 -23.21 25.41 24.26
CA ASN A 438 -22.02 25.53 23.40
C ASN A 438 -22.22 26.52 22.22
N PRO A 439 -21.49 27.65 22.16
CA PRO A 439 -21.55 28.60 21.04
C PRO A 439 -20.56 28.27 19.92
N PHE A 440 -19.62 27.33 20.15
CA PHE A 440 -18.51 27.00 19.25
C PHE A 440 -18.94 26.02 18.14
N VAL A 441 -20.20 26.11 17.73
CA VAL A 441 -20.82 25.26 16.71
C VAL A 441 -20.88 25.98 15.35
N GLY A 442 -20.76 25.21 14.27
CA GLY A 442 -20.64 25.76 12.91
C GLY A 442 -19.26 26.33 12.61
N LYS A 443 -19.14 27.11 11.53
CA LYS A 443 -17.85 27.70 11.12
C LYS A 443 -17.46 28.87 12.02
N LEU A 444 -16.34 28.73 12.71
CA LEU A 444 -15.75 29.73 13.58
C LEU A 444 -14.76 30.59 12.80
N ARG A 445 -14.73 31.89 13.09
CA ARG A 445 -13.83 32.84 12.45
C ARG A 445 -13.11 33.68 13.50
N PRO A 446 -11.77 33.77 13.47
CA PRO A 446 -11.08 34.82 14.20
C PRO A 446 -11.41 36.16 13.53
N VAL A 447 -11.88 37.15 14.29
CA VAL A 447 -12.29 38.46 13.77
C VAL A 447 -11.68 39.61 14.57
N TYR A 448 -11.64 40.79 13.96
CA TYR A 448 -11.21 42.03 14.59
C TYR A 448 -12.19 43.19 14.33
N PRO A 449 -12.30 44.17 15.27
CA PRO A 449 -13.14 45.34 15.09
C PRO A 449 -12.57 46.30 14.03
N VAL A 450 -13.44 46.93 13.25
CA VAL A 450 -13.08 47.96 12.27
C VAL A 450 -13.86 49.25 12.47
N ASP A 451 -13.27 50.38 12.06
CA ASP A 451 -13.96 51.67 11.93
C ASP A 451 -14.84 51.75 10.67
N LYS A 452 -15.50 52.89 10.49
CA LYS A 452 -16.40 53.16 9.35
C LYS A 452 -15.71 53.12 7.97
N ASP A 453 -14.39 53.23 7.92
CA ASP A 453 -13.59 53.18 6.70
C ASP A 453 -12.98 51.77 6.50
N GLY A 454 -13.34 50.83 7.37
CA GLY A 454 -12.94 49.42 7.30
C GLY A 454 -11.54 49.14 7.84
N LYS A 455 -10.94 50.06 8.60
CA LYS A 455 -9.60 49.92 9.20
C LYS A 455 -9.68 49.32 10.61
N LYS A 456 -8.75 48.42 10.95
CA LYS A 456 -8.66 47.77 12.27
C LYS A 456 -8.53 48.79 13.41
N VAL A 457 -9.37 48.64 14.44
CA VAL A 457 -9.36 49.46 15.68
C VAL A 457 -9.46 48.59 16.92
N ALA A 458 -9.06 49.14 18.08
CA ALA A 458 -9.23 48.45 19.37
C ALA A 458 -10.72 48.30 19.73
N ALA A 459 -11.10 47.17 20.33
CA ALA A 459 -12.49 46.87 20.68
C ALA A 459 -13.12 47.90 21.64
N ASN A 460 -12.33 48.50 22.51
CA ASN A 460 -12.78 49.54 23.46
C ASN A 460 -12.56 50.98 22.97
N SER A 461 -12.25 51.19 21.69
CA SER A 461 -12.00 52.52 21.10
C SER A 461 -13.21 53.47 21.09
N GLY A 462 -14.43 52.95 21.25
CA GLY A 462 -15.66 53.73 21.10
C GLY A 462 -15.91 54.25 19.68
N SER A 463 -15.23 53.65 18.68
CA SER A 463 -15.31 54.00 17.25
C SER A 463 -15.51 52.77 16.35
N VAL A 464 -16.02 51.67 16.90
CA VAL A 464 -16.25 50.42 16.15
C VAL A 464 -17.48 50.59 15.25
N ALA A 465 -17.38 50.22 13.98
CA ALA A 465 -18.49 50.23 13.02
C ALA A 465 -18.86 48.85 12.49
N GLY A 466 -18.02 47.84 12.72
CA GLY A 466 -18.27 46.45 12.35
C GLY A 466 -17.08 45.55 12.67
N PHE A 467 -17.07 44.35 12.09
CA PHE A 467 -16.02 43.34 12.26
C PHE A 467 -15.57 42.81 10.89
N LYS A 468 -14.30 42.39 10.79
CA LYS A 468 -13.77 41.62 9.66
C LYS A 468 -13.10 40.35 10.16
N ALA A 469 -13.21 39.27 9.40
CA ALA A 469 -12.40 38.07 9.62
C ALA A 469 -10.94 38.34 9.23
N TYR A 470 -10.02 37.65 9.89
CA TYR A 470 -8.69 37.45 9.35
C TYR A 470 -8.76 36.44 8.19
N SER A 471 -7.79 36.54 7.28
CA SER A 471 -7.64 35.64 6.12
C SER A 471 -6.26 35.02 6.13
N ALA A 472 -6.14 33.85 5.49
CA ALA A 472 -4.87 33.19 5.22
C ALA A 472 -3.76 34.14 4.68
N ASP A 473 -4.14 35.12 3.85
CA ASP A 473 -3.19 36.03 3.18
C ASP A 473 -2.79 37.28 4.00
N ASP A 474 -3.32 37.50 5.21
CA ASP A 474 -2.97 38.70 6.01
C ASP A 474 -1.67 38.47 6.79
N ASN A 475 -0.53 38.83 6.21
CA ASN A 475 0.79 38.73 6.86
C ASN A 475 0.91 39.48 8.21
N ASN A 476 -0.03 40.36 8.58
CA ASN A 476 -0.05 40.95 9.93
C ASN A 476 -0.75 40.02 10.94
N ALA A 477 -1.65 39.13 10.49
CA ALA A 477 -2.41 38.18 11.31
C ALA A 477 -1.51 37.22 12.10
N ALA A 478 -0.34 36.86 11.55
CA ALA A 478 0.71 36.09 12.22
C ALA A 478 1.11 36.62 13.62
N ASN A 479 0.95 37.93 13.88
CA ASN A 479 1.37 38.56 15.13
C ASN A 479 0.22 38.74 16.15
N TYR A 480 -0.94 38.09 15.94
CA TYR A 480 -2.12 38.25 16.81
C TYR A 480 -2.61 36.92 17.39
N GLU A 481 -2.13 36.59 18.58
CA GLU A 481 -2.58 35.46 19.44
C GLU A 481 -3.87 35.77 20.23
N GLU A 482 -4.37 37.01 20.14
CA GLU A 482 -5.62 37.49 20.75
C GLU A 482 -6.59 38.00 19.68
N TYR A 483 -7.82 37.47 19.67
CA TYR A 483 -8.86 37.78 18.69
C TYR A 483 -10.26 37.71 19.31
N LEU A 484 -11.24 38.31 18.64
CA LEU A 484 -12.64 38.00 18.89
C LEU A 484 -12.99 36.74 18.08
N LEU A 485 -13.93 35.93 18.55
CA LEU A 485 -14.39 34.75 17.83
C LEU A 485 -15.83 34.93 17.38
N ALA A 486 -16.09 34.66 16.09
CA ALA A 486 -17.42 34.74 15.50
C ALA A 486 -17.91 33.39 14.99
N ASN A 487 -19.20 33.11 15.17
CA ASN A 487 -19.92 32.04 14.47
C ASN A 487 -20.93 32.68 13.48
N GLU A 488 -21.82 31.89 12.88
CA GLU A 488 -22.82 32.40 11.93
C GLU A 488 -23.85 33.36 12.54
N SER A 489 -24.08 33.27 13.86
CA SER A 489 -25.03 34.13 14.59
C SER A 489 -24.42 35.44 15.08
N GLY A 490 -23.09 35.56 15.11
CA GLY A 490 -22.37 36.78 15.49
C GLY A 490 -21.15 36.52 16.37
N ILE A 491 -20.85 37.45 17.28
CA ILE A 491 -19.67 37.41 18.16
C ILE A 491 -19.96 36.60 19.42
N ILE A 492 -19.11 35.61 19.69
CA ILE A 492 -19.15 34.79 20.90
C ILE A 492 -18.56 35.57 22.07
N VAL A 493 -19.21 35.50 23.24
CA VAL A 493 -18.73 36.09 24.51
C VAL A 493 -18.99 35.15 25.67
N LEU A 494 -18.22 35.30 26.75
CA LEU A 494 -18.54 34.77 28.07
C LEU A 494 -19.30 35.83 28.86
N ASP A 495 -20.46 35.47 29.40
CA ASP A 495 -21.27 36.30 30.29
C ASP A 495 -20.75 36.18 31.72
N LEU A 496 -20.24 37.29 32.26
CA LEU A 496 -19.62 37.41 33.58
C LEU A 496 -20.62 37.86 34.66
N ASP A 497 -21.89 38.03 34.32
CA ASP A 497 -22.94 38.32 35.28
C ASP A 497 -23.18 37.11 36.20
N GLU A 498 -23.10 37.33 37.51
CA GLU A 498 -23.22 36.24 38.49
C GLU A 498 -24.65 35.68 38.58
N ASP A 499 -25.68 36.50 38.31
CA ASP A 499 -27.07 36.06 38.28
C ASP A 499 -27.39 35.22 37.03
N HIS A 500 -26.56 35.30 35.99
CA HIS A 500 -26.69 34.51 34.76
C HIS A 500 -25.89 33.22 34.76
N LYS A 501 -25.15 32.87 35.81
CA LYS A 501 -24.38 31.62 35.92
C LYS A 501 -25.25 30.36 35.80
N TRP A 502 -24.60 29.23 35.55
CA TRP A 502 -25.23 27.93 35.77
C TRP A 502 -25.53 27.69 37.25
N SER A 503 -26.68 27.09 37.55
CA SER A 503 -27.07 26.72 38.91
C SER A 503 -26.37 25.41 39.31
N VAL A 504 -25.58 25.43 40.38
CA VAL A 504 -24.74 24.30 40.79
C VAL A 504 -24.94 23.99 42.27
N GLU A 505 -25.64 22.90 42.56
CA GLU A 505 -25.87 22.43 43.93
C GLU A 505 -24.65 21.64 44.42
N GLY A 506 -24.00 22.09 45.50
CA GLY A 506 -22.89 21.38 46.15
C GLY A 506 -21.47 21.65 45.64
N ILE A 507 -21.27 22.42 44.55
CA ILE A 507 -19.92 22.70 44.01
C ILE A 507 -19.44 24.09 44.45
N ASN A 508 -18.60 24.12 45.50
CA ASN A 508 -18.09 25.37 46.10
C ASN A 508 -17.08 26.13 45.23
N GLU A 509 -16.50 25.48 44.21
CA GLU A 509 -15.42 26.03 43.36
C GLU A 509 -15.90 27.12 42.38
N PHE A 510 -17.20 27.16 42.07
CA PHE A 510 -17.80 28.17 41.19
C PHE A 510 -18.33 29.41 41.94
N ASN A 511 -18.10 29.51 43.25
CA ASN A 511 -18.49 30.68 44.04
C ASN A 511 -17.72 31.94 43.61
N GLY A 512 -18.42 33.07 43.50
CA GLY A 512 -17.84 34.35 43.08
C GLY A 512 -17.11 34.23 41.73
N ALA A 513 -15.96 34.87 41.57
CA ALA A 513 -15.19 34.85 40.33
C ALA A 513 -14.52 33.51 39.96
N GLY A 514 -14.84 32.39 40.63
CA GLY A 514 -14.21 31.07 40.38
C GLY A 514 -14.58 30.42 39.03
N GLY A 515 -15.84 30.54 38.60
CA GLY A 515 -16.33 30.00 37.33
C GLY A 515 -17.85 29.87 37.27
N GLY A 516 -18.36 28.91 36.49
CA GLY A 516 -19.80 28.63 36.35
C GLY A 516 -20.52 29.57 35.38
N PHE A 517 -19.79 30.44 34.69
CA PHE A 517 -20.29 31.41 33.72
C PHE A 517 -20.84 30.76 32.44
N LYS A 518 -21.78 31.43 31.76
CA LYS A 518 -22.41 30.94 30.52
C LYS A 518 -21.82 31.64 29.30
N PHE A 519 -21.73 30.94 28.18
CA PHE A 519 -21.47 31.59 26.90
C PHE A 519 -22.75 32.16 26.28
N LYS A 520 -22.60 33.25 25.53
CA LYS A 520 -23.64 33.89 24.72
C LYS A 520 -23.06 34.27 23.35
N THR A 521 -23.93 34.49 22.37
CA THR A 521 -23.58 35.10 21.08
C THR A 521 -24.39 36.37 20.90
N PHE A 522 -23.72 37.49 20.60
CA PHE A 522 -24.35 38.76 20.25
C PHE A 522 -24.29 38.97 18.74
N SER A 523 -25.35 39.52 18.15
CA SER A 523 -25.31 39.89 16.74
C SER A 523 -24.23 40.96 16.49
N ASN A 524 -23.74 41.07 15.26
CA ASN A 524 -22.74 42.09 14.92
C ASN A 524 -23.22 43.52 15.25
N ALA A 525 -24.53 43.79 15.16
CA ALA A 525 -25.09 45.10 15.50
C ALA A 525 -25.08 45.35 17.02
N ASP A 526 -25.50 44.35 17.81
CA ASP A 526 -25.53 44.46 19.28
C ASP A 526 -24.11 44.57 19.85
N MET A 527 -23.17 43.79 19.31
CA MET A 527 -21.77 43.86 19.75
C MET A 527 -21.12 45.20 19.39
N VAL A 528 -21.47 45.82 18.26
CA VAL A 528 -21.07 47.21 17.94
C VAL A 528 -21.64 48.20 18.96
N ALA A 529 -22.90 48.05 19.38
CA ALA A 529 -23.51 48.90 20.40
C ALA A 529 -22.80 48.73 21.77
N ILE A 530 -22.59 47.50 22.22
CA ILE A 530 -21.88 47.15 23.47
C ILE A 530 -20.45 47.73 23.45
N LEU A 531 -19.67 47.49 22.39
CA LEU A 531 -18.29 47.96 22.28
C LEU A 531 -18.18 49.50 22.21
N ASN A 532 -19.21 50.21 21.75
CA ASN A 532 -19.24 51.67 21.74
C ASN A 532 -19.84 52.33 22.98
N ALA A 533 -20.64 51.60 23.77
CA ALA A 533 -21.37 52.14 24.93
C ALA A 533 -20.48 52.85 25.96
N LYS A 534 -21.01 53.92 26.54
CA LYS A 534 -20.41 54.77 27.58
C LYS A 534 -21.28 54.78 28.83
N SER A 535 -20.72 55.22 29.96
CA SER A 535 -21.46 55.32 31.22
C SER A 535 -22.73 56.16 31.04
N GLY A 536 -23.89 55.55 31.23
CA GLY A 536 -25.22 56.12 30.99
C GLY A 536 -25.97 55.57 29.77
N ASP A 537 -25.32 54.80 28.89
CA ASP A 537 -25.98 54.10 27.79
C ASP A 537 -26.52 52.72 28.25
N ASP A 538 -27.69 52.30 27.76
CA ASP A 538 -28.35 51.04 28.16
C ASP A 538 -27.47 49.79 28.02
N ALA A 539 -26.57 49.75 27.03
CA ALA A 539 -25.66 48.63 26.79
C ALA A 539 -24.36 48.66 27.61
N TYR A 540 -24.15 49.68 28.45
CA TYR A 540 -22.90 49.84 29.21
C TYR A 540 -22.74 48.83 30.34
N GLU A 541 -23.83 48.43 31.00
CA GLU A 541 -23.81 47.39 32.03
C GLU A 541 -23.39 46.04 31.43
N THR A 542 -24.00 45.65 30.30
CA THR A 542 -23.58 44.47 29.52
C THR A 542 -22.10 44.54 29.14
N LYS A 543 -21.61 45.71 28.69
CA LYS A 543 -20.18 45.92 28.36
C LYS A 543 -19.26 45.68 29.55
N GLN A 544 -19.71 45.96 30.77
CA GLN A 544 -18.94 45.71 31.99
C GLN A 544 -18.95 44.22 32.41
N ASN A 545 -19.96 43.45 31.98
CA ASN A 545 -20.18 42.05 32.39
C ASN A 545 -19.93 41.03 31.25
N VAL A 546 -19.09 41.33 30.26
CA VAL A 546 -18.70 40.37 29.20
C VAL A 546 -17.18 40.23 29.00
N ALA A 547 -16.75 39.01 28.70
CA ALA A 547 -15.41 38.69 28.20
C ALA A 547 -15.48 38.19 26.75
N TYR A 548 -14.60 38.67 25.88
CA TYR A 548 -14.70 38.47 24.43
C TYR A 548 -13.35 38.38 23.70
N THR A 549 -12.24 38.51 24.43
CA THR A 549 -10.90 38.25 23.86
C THR A 549 -10.57 36.79 24.10
N PHE A 550 -10.38 36.04 23.00
CA PHE A 550 -10.02 34.63 22.99
C PHE A 550 -8.56 34.41 22.62
N THR A 551 -8.01 33.34 23.19
CA THR A 551 -6.73 32.73 22.78
C THR A 551 -6.92 31.22 22.78
N ILE A 552 -6.61 30.57 21.66
CA ILE A 552 -6.59 29.11 21.53
C ILE A 552 -5.13 28.67 21.52
N THR A 553 -4.80 27.64 22.30
CA THR A 553 -3.43 27.11 22.44
C THR A 553 -3.35 25.66 21.98
N TYR A 554 -2.16 25.24 21.57
CA TYR A 554 -1.82 23.87 21.19
C TYR A 554 -0.62 23.38 21.98
N LYS A 555 -0.48 22.06 22.14
CA LYS A 555 0.75 21.47 22.69
C LYS A 555 1.83 21.52 21.62
N ASP A 556 3.04 21.94 21.96
CA ASP A 556 4.11 22.08 20.96
C ASP A 556 4.49 20.74 20.31
N SER A 557 4.18 19.61 20.96
CA SER A 557 4.28 18.25 20.42
C SER A 557 3.16 17.88 19.46
N HIS A 558 1.98 18.50 19.54
CA HIS A 558 0.85 18.15 18.66
C HIS A 558 0.18 19.44 18.20
N LYS A 559 0.79 20.08 17.19
CA LYS A 559 0.38 21.36 16.57
C LYS A 559 -0.98 21.33 15.85
N GLN A 560 -1.74 20.24 16.00
CA GLN A 560 -3.11 20.08 15.53
C GLN A 560 -4.12 19.88 16.68
N ASP A 561 -3.65 19.53 17.88
CA ASP A 561 -4.48 19.39 19.07
C ASP A 561 -4.64 20.73 19.78
N ILE A 562 -5.85 20.99 20.30
CA ILE A 562 -6.11 22.20 21.07
C ILE A 562 -5.96 21.86 22.55
N ASP A 563 -4.94 22.43 23.18
CA ASP A 563 -4.62 22.23 24.60
C ASP A 563 -5.62 22.96 25.50
N LEU A 564 -5.72 24.28 25.34
CA LEU A 564 -6.67 25.12 26.07
C LEU A 564 -7.27 26.20 25.17
N ILE A 565 -8.57 26.43 25.36
CA ILE A 565 -9.28 27.62 24.89
C ILE A 565 -9.43 28.57 26.08
N LYS A 566 -9.00 29.81 25.93
CA LYS A 566 -8.99 30.83 26.98
C LYS A 566 -9.82 32.03 26.56
N VAL A 567 -10.47 32.69 27.53
CA VAL A 567 -11.28 33.89 27.31
C VAL A 567 -11.12 34.90 28.46
N LYS A 568 -10.98 36.19 28.15
CA LYS A 568 -10.81 37.26 29.16
C LYS A 568 -11.54 38.57 28.84
N GLY A 569 -11.80 39.32 29.92
CA GLY A 569 -12.45 40.64 29.89
C GLY A 569 -11.46 41.79 29.65
N VAL A 570 -11.88 42.79 28.88
CA VAL A 570 -11.06 43.98 28.55
C VAL A 570 -11.73 45.24 29.08
N SER A 571 -10.94 46.26 29.44
CA SER A 571 -11.45 47.54 29.97
C SER A 571 -12.60 48.12 29.11
N PRO A 572 -13.79 48.40 29.67
CA PRO A 572 -14.08 48.64 31.09
C PRO A 572 -14.66 47.43 31.88
N ALA A 573 -14.50 46.18 31.42
CA ALA A 573 -15.03 45.01 32.13
C ALA A 573 -14.68 44.99 33.64
N ASN A 574 -15.71 44.68 34.45
CA ASN A 574 -15.66 44.59 35.92
C ASN A 574 -14.71 43.48 36.38
N ASN A 575 -14.73 42.36 35.66
CA ASN A 575 -13.88 41.20 35.88
C ASN A 575 -13.03 40.98 34.62
N ARG A 576 -11.71 40.78 34.82
CA ARG A 576 -10.70 40.68 33.76
C ARG A 576 -9.80 39.47 33.93
N ASN A 577 -10.23 38.51 34.75
CA ASN A 577 -9.53 37.24 34.88
C ASN A 577 -9.53 36.51 33.53
N GLU A 578 -8.53 35.67 33.33
CA GLU A 578 -8.47 34.73 32.20
C GLU A 578 -9.10 33.41 32.64
N TYR A 579 -10.15 33.00 31.93
CA TYR A 579 -10.87 31.75 32.17
C TYR A 579 -10.55 30.75 31.07
N ARG A 580 -10.45 29.48 31.44
CA ARG A 580 -10.36 28.35 30.51
C ARG A 580 -11.76 27.85 30.20
N VAL A 581 -12.02 27.42 28.97
CA VAL A 581 -13.26 26.71 28.63
C VAL A 581 -13.22 25.34 29.29
N ILE A 582 -14.25 25.03 30.07
CA ILE A 582 -14.38 23.79 30.85
C ILE A 582 -15.70 23.10 30.56
N SER A 583 -15.74 21.79 30.78
CA SER A 583 -17.00 21.08 30.96
C SER A 583 -17.27 20.90 32.45
N TYR A 584 -18.55 21.03 32.83
CA TYR A 584 -19.03 20.55 34.11
C TYR A 584 -20.37 19.84 33.89
N ASN A 585 -20.75 18.96 34.82
CA ASN A 585 -21.99 18.19 34.76
C ASN A 585 -22.81 18.30 36.05
N ASN A 586 -24.10 17.98 35.94
CA ASN A 586 -24.99 17.73 37.06
C ASN A 586 -26.06 16.70 36.63
N ALA A 587 -27.07 16.46 37.46
CA ALA A 587 -28.15 15.50 37.17
C ALA A 587 -28.94 15.77 35.87
N SER A 588 -28.82 16.97 35.29
CA SER A 588 -29.46 17.39 34.03
C SER A 588 -28.56 17.26 32.79
N GLY A 589 -27.32 16.78 32.93
CA GLY A 589 -26.39 16.52 31.82
C GLY A 589 -25.06 17.29 31.90
N TYR A 590 -24.38 17.40 30.75
CA TYR A 590 -23.11 18.11 30.59
C TYR A 590 -23.33 19.50 29.99
N PHE A 591 -22.55 20.47 30.46
CA PHE A 591 -22.70 21.89 30.15
C PHE A 591 -21.34 22.50 29.79
N LEU A 592 -21.36 23.49 28.90
CA LEU A 592 -20.17 24.30 28.62
C LEU A 592 -20.11 25.50 29.56
N SER A 593 -18.95 25.74 30.17
CA SER A 593 -18.71 26.88 31.04
C SER A 593 -17.26 27.35 30.95
N ALA A 594 -16.89 28.31 31.79
CA ALA A 594 -15.52 28.77 31.92
C ALA A 594 -15.12 28.89 33.40
N GLY A 595 -13.89 28.53 33.72
CA GLY A 595 -13.35 28.47 35.09
C GLY A 595 -11.90 28.94 35.17
N LEU A 596 -11.48 29.39 36.35
CA LEU A 596 -10.09 29.77 36.63
C LEU A 596 -9.14 28.55 36.57
N MET A 597 -7.84 28.81 36.67
CA MET A 597 -6.85 27.76 36.92
C MET A 597 -7.21 26.94 38.16
N GLY A 598 -7.23 25.61 38.03
CA GLY A 598 -7.62 24.67 39.08
C GLY A 598 -9.13 24.45 39.26
N VAL A 599 -10.00 25.21 38.57
CA VAL A 599 -11.46 25.07 38.69
C VAL A 599 -12.04 24.35 37.46
N GLY A 600 -12.63 23.18 37.68
CA GLY A 600 -13.23 22.34 36.63
C GLY A 600 -12.25 21.74 35.62
N ASN A 601 -12.73 20.74 34.87
CA ASN A 601 -11.93 20.06 33.85
C ASN A 601 -12.04 20.82 32.51
N PRO A 602 -10.91 21.17 31.87
CA PRO A 602 -10.91 21.68 30.49
C PRO A 602 -11.73 20.80 29.55
N VAL A 603 -12.36 21.40 28.55
CA VAL A 603 -12.90 20.61 27.44
C VAL A 603 -11.75 19.99 26.65
N TYR A 604 -11.92 18.74 26.24
CA TYR A 604 -11.12 18.21 25.13
C TYR A 604 -11.58 18.92 23.87
N ALA A 605 -10.63 19.53 23.16
CA ALA A 605 -10.87 20.29 21.95
C ALA A 605 -9.94 19.78 20.84
N VAL A 606 -10.51 19.57 19.66
CA VAL A 606 -9.76 19.32 18.43
C VAL A 606 -10.33 20.19 17.33
N PHE A 607 -9.53 20.44 16.29
CA PHE A 607 -10.06 20.89 15.00
C PHE A 607 -10.91 19.79 14.37
N GLY A 608 -12.11 19.61 14.92
CA GLY A 608 -13.12 18.73 14.35
C GLY A 608 -13.94 19.53 13.35
N SER A 609 -13.88 19.14 12.09
CA SER A 609 -14.75 19.66 11.05
C SER A 609 -15.53 18.53 10.41
N PRO A 610 -16.83 18.70 10.13
CA PRO A 610 -17.55 17.89 9.14
C PRO A 610 -16.95 17.97 7.72
N ALA A 611 -15.94 18.81 7.52
CA ALA A 611 -15.16 18.92 6.30
C ALA A 611 -13.89 18.05 6.29
N MET A 612 -13.18 17.85 7.41
CA MET A 612 -11.88 17.16 7.34
C MET A 612 -12.13 15.68 7.05
N VAL A 613 -11.64 15.20 5.92
CA VAL A 613 -11.98 13.87 5.41
C VAL A 613 -10.98 12.86 5.95
N GLN A 614 -11.49 11.86 6.65
CA GLN A 614 -10.72 10.68 7.02
C GLN A 614 -10.79 9.60 5.93
N THR A 615 -9.74 8.80 5.79
CA THR A 615 -9.71 7.63 4.90
C THR A 615 -10.73 6.56 5.32
N THR A 616 -11.17 6.60 6.58
CA THR A 616 -12.24 5.78 7.20
C THR A 616 -13.64 6.41 7.18
N ASP A 617 -13.80 7.67 6.73
CA ASP A 617 -15.11 8.33 6.73
C ASP A 617 -16.14 7.59 5.85
N ALA A 618 -17.36 7.42 6.38
CA ALA A 618 -18.44 6.70 5.71
C ALA A 618 -19.16 7.51 4.61
N GLU A 619 -18.93 8.83 4.55
CA GLU A 619 -19.47 9.73 3.53
C GLU A 619 -18.41 10.78 3.14
N ASN A 620 -18.53 11.38 1.95
CA ASN A 620 -17.63 12.44 1.45
C ASN A 620 -16.13 12.04 1.36
N ASN A 621 -15.86 10.73 1.36
CA ASN A 621 -14.54 10.13 1.28
C ASN A 621 -14.26 9.62 -0.15
N PRO A 622 -13.22 10.14 -0.85
CA PRO A 622 -12.86 9.68 -2.19
C PRO A 622 -12.57 8.17 -2.30
N LEU A 623 -12.07 7.53 -1.23
CA LEU A 623 -11.71 6.11 -1.18
C LEU A 623 -12.93 5.21 -1.47
N LEU A 624 -14.11 5.59 -0.97
CA LEU A 624 -15.38 4.89 -1.19
C LEU A 624 -15.76 4.76 -2.67
N ASN A 625 -15.22 5.64 -3.52
CA ASN A 625 -15.51 5.65 -4.96
C ASN A 625 -14.55 4.77 -5.76
N LYS A 626 -13.42 4.32 -5.19
CA LYS A 626 -12.30 3.58 -5.82
C LYS A 626 -11.59 4.32 -6.96
N TYR A 627 -12.35 4.78 -7.96
CA TYR A 627 -11.89 5.54 -9.11
C TYR A 627 -12.64 6.87 -9.21
N VAL A 628 -11.88 7.96 -9.23
CA VAL A 628 -12.40 9.34 -9.29
C VAL A 628 -11.93 10.07 -10.54
N ASN A 629 -12.66 11.12 -10.90
CA ASN A 629 -12.29 12.11 -11.91
C ASN A 629 -12.03 13.45 -11.18
N ILE A 630 -10.95 14.15 -11.54
CA ILE A 630 -10.42 15.28 -10.76
C ILE A 630 -10.31 16.55 -11.61
N THR A 631 -10.95 17.64 -11.15
CA THR A 631 -10.91 18.97 -11.77
C THR A 631 -10.36 20.01 -10.79
N LEU A 632 -9.44 20.87 -11.24
CA LEU A 632 -8.90 21.98 -10.46
C LEU A 632 -9.84 23.19 -10.48
N LYS A 633 -10.12 23.74 -9.29
CA LYS A 633 -10.81 25.02 -9.08
C LYS A 633 -9.82 26.01 -8.47
N THR A 634 -9.65 27.18 -9.09
CA THR A 634 -8.71 28.20 -8.61
C THR A 634 -9.11 29.60 -9.11
N SER A 635 -8.67 30.66 -8.41
CA SER A 635 -8.79 32.04 -8.89
C SER A 635 -7.88 32.32 -10.09
N ASN A 636 -6.85 31.50 -10.34
CA ASN A 636 -5.96 31.63 -11.49
C ASN A 636 -6.68 31.23 -12.79
N ALA A 637 -7.11 32.22 -13.57
CA ALA A 637 -7.84 32.04 -14.83
C ALA A 637 -7.12 31.16 -15.87
N ARG A 638 -5.80 30.94 -15.78
CA ARG A 638 -5.07 30.01 -16.68
C ARG A 638 -5.29 28.54 -16.35
N ASN A 639 -5.62 28.23 -15.10
CA ASN A 639 -5.69 26.87 -14.57
C ASN A 639 -7.08 26.50 -14.00
N ASN A 640 -7.97 27.47 -13.79
CA ASN A 640 -9.32 27.20 -13.32
C ASN A 640 -10.11 26.33 -14.32
N ASN A 641 -10.87 25.36 -13.81
CA ASN A 641 -11.63 24.36 -14.56
C ASN A 641 -10.79 23.46 -15.48
N LYS A 642 -9.46 23.44 -15.31
CA LYS A 642 -8.63 22.38 -15.90
C LYS A 642 -8.80 21.08 -15.13
N VAL A 643 -8.49 19.97 -15.77
CA VAL A 643 -8.57 18.62 -15.21
C VAL A 643 -7.18 18.11 -14.87
N ILE A 644 -7.07 17.24 -13.86
CA ILE A 644 -5.79 16.66 -13.45
C ILE A 644 -5.53 15.38 -14.26
N ALA A 645 -4.50 15.40 -15.09
CA ALA A 645 -4.01 14.29 -15.90
C ALA A 645 -2.55 14.55 -16.30
N MET A 646 -2.06 13.94 -17.38
CA MET A 646 -0.67 14.06 -17.81
C MET A 646 -0.46 15.30 -18.68
N ASN A 647 0.66 16.00 -18.48
CA ASN A 647 1.17 17.01 -19.41
C ASN A 647 1.93 16.36 -20.58
N GLU A 648 2.47 17.19 -21.47
CA GLU A 648 3.23 16.76 -22.66
C GLU A 648 4.45 15.88 -22.31
N ASP A 649 5.09 16.10 -21.16
CA ASP A 649 6.19 15.28 -20.64
C ASP A 649 5.75 13.98 -19.91
N GLY A 650 4.44 13.69 -19.85
CA GLY A 650 3.91 12.54 -19.09
C GLY A 650 3.91 12.71 -17.56
N ASN A 651 3.96 13.94 -17.06
CA ASN A 651 3.91 14.29 -15.62
C ASN A 651 2.52 14.80 -15.19
N VAL A 652 2.15 14.56 -13.94
CA VAL A 652 0.84 14.96 -13.40
C VAL A 652 0.72 16.50 -13.33
N ALA A 653 -0.29 17.07 -14.00
CA ALA A 653 -0.52 18.50 -14.06
C ALA A 653 -2.00 18.87 -14.28
N ALA A 654 -2.31 20.16 -14.11
CA ALA A 654 -3.58 20.74 -14.56
C ALA A 654 -3.55 21.02 -16.07
N VAL A 655 -4.33 20.25 -16.82
CA VAL A 655 -4.37 20.23 -18.29
C VAL A 655 -5.79 20.49 -18.84
N GLN A 656 -5.89 20.85 -20.12
CA GLN A 656 -7.19 21.12 -20.76
C GLN A 656 -7.95 19.82 -21.01
N ALA A 657 -9.24 19.77 -20.65
CA ALA A 657 -10.06 18.56 -20.81
C ALA A 657 -10.19 18.09 -22.27
N SER A 658 -10.11 18.99 -23.24
CA SER A 658 -10.15 18.65 -24.67
C SER A 658 -8.91 17.87 -25.17
N LYS A 659 -7.84 17.76 -24.39
CA LYS A 659 -6.66 16.95 -24.74
C LYS A 659 -6.89 15.44 -24.51
N PHE A 660 -7.92 15.03 -23.76
CA PHE A 660 -8.08 13.62 -23.41
C PHE A 660 -9.52 13.24 -23.04
N LEU A 661 -9.82 11.95 -23.10
CA LEU A 661 -11.09 11.40 -22.69
C LEU A 661 -11.15 11.31 -21.16
N PHE A 662 -11.57 12.40 -20.53
CA PHE A 662 -11.71 12.51 -19.08
C PHE A 662 -12.52 11.36 -18.44
N SER A 663 -13.51 10.81 -19.15
CA SER A 663 -14.35 9.69 -18.69
C SER A 663 -13.76 8.28 -18.90
N LYS A 664 -12.57 8.15 -19.49
CA LYS A 664 -11.86 6.90 -19.83
C LYS A 664 -10.57 6.75 -18.98
N PRO A 665 -9.80 5.64 -19.05
CA PRO A 665 -8.65 5.40 -18.18
C PRO A 665 -7.66 6.58 -18.04
N GLU A 666 -7.37 7.31 -19.13
CA GLU A 666 -6.47 8.48 -19.08
C GLU A 666 -6.90 9.61 -18.14
N GLY A 667 -8.20 9.76 -17.84
CA GLY A 667 -8.72 10.75 -16.90
C GLY A 667 -9.12 10.21 -15.52
N GLN A 668 -9.05 8.89 -15.31
CA GLN A 668 -9.50 8.20 -14.11
C GLN A 668 -8.36 7.95 -13.13
N TRP A 669 -8.62 8.13 -11.84
CA TRP A 669 -7.64 8.02 -10.76
C TRP A 669 -8.10 7.02 -9.71
N ALA A 670 -7.35 5.93 -9.55
CA ALA A 670 -7.47 5.00 -8.44
C ALA A 670 -7.13 5.73 -7.12
N VAL A 671 -7.87 5.43 -6.06
CA VAL A 671 -7.68 6.02 -4.72
C VAL A 671 -7.20 4.93 -3.76
N THR A 672 -6.16 5.24 -2.99
CA THR A 672 -5.63 4.44 -1.88
C THR A 672 -5.40 5.32 -0.67
N ALA A 673 -5.39 4.73 0.54
CA ALA A 673 -4.80 5.40 1.69
C ALA A 673 -3.27 5.47 1.49
N THR A 674 -2.63 6.53 1.97
CA THR A 674 -1.16 6.65 1.89
C THR A 674 -0.53 5.88 3.05
N GLU A 675 0.48 5.05 2.74
CA GLU A 675 1.34 4.30 3.68
C GLU A 675 0.66 3.22 4.57
N ALA A 676 -0.67 3.23 4.68
CA ALA A 676 -1.47 2.22 5.38
C ALA A 676 -1.16 0.75 5.00
N THR A 677 -1.00 -0.11 6.01
CA THR A 677 -0.75 -1.55 5.83
C THR A 677 -2.03 -2.36 5.63
N VAL A 678 -2.03 -3.29 4.66
CA VAL A 678 -3.14 -4.22 4.43
C VAL A 678 -3.35 -5.16 5.63
N ASP A 679 -4.61 -5.42 5.97
CA ASP A 679 -5.10 -6.23 7.11
C ASP A 679 -4.85 -5.65 8.52
N GLU A 680 -4.21 -4.48 8.65
CA GLU A 680 -3.98 -3.79 9.91
C GLU A 680 -5.12 -2.80 10.27
N GLU A 681 -5.26 -2.46 11.55
CA GLU A 681 -6.25 -1.48 12.03
C GLU A 681 -5.74 -0.06 11.74
N THR A 682 -6.62 0.87 11.36
CA THR A 682 -6.22 2.24 10.96
C THR A 682 -5.42 2.97 12.05
N GLU A 683 -4.19 3.39 11.74
CA GLU A 683 -3.42 4.28 12.60
C GLU A 683 -3.81 5.76 12.40
N ALA A 684 -3.47 6.61 13.36
CA ALA A 684 -3.92 8.01 13.36
C ALA A 684 -3.35 8.84 12.19
N GLU A 685 -2.20 8.45 11.62
CA GLU A 685 -1.58 9.12 10.48
C GLU A 685 -2.15 8.65 9.13
N ASP A 686 -2.36 7.34 8.96
CA ASP A 686 -3.08 6.72 7.83
C ASP A 686 -4.51 7.25 7.65
N SER A 687 -5.07 7.81 8.72
CA SER A 687 -6.44 8.31 8.77
C SER A 687 -6.68 9.51 7.85
N TYR A 688 -5.68 10.25 7.36
CA TYR A 688 -5.91 11.54 6.66
C TYR A 688 -5.27 11.68 5.27
N ALA A 689 -4.34 10.79 4.91
CA ALA A 689 -3.54 10.92 3.71
C ALA A 689 -4.02 10.00 2.58
N PHE A 690 -4.08 10.56 1.35
CA PHE A 690 -4.63 9.89 0.17
C PHE A 690 -3.64 9.87 -0.98
N THR A 691 -3.51 8.72 -1.65
CA THR A 691 -2.75 8.59 -2.88
C THR A 691 -3.70 8.41 -4.07
N PHE A 692 -3.53 9.24 -5.09
CA PHE A 692 -4.27 9.15 -6.34
C PHE A 692 -3.35 8.64 -7.44
N THR A 693 -3.68 7.52 -8.08
CA THR A 693 -2.87 6.88 -9.14
C THR A 693 -3.66 6.80 -10.44
N ASN A 694 -3.13 7.31 -11.55
CA ASN A 694 -3.83 7.33 -12.83
C ASN A 694 -3.98 5.90 -13.41
N ARG A 695 -5.20 5.55 -13.84
CA ARG A 695 -5.58 4.19 -14.24
C ARG A 695 -4.88 3.67 -15.50
N GLU A 696 -4.37 4.57 -16.33
CA GLU A 696 -3.64 4.27 -17.57
C GLU A 696 -2.12 4.35 -17.40
N SER A 697 -1.62 5.46 -16.83
CA SER A 697 -0.19 5.76 -16.79
C SER A 697 0.55 5.26 -15.56
N GLY A 698 -0.17 4.89 -14.49
CA GLY A 698 0.42 4.52 -13.20
C GLY A 698 1.15 5.68 -12.50
N LYS A 699 1.09 6.91 -13.03
CA LYS A 699 1.62 8.11 -12.37
C LYS A 699 0.70 8.48 -11.21
N SER A 700 1.28 8.85 -10.07
CA SER A 700 0.53 9.18 -8.86
C SER A 700 0.84 10.56 -8.31
N PHE A 701 -0.06 11.06 -7.45
CA PHE A 701 0.23 12.16 -6.54
C PHE A 701 -0.42 11.91 -5.18
N GLN A 702 0.33 12.24 -4.12
CA GLN A 702 -0.14 12.20 -2.74
C GLN A 702 -0.77 13.54 -2.33
N VAL A 703 -1.84 13.45 -1.54
CA VAL A 703 -2.50 14.50 -0.76
C VAL A 703 -2.34 14.14 0.71
N GLU A 704 -1.83 15.07 1.51
CA GLU A 704 -1.50 14.83 2.92
C GLU A 704 -2.71 15.04 3.84
N ASN A 705 -3.54 16.05 3.54
CA ASN A 705 -4.76 16.37 4.26
C ASN A 705 -5.80 16.91 3.27
N MET A 706 -7.08 16.61 3.46
CA MET A 706 -8.15 17.19 2.64
C MET A 706 -9.41 17.59 3.41
N TYR A 707 -10.08 18.64 2.94
CA TYR A 707 -11.22 19.28 3.58
C TYR A 707 -12.37 19.46 2.60
N TYR A 708 -13.44 18.67 2.74
CA TYR A 708 -14.68 18.72 1.97
C TYR A 708 -15.43 20.05 2.14
N LEU A 709 -15.68 20.72 1.02
CA LEU A 709 -16.31 22.05 0.94
C LEU A 709 -17.78 21.99 0.45
N GLY A 710 -18.34 20.79 0.25
CA GLY A 710 -19.61 20.57 -0.42
C GLY A 710 -19.47 20.37 -1.95
N ASP A 711 -20.50 19.79 -2.58
CA ASP A 711 -20.58 19.55 -4.03
C ASP A 711 -19.31 18.90 -4.63
N ASN A 712 -18.82 17.83 -4.00
CA ASN A 712 -17.58 17.12 -4.36
C ASN A 712 -16.31 18.00 -4.42
N GLN A 713 -16.30 19.17 -3.79
CA GLN A 713 -15.11 20.02 -3.69
C GLN A 713 -14.32 19.73 -2.42
N TYR A 714 -13.00 19.77 -2.53
CA TYR A 714 -12.06 19.52 -1.46
C TYR A 714 -10.94 20.56 -1.52
N ALA A 715 -10.67 21.28 -0.43
CA ALA A 715 -9.38 21.95 -0.27
C ALA A 715 -8.34 20.89 0.09
N VAL A 716 -7.26 20.80 -0.67
CA VAL A 716 -6.23 19.77 -0.49
C VAL A 716 -4.89 20.40 -0.11
N TYR A 717 -4.21 19.75 0.83
CA TYR A 717 -2.86 20.08 1.27
C TYR A 717 -1.89 18.99 0.81
N TYR A 718 -0.64 19.38 0.66
CA TYR A 718 0.45 18.53 0.20
C TYR A 718 1.65 18.78 1.11
N ASN A 719 2.54 17.80 1.20
CA ASN A 719 3.86 18.00 1.80
C ASN A 719 4.68 18.96 0.89
N GLY A 720 4.53 20.26 1.13
CA GLY A 720 5.06 21.35 0.30
C GLY A 720 4.00 22.37 -0.18
N SER A 721 4.29 23.07 -1.27
CA SER A 721 3.39 24.08 -1.86
C SER A 721 2.27 23.46 -2.72
N ALA A 722 1.21 24.23 -2.98
CA ALA A 722 0.16 23.86 -3.93
C ALA A 722 0.74 23.40 -5.29
N LYS A 723 0.27 22.25 -5.79
CA LYS A 723 0.88 21.55 -6.95
C LYS A 723 0.36 22.04 -8.30
N PHE A 724 -0.90 22.50 -8.38
CA PHE A 724 -1.62 22.65 -9.65
C PHE A 724 -2.13 24.07 -9.97
N SER A 725 -2.48 24.88 -8.96
CA SER A 725 -2.95 26.27 -9.16
C SER A 725 -1.93 27.19 -9.82
N GLY A 726 -0.63 27.00 -9.55
CA GLY A 726 0.50 27.47 -10.36
C GLY A 726 1.19 28.76 -9.89
N TYR A 727 2.53 28.75 -10.01
CA TYR A 727 3.51 29.84 -9.83
C TYR A 727 3.11 31.09 -9.02
N GLY A 728 3.55 31.10 -7.76
CA GLY A 728 3.53 32.26 -6.87
C GLY A 728 3.43 31.79 -5.43
N SER A 729 4.27 32.32 -4.54
CA SER A 729 4.35 31.96 -3.12
C SER A 729 3.19 32.53 -2.29
N ALA A 730 1.96 32.34 -2.77
CA ALA A 730 0.73 32.95 -2.23
C ALA A 730 -0.43 31.96 -2.05
N ALA A 731 -0.35 30.74 -2.59
CA ALA A 731 -1.37 29.69 -2.36
C ALA A 731 -0.75 28.50 -1.63
N THR A 732 -1.21 28.24 -0.41
CA THR A 732 -0.75 27.12 0.43
C THR A 732 -1.45 25.79 0.08
N ARG A 733 -2.57 25.83 -0.65
CA ARG A 733 -3.46 24.69 -0.94
C ARG A 733 -4.07 24.81 -2.34
N ASP A 734 -4.42 23.67 -2.95
CA ASP A 734 -5.28 23.62 -4.13
C ASP A 734 -6.74 23.36 -3.73
N THR A 735 -7.71 23.69 -4.61
CA THR A 735 -9.10 23.22 -4.47
C THR A 735 -9.42 22.28 -5.63
N LEU A 736 -9.74 21.02 -5.32
CA LEU A 736 -10.06 19.99 -6.29
C LEU A 736 -11.55 19.63 -6.22
N ILE A 737 -12.20 19.49 -7.36
CA ILE A 737 -13.48 18.79 -7.49
C ILE A 737 -13.12 17.33 -7.76
N ILE A 738 -13.41 16.43 -6.82
CA ILE A 738 -13.10 15.01 -6.88
C ILE A 738 -14.43 14.25 -6.93
N ALA A 739 -14.84 13.89 -8.15
CA ALA A 739 -16.13 13.25 -8.40
C ALA A 739 -15.97 11.73 -8.64
N PRO A 740 -16.97 10.89 -8.32
CA PRO A 740 -16.96 9.49 -8.72
C PRO A 740 -16.85 9.38 -10.24
N SER A 741 -15.94 8.54 -10.74
CA SER A 741 -15.85 8.25 -12.17
C SER A 741 -16.82 7.14 -12.58
N ALA A 742 -17.01 6.94 -13.89
CA ALA A 742 -17.73 5.77 -14.41
C ALA A 742 -17.08 4.42 -14.02
N ALA A 743 -15.80 4.43 -13.63
CA ALA A 743 -15.10 3.24 -13.13
C ALA A 743 -15.37 2.93 -11.64
N SER A 744 -16.12 3.78 -10.91
CA SER A 744 -16.47 3.54 -9.51
C SER A 744 -17.38 2.31 -9.30
N GLU A 745 -18.23 2.00 -10.29
CA GLU A 745 -19.12 0.82 -10.28
C GLU A 745 -18.41 -0.51 -10.56
N LEU A 746 -17.11 -0.49 -10.86
CA LEU A 746 -16.34 -1.70 -11.15
C LEU A 746 -16.25 -2.61 -9.93
N LYS A 747 -16.31 -3.92 -10.19
CA LYS A 747 -16.09 -4.96 -9.19
C LYS A 747 -14.60 -5.21 -9.07
N ASN A 748 -14.12 -5.21 -7.82
CA ASN A 748 -12.76 -5.55 -7.44
C ASN A 748 -12.30 -6.89 -8.05
N ASP A 749 -11.00 -6.97 -8.32
CA ASP A 749 -10.29 -8.15 -8.82
C ASP A 749 -10.84 -8.64 -10.16
N ARG A 750 -11.13 -7.68 -11.05
CA ARG A 750 -11.62 -7.95 -12.41
C ARG A 750 -10.75 -7.34 -13.49
N VAL A 751 -10.77 -8.04 -14.63
CA VAL A 751 -10.19 -7.59 -15.89
C VAL A 751 -11.22 -6.74 -16.63
N GLN A 752 -10.85 -5.53 -17.00
CA GLN A 752 -11.64 -4.59 -17.80
C GLN A 752 -10.95 -4.35 -19.15
N MET A 753 -11.72 -4.04 -20.19
CA MET A 753 -11.20 -3.77 -21.54
C MET A 753 -11.85 -2.52 -22.15
N ASP A 754 -11.80 -1.40 -21.42
CA ASP A 754 -12.41 -0.12 -21.79
C ASP A 754 -11.37 0.94 -22.19
N GLY A 755 -11.74 1.82 -23.13
CA GLY A 755 -10.87 2.91 -23.62
C GLY A 755 -9.92 2.53 -24.76
N TYR A 756 -9.94 1.26 -25.17
CA TYR A 756 -9.14 0.71 -26.25
C TYR A 756 -10.00 -0.17 -27.16
N ALA A 757 -9.67 -0.22 -28.45
CA ALA A 757 -10.38 -1.09 -29.38
C ALA A 757 -10.19 -2.56 -28.98
N ASN A 758 -11.29 -3.33 -29.03
CA ASN A 758 -11.35 -4.75 -28.70
C ASN A 758 -11.96 -5.52 -29.88
N PHE A 759 -11.33 -5.38 -31.06
CA PHE A 759 -11.71 -6.15 -32.23
C PHE A 759 -11.32 -7.62 -32.03
N LYS A 760 -12.28 -8.52 -32.23
CA LYS A 760 -12.03 -9.95 -32.20
C LYS A 760 -11.36 -10.39 -33.50
N ALA A 761 -10.76 -11.58 -33.47
CA ALA A 761 -10.23 -12.22 -34.68
C ALA A 761 -11.29 -12.39 -35.80
N GLU A 762 -12.57 -12.55 -35.46
CA GLU A 762 -13.68 -12.67 -36.43
C GLU A 762 -14.12 -11.32 -37.03
N ASP A 763 -13.88 -10.19 -36.35
CA ASP A 763 -14.33 -8.87 -36.81
C ASP A 763 -13.42 -8.28 -37.90
N VAL A 764 -12.17 -8.75 -37.99
CA VAL A 764 -11.09 -8.21 -38.84
C VAL A 764 -10.49 -9.25 -39.79
N LEU A 765 -11.06 -10.47 -39.78
CA LEU A 765 -10.59 -11.62 -40.55
C LEU A 765 -10.64 -11.37 -42.05
N ASP A 766 -9.55 -11.58 -42.77
CA ASP A 766 -9.41 -11.33 -44.22
C ASP A 766 -9.93 -9.94 -44.70
N THR A 767 -10.07 -8.97 -43.79
CA THR A 767 -10.47 -7.59 -44.09
C THR A 767 -9.22 -6.76 -44.29
N GLN A 768 -9.19 -5.97 -45.36
CA GLN A 768 -8.11 -5.04 -45.64
C GLN A 768 -8.49 -3.63 -45.16
N TYR A 769 -7.51 -2.92 -44.61
CA TYR A 769 -7.67 -1.58 -44.06
C TYR A 769 -6.69 -0.60 -44.70
N ARG A 770 -7.07 0.67 -44.80
CA ARG A 770 -6.14 1.78 -44.96
C ARG A 770 -5.94 2.43 -43.60
N LEU A 771 -4.69 2.77 -43.29
CA LEU A 771 -4.36 3.58 -42.13
C LEU A 771 -4.22 5.03 -42.60
N ALA A 772 -5.02 5.94 -42.04
CA ALA A 772 -5.01 7.36 -42.41
C ALA A 772 -4.76 8.22 -41.16
N VAL A 773 -3.93 9.24 -41.28
CA VAL A 773 -3.80 10.31 -40.27
C VAL A 773 -4.97 11.27 -40.48
N ALA A 774 -5.85 11.33 -39.49
CA ALA A 774 -7.04 12.17 -39.52
C ALA A 774 -6.66 13.65 -39.51
N SER A 775 -6.97 14.36 -40.59
CA SER A 775 -6.56 15.75 -40.78
C SER A 775 -7.66 16.73 -40.36
N THR A 776 -7.27 17.94 -39.97
CA THR A 776 -8.20 19.08 -39.85
C THR A 776 -8.46 19.79 -41.18
N GLU A 777 -7.74 19.42 -42.25
CA GLU A 777 -7.95 19.87 -43.63
C GLU A 777 -9.02 19.01 -44.33
N GLU A 778 -9.52 19.43 -45.50
CA GLU A 778 -10.56 18.70 -46.27
C GLU A 778 -10.14 17.29 -46.77
N THR A 779 -8.91 16.84 -46.51
CA THR A 779 -8.36 15.56 -46.96
C THR A 779 -7.45 14.95 -45.91
N ASP A 780 -7.70 13.69 -45.52
CA ASP A 780 -6.79 12.91 -44.69
C ASP A 780 -5.47 12.58 -45.40
N PHE A 781 -4.48 12.15 -44.61
CA PHE A 781 -3.18 11.71 -45.11
C PHE A 781 -3.02 10.20 -44.92
N TYR A 782 -3.05 9.44 -46.01
CA TYR A 782 -2.91 7.99 -46.01
C TYR A 782 -1.47 7.56 -45.82
N VAL A 783 -1.26 6.54 -44.99
CA VAL A 783 0.04 5.91 -44.79
C VAL A 783 0.44 5.13 -46.05
N THR A 784 1.66 5.33 -46.53
CA THR A 784 2.21 4.65 -47.72
C THR A 784 3.65 4.20 -47.48
N GLU A 785 4.08 3.13 -48.16
CA GLU A 785 5.44 2.59 -48.01
C GLU A 785 6.39 3.18 -49.07
N ASN A 786 7.46 3.84 -48.62
CA ASN A 786 8.45 4.44 -49.51
C ASN A 786 9.50 3.40 -49.93
N HIS A 787 9.20 2.67 -51.02
CA HIS A 787 10.05 1.66 -51.66
C HIS A 787 11.44 2.15 -52.12
N SER A 788 11.79 3.42 -51.92
CA SER A 788 13.07 4.04 -52.33
C SER A 788 14.31 3.65 -51.49
N GLY A 789 14.28 2.51 -50.80
CA GLY A 789 15.48 1.88 -50.22
C GLY A 789 15.60 1.83 -48.69
N LYS A 790 14.55 2.12 -47.91
CA LYS A 790 14.54 1.94 -46.44
C LYS A 790 13.22 1.38 -45.85
N HIS A 791 12.22 1.06 -46.67
CA HIS A 791 10.88 0.62 -46.21
C HIS A 791 10.19 1.57 -45.20
N LEU A 792 10.62 2.84 -45.15
CA LEU A 792 10.05 3.88 -44.28
C LEU A 792 8.62 4.22 -44.71
N LEU A 793 7.76 4.46 -43.72
CA LEU A 793 6.40 4.91 -43.97
C LEU A 793 6.32 6.42 -44.17
N GLY A 794 5.84 6.82 -45.35
CA GLY A 794 5.50 8.19 -45.70
C GLY A 794 3.99 8.43 -45.64
N LEU A 795 3.58 9.63 -46.07
CA LEU A 795 2.18 10.04 -46.13
C LEU A 795 1.82 10.57 -47.53
N THR A 796 0.65 10.17 -48.04
CA THR A 796 0.10 10.63 -49.32
C THR A 796 -1.33 11.14 -49.17
N LYS A 797 -1.78 12.03 -50.05
CA LYS A 797 -3.20 12.42 -50.18
C LYS A 797 -3.97 11.55 -51.17
N GLU A 798 -3.25 10.79 -52.00
CA GLU A 798 -3.85 9.96 -53.05
C GLU A 798 -4.24 8.59 -52.48
N VAL A 799 -5.54 8.32 -52.40
CA VAL A 799 -6.11 7.07 -51.84
C VAL A 799 -5.56 5.81 -52.53
N GLY A 800 -5.23 5.91 -53.82
CA GLY A 800 -4.67 4.81 -54.62
C GLY A 800 -3.20 4.48 -54.31
N ASP A 801 -2.46 5.42 -53.72
CA ASP A 801 -1.06 5.23 -53.31
C ASP A 801 -0.94 4.74 -51.85
N ALA A 802 -2.07 4.61 -51.13
CA ALA A 802 -2.11 4.15 -49.75
C ALA A 802 -1.67 2.68 -49.62
N ALA A 803 -0.89 2.37 -48.58
CA ALA A 803 -0.64 1.00 -48.18
C ALA A 803 -1.92 0.39 -47.59
N THR A 804 -2.21 -0.85 -47.98
CA THR A 804 -3.29 -1.67 -47.43
C THR A 804 -2.75 -2.64 -46.39
N TRP A 805 -3.48 -2.81 -45.30
CA TRP A 805 -3.06 -3.52 -44.11
C TRP A 805 -4.05 -4.60 -43.70
N SER A 806 -3.57 -5.77 -43.31
CA SER A 806 -4.34 -6.72 -42.50
C SER A 806 -4.07 -6.45 -41.02
N LEU A 807 -5.14 -6.27 -40.24
CA LEU A 807 -5.06 -6.12 -38.79
C LEU A 807 -5.20 -7.50 -38.14
N VAL A 808 -4.23 -7.92 -37.33
CA VAL A 808 -4.27 -9.24 -36.64
C VAL A 808 -4.27 -9.04 -35.13
N PRO A 809 -5.34 -9.45 -34.41
CA PRO A 809 -5.43 -9.33 -32.95
C PRO A 809 -4.68 -10.46 -32.26
N MET A 810 -3.71 -10.09 -31.44
CA MET A 810 -2.84 -11.00 -30.70
C MET A 810 -3.47 -11.30 -29.33
N THR A 811 -3.93 -12.54 -29.16
CA THR A 811 -4.82 -12.94 -28.04
C THR A 811 -4.40 -14.25 -27.35
N ALA A 812 -3.20 -14.76 -27.61
CA ALA A 812 -2.76 -16.00 -26.96
C ALA A 812 -2.71 -15.85 -25.43
N ALA A 813 -3.32 -16.82 -24.75
CA ALA A 813 -3.26 -16.96 -23.31
C ALA A 813 -1.86 -17.41 -22.86
N ARG A 814 -1.45 -16.95 -21.68
CA ARG A 814 -0.21 -17.37 -21.02
C ARG A 814 -0.21 -18.89 -20.83
N THR A 815 0.90 -19.55 -21.17
CA THR A 815 1.10 -20.98 -20.92
C THR A 815 2.15 -21.22 -19.84
N TYR A 816 1.99 -22.31 -19.10
CA TYR A 816 2.89 -22.71 -18.01
C TYR A 816 3.63 -24.00 -18.34
N ASN A 817 4.82 -24.17 -17.78
CA ASN A 817 5.55 -25.43 -17.79
C ASN A 817 5.05 -26.36 -16.67
N THR A 818 5.50 -27.62 -16.68
CA THR A 818 5.09 -28.66 -15.72
C THR A 818 5.41 -28.33 -14.25
N PHE A 819 6.27 -27.34 -14.00
CA PHE A 819 6.65 -26.86 -12.66
C PHE A 819 5.92 -25.56 -12.27
N GLY A 820 4.93 -25.11 -13.05
CA GLY A 820 4.17 -23.89 -12.77
C GLY A 820 4.86 -22.58 -13.18
N GLY A 821 6.08 -22.62 -13.72
CA GLY A 821 6.74 -21.44 -14.28
C GLY A 821 6.14 -21.05 -15.64
N VAL A 822 6.13 -19.76 -15.98
CA VAL A 822 5.63 -19.29 -17.28
C VAL A 822 6.51 -19.84 -18.40
N LYS A 823 5.89 -20.54 -19.36
CA LYS A 823 6.55 -21.07 -20.57
C LYS A 823 6.44 -20.10 -21.74
N THR A 824 5.29 -19.45 -21.88
CA THR A 824 5.04 -18.42 -22.89
C THR A 824 4.15 -17.37 -22.23
N PRO A 825 4.49 -16.08 -22.30
CA PRO A 825 3.63 -15.02 -21.78
C PRO A 825 2.34 -14.95 -22.61
N THR A 826 1.45 -14.07 -22.18
CA THR A 826 0.24 -13.74 -22.93
C THR A 826 0.51 -12.60 -23.91
N ASP A 827 -0.22 -12.61 -25.02
CA ASP A 827 -0.17 -11.56 -26.04
C ASP A 827 -0.90 -10.27 -25.64
N SER A 828 -1.79 -10.33 -24.65
CA SER A 828 -2.52 -9.18 -24.15
C SER A 828 -1.62 -8.24 -23.34
N VAL A 829 -1.97 -6.96 -23.39
CA VAL A 829 -1.32 -5.89 -22.63
C VAL A 829 -2.10 -5.68 -21.35
N TYR A 830 -1.41 -5.39 -20.24
CA TYR A 830 -2.04 -5.13 -18.95
C TYR A 830 -1.47 -3.90 -18.26
N VAL A 831 -2.34 -3.14 -17.59
CA VAL A 831 -1.99 -2.17 -16.55
C VAL A 831 -2.67 -2.63 -15.27
N PHE A 832 -1.88 -2.80 -14.22
CA PHE A 832 -2.34 -3.22 -12.90
C PHE A 832 -2.57 -1.98 -12.05
N ASN A 833 -3.74 -1.90 -11.42
CA ASN A 833 -4.17 -0.78 -10.59
C ASN A 833 -4.55 -1.29 -9.21
N THR A 834 -4.13 -0.57 -8.18
CA THR A 834 -4.51 -0.85 -6.79
C THR A 834 -5.56 0.16 -6.35
N VAL A 835 -6.64 -0.32 -5.74
CA VAL A 835 -7.66 0.52 -5.10
C VAL A 835 -7.81 0.11 -3.63
N GLY A 836 -7.84 1.09 -2.74
CA GLY A 836 -7.99 0.89 -1.31
C GLY A 836 -9.43 0.96 -0.85
N TYR A 837 -9.74 0.31 0.26
CA TYR A 837 -10.98 0.45 1.03
C TYR A 837 -10.76 -0.01 2.47
N TYR A 838 -11.66 0.36 3.39
CA TYR A 838 -11.69 -0.21 4.74
C TYR A 838 -12.79 -1.24 4.86
N ASP A 839 -12.53 -2.33 5.59
CA ASP A 839 -13.52 -3.37 5.87
C ASP A 839 -14.47 -2.98 7.02
N SER A 840 -15.43 -3.85 7.36
CA SER A 840 -16.39 -3.62 8.45
C SER A 840 -15.81 -3.63 9.87
N LYS A 841 -14.48 -3.68 10.02
CA LYS A 841 -13.73 -3.71 11.27
C LYS A 841 -12.61 -2.66 11.28
N ASP A 842 -12.73 -1.65 10.42
CA ASP A 842 -11.75 -0.56 10.25
C ASP A 842 -10.35 -1.08 9.91
N LYS A 843 -10.27 -2.15 9.11
CA LYS A 843 -9.00 -2.67 8.56
C LYS A 843 -8.78 -2.23 7.13
N TYR A 844 -7.58 -1.74 6.83
CA TYR A 844 -7.26 -1.35 5.46
C TYR A 844 -7.15 -2.59 4.56
N GLN A 845 -7.69 -2.48 3.35
CA GLN A 845 -7.74 -3.52 2.34
C GLN A 845 -7.40 -2.94 0.98
N GLU A 846 -6.67 -3.71 0.18
CA GLU A 846 -6.40 -3.40 -1.22
C GLU A 846 -7.05 -4.44 -2.14
N ALA A 847 -7.48 -3.99 -3.32
CA ALA A 847 -7.87 -4.86 -4.42
C ALA A 847 -7.07 -4.52 -5.68
N THR A 848 -6.78 -5.54 -6.50
CA THR A 848 -6.00 -5.38 -7.74
C THR A 848 -6.91 -5.47 -8.95
N ASP A 849 -7.27 -4.30 -9.49
CA ASP A 849 -8.00 -4.21 -10.74
C ASP A 849 -7.05 -4.17 -11.94
N THR A 850 -7.46 -4.80 -13.05
CA THR A 850 -6.61 -4.97 -14.22
C THR A 850 -7.26 -4.37 -15.45
N LEU A 851 -6.62 -3.35 -16.04
CA LEU A 851 -6.97 -2.85 -17.37
C LEU A 851 -6.21 -3.71 -18.40
N ALA A 852 -6.94 -4.50 -19.18
CA ALA A 852 -6.40 -5.32 -20.25
C ALA A 852 -6.72 -4.72 -21.62
N MET A 853 -5.82 -4.94 -22.58
CA MET A 853 -5.98 -4.52 -23.96
C MET A 853 -5.56 -5.64 -24.90
N VAL A 854 -6.27 -5.79 -26.02
CA VAL A 854 -5.82 -6.58 -27.17
C VAL A 854 -4.66 -5.82 -27.83
N SER A 855 -3.53 -6.49 -28.06
CA SER A 855 -2.49 -5.95 -28.93
C SER A 855 -2.72 -6.41 -30.36
N TYR A 856 -2.30 -5.60 -31.33
CA TYR A 856 -2.48 -5.86 -32.75
C TYR A 856 -1.15 -5.77 -33.49
N VAL A 857 -0.99 -6.58 -34.53
CA VAL A 857 0.03 -6.35 -35.57
C VAL A 857 -0.66 -5.88 -36.84
N LEU A 858 0.02 -5.01 -37.58
CA LEU A 858 -0.40 -4.52 -38.90
C LEU A 858 0.54 -5.11 -39.95
N GLN A 859 0.00 -5.88 -40.89
CA GLN A 859 0.76 -6.48 -41.99
C GLN A 859 0.43 -5.79 -43.30
N ASN A 860 1.43 -5.30 -44.03
CA ASN A 860 1.23 -4.78 -45.38
C ASN A 860 0.84 -5.95 -46.30
N THR A 861 -0.31 -5.87 -46.96
CA THR A 861 -0.86 -6.97 -47.76
C THR A 861 -0.09 -7.24 -49.04
N LYS A 862 0.68 -6.26 -49.54
CA LYS A 862 1.39 -6.30 -50.82
C LYS A 862 2.68 -7.13 -50.77
N ASN A 863 3.47 -6.97 -49.71
CA ASN A 863 4.76 -7.64 -49.49
C ASN A 863 4.73 -8.64 -48.31
N GLY A 864 3.72 -8.57 -47.44
CA GLY A 864 3.60 -9.42 -46.25
C GLY A 864 4.47 -8.97 -45.08
N GLU A 865 5.03 -7.75 -45.13
CA GLU A 865 5.91 -7.19 -44.11
C GLU A 865 5.10 -6.60 -42.94
N TYR A 866 5.54 -6.80 -41.70
CA TYR A 866 4.88 -6.22 -40.52
C TYR A 866 5.40 -4.81 -40.19
N LEU A 867 4.49 -3.96 -39.72
CA LEU A 867 4.77 -2.64 -39.17
C LEU A 867 5.65 -2.72 -37.90
N THR A 868 6.72 -1.95 -37.85
CA THR A 868 7.57 -1.82 -36.65
C THR A 868 8.34 -0.50 -36.60
N TYR A 869 9.05 -0.27 -35.51
CA TYR A 869 9.98 0.84 -35.34
C TYR A 869 11.28 0.61 -36.10
N GLU A 870 11.86 1.66 -36.69
CA GLU A 870 13.17 1.60 -37.34
C GLU A 870 14.26 1.14 -36.35
N ASN A 871 14.94 0.03 -36.64
CA ASN A 871 16.00 -0.52 -35.80
C ASN A 871 17.17 -1.08 -36.65
N PRO A 872 18.42 -0.57 -36.50
CA PRO A 872 18.77 0.62 -35.72
C PRO A 872 18.21 1.89 -36.37
N GLN A 873 17.82 2.86 -35.54
CA GLN A 873 17.37 4.17 -36.02
C GLN A 873 18.44 4.83 -36.92
N THR A 874 18.03 5.33 -38.09
CA THR A 874 18.92 5.95 -39.09
C THR A 874 18.52 7.39 -39.46
N LEU A 875 17.42 7.89 -38.90
CA LEU A 875 16.96 9.28 -38.95
C LEU A 875 17.11 9.96 -37.58
N ASP A 876 16.99 11.29 -37.52
CA ASP A 876 17.11 12.05 -36.26
C ASP A 876 15.93 11.78 -35.29
N ILE A 877 14.77 11.39 -35.83
CA ILE A 877 13.54 11.03 -35.10
C ILE A 877 13.20 9.57 -35.39
N LEU A 878 12.76 8.82 -34.37
CA LEU A 878 12.36 7.42 -34.54
C LEU A 878 11.14 7.34 -35.46
N SER A 879 11.25 6.56 -36.52
CA SER A 879 10.23 6.44 -37.58
C SER A 879 9.73 5.00 -37.74
N MET A 880 8.58 4.84 -38.37
CA MET A 880 8.00 3.53 -38.68
C MET A 880 8.48 2.97 -40.02
N ILE A 881 8.67 1.66 -40.06
CA ILE A 881 9.02 0.88 -41.25
C ILE A 881 8.07 -0.31 -41.44
N CYS A 882 7.96 -0.80 -42.66
CA CYS A 882 7.72 -2.22 -42.91
C CYS A 882 9.04 -2.96 -42.75
N ASP A 883 9.11 -4.04 -41.96
CA ASP A 883 10.36 -4.82 -41.86
C ASP A 883 10.39 -5.97 -42.89
N PRO A 884 11.29 -5.95 -43.90
CA PRO A 884 11.44 -7.03 -44.88
C PRO A 884 11.84 -8.38 -44.28
N ASN A 885 12.34 -8.41 -43.04
CA ASN A 885 12.67 -9.66 -42.34
C ASN A 885 11.46 -10.24 -41.58
N SER A 886 10.41 -9.44 -41.35
CA SER A 886 9.24 -9.81 -40.57
C SER A 886 8.08 -10.19 -41.49
N THR A 887 8.05 -11.47 -41.90
CA THR A 887 7.01 -12.05 -42.76
C THR A 887 6.16 -13.13 -42.06
N THR A 888 6.43 -13.41 -40.77
CA THR A 888 5.64 -14.35 -39.95
C THR A 888 5.23 -13.72 -38.63
N SER A 889 3.94 -13.79 -38.27
CA SER A 889 3.39 -13.29 -36.99
C SER A 889 3.85 -14.03 -35.73
N SER A 890 4.89 -14.87 -35.79
CA SER A 890 5.26 -15.78 -34.70
C SER A 890 6.11 -15.08 -33.63
N THR A 891 5.59 -15.07 -32.41
CA THR A 891 6.08 -14.28 -31.26
C THR A 891 7.21 -14.98 -30.49
N LYS A 892 8.12 -15.65 -31.22
CA LYS A 892 9.19 -16.47 -30.63
C LYS A 892 10.22 -15.64 -29.86
N ASP A 893 10.54 -14.43 -30.35
CA ASP A 893 11.14 -13.41 -29.52
C ASP A 893 10.04 -12.46 -29.02
N LEU A 894 10.07 -12.20 -27.72
CA LEU A 894 9.09 -11.38 -27.02
C LEU A 894 9.55 -9.92 -26.91
N LYS A 895 10.83 -9.65 -27.21
CA LYS A 895 11.49 -8.35 -27.09
C LYS A 895 11.39 -7.50 -28.36
N GLU A 896 11.14 -8.11 -29.51
CA GLU A 896 10.94 -7.45 -30.79
C GLU A 896 9.44 -7.17 -31.01
N ALA A 897 8.95 -6.03 -30.52
CA ALA A 897 7.53 -5.72 -30.46
C ALA A 897 6.99 -5.06 -31.74
N TYR A 898 6.58 -5.87 -32.73
CA TYR A 898 5.80 -5.47 -33.93
C TYR A 898 4.34 -5.03 -33.61
N ARG A 899 4.05 -4.68 -32.35
CA ARG A 899 2.70 -4.69 -31.78
C ARG A 899 2.29 -3.36 -31.17
N PHE A 900 1.01 -3.03 -31.35
CA PHE A 900 0.43 -1.78 -30.91
C PHE A 900 -0.92 -2.01 -30.22
N VAL A 901 -1.40 -1.02 -29.49
CA VAL A 901 -2.81 -0.93 -29.05
C VAL A 901 -3.46 0.30 -29.66
N LEU A 902 -4.76 0.19 -29.94
CA LEU A 902 -5.56 1.26 -30.53
C LEU A 902 -6.36 1.92 -29.40
N LYS A 903 -5.89 3.07 -28.90
CA LYS A 903 -6.56 3.82 -27.83
C LYS A 903 -7.68 4.67 -28.42
N GLU A 904 -8.91 4.46 -27.97
CA GLU A 904 -10.08 5.21 -28.45
C GLU A 904 -9.94 6.70 -28.14
N LYS A 905 -10.23 7.58 -29.12
CA LYS A 905 -10.37 9.02 -28.90
C LYS A 905 -11.76 9.51 -29.27
N GLN A 906 -12.12 9.67 -30.54
CA GLN A 906 -13.46 10.13 -30.91
C GLN A 906 -13.87 9.61 -32.28
N ASN A 907 -15.16 9.28 -32.48
CA ASN A 907 -15.74 8.94 -33.79
C ASN A 907 -15.02 7.82 -34.57
N GLY A 908 -14.42 6.84 -33.88
CA GLY A 908 -13.64 5.77 -34.52
C GLY A 908 -12.18 6.12 -34.79
N LEU A 909 -11.70 7.29 -34.35
CA LEU A 909 -10.29 7.67 -34.39
C LEU A 909 -9.53 7.16 -33.16
N TYR A 910 -8.28 6.75 -33.36
CA TYR A 910 -7.42 6.15 -32.34
C TYR A 910 -6.07 6.88 -32.21
N ASN A 911 -5.51 6.93 -31.00
CA ASN A 911 -4.05 7.01 -30.89
C ASN A 911 -3.48 5.58 -31.03
N VAL A 912 -2.48 5.38 -31.89
CA VAL A 912 -1.77 4.10 -32.01
C VAL A 912 -0.58 4.12 -31.04
N LEU A 913 -0.63 3.30 -29.99
CA LEU A 913 0.38 3.27 -28.93
C LEU A 913 1.20 1.98 -28.97
N GLY A 914 2.50 2.12 -28.74
CA GLY A 914 3.44 1.02 -28.57
C GLY A 914 3.24 0.27 -27.25
N ILE A 915 3.87 -0.90 -27.18
CA ILE A 915 3.89 -1.75 -25.98
C ILE A 915 5.33 -2.13 -25.63
N LYS A 916 5.57 -2.48 -24.37
CA LYS A 916 6.86 -3.01 -23.90
C LYS A 916 6.67 -4.30 -23.12
N TYR A 917 7.60 -5.23 -23.26
CA TYR A 917 7.56 -6.50 -22.53
C TYR A 917 8.00 -6.31 -21.08
N ASN A 918 7.16 -6.71 -20.14
CA ASN A 918 7.45 -6.68 -18.72
C ASN A 918 7.95 -8.07 -18.28
N GLU A 919 9.28 -8.19 -18.14
CA GLU A 919 9.92 -9.46 -17.77
C GLU A 919 9.47 -9.99 -16.40
N LYS A 920 9.22 -9.10 -15.42
CA LYS A 920 8.78 -9.46 -14.05
C LYS A 920 7.39 -10.09 -14.07
N ASN A 921 6.46 -9.50 -14.83
CA ASN A 921 5.06 -9.92 -14.83
C ASN A 921 4.73 -10.93 -15.93
N HIS A 922 5.67 -11.22 -16.86
CA HIS A 922 5.48 -12.08 -18.03
C HIS A 922 4.26 -11.69 -18.89
N CYS A 923 4.14 -10.41 -19.20
CA CYS A 923 3.10 -9.85 -20.07
C CYS A 923 3.62 -8.59 -20.77
N TYR A 924 2.84 -8.04 -21.69
CA TYR A 924 3.10 -6.70 -22.21
C TYR A 924 2.44 -5.64 -21.32
N THR A 925 3.02 -4.45 -21.30
CA THR A 925 2.45 -3.23 -20.69
C THR A 925 2.48 -2.09 -21.72
N LEU A 926 1.67 -1.05 -21.52
CA LEU A 926 1.72 0.15 -22.36
C LEU A 926 3.13 0.74 -22.41
N ASN A 927 3.52 1.25 -23.58
CA ASN A 927 4.70 2.08 -23.74
C ASN A 927 4.27 3.51 -24.13
N LEU A 928 3.98 4.33 -23.12
CA LEU A 928 3.53 5.71 -23.29
C LEU A 928 4.63 6.65 -23.84
N ASP A 929 5.85 6.14 -23.98
CA ASP A 929 6.97 6.82 -24.63
C ASP A 929 6.93 6.68 -26.16
N ASN A 930 6.01 5.84 -26.70
CA ASN A 930 5.90 5.54 -28.13
C ASN A 930 4.44 5.62 -28.63
N LYS A 931 4.00 6.78 -29.09
CA LYS A 931 2.76 7.01 -29.86
C LYS A 931 3.10 7.35 -31.31
N LEU A 932 2.34 6.84 -32.28
CA LEU A 932 2.55 7.22 -33.68
C LEU A 932 2.05 8.65 -33.95
N TYR A 933 2.75 9.37 -34.81
CA TYR A 933 2.44 10.75 -35.20
C TYR A 933 2.68 10.96 -36.71
N GLY A 934 1.75 11.63 -37.38
CA GLY A 934 1.83 11.96 -38.79
C GLY A 934 2.61 13.24 -39.06
N ALA A 935 3.91 13.12 -39.36
CA ALA A 935 4.78 14.24 -39.66
C ALA A 935 4.58 14.75 -41.11
N THR A 936 3.51 15.52 -41.33
CA THR A 936 3.11 16.06 -42.65
C THR A 936 4.00 17.19 -43.18
N THR A 937 4.95 17.69 -42.38
CA THR A 937 5.87 18.79 -42.74
C THR A 937 7.11 18.33 -43.51
N THR A 938 7.38 17.02 -43.55
CA THR A 938 8.48 16.45 -44.34
C THR A 938 8.07 16.25 -45.81
N LYS A 939 9.04 16.23 -46.72
CA LYS A 939 8.79 16.30 -48.19
C LYS A 939 7.91 15.17 -48.75
N GLN A 940 7.84 14.03 -48.08
CA GLN A 940 7.01 12.87 -48.46
C GLN A 940 6.09 12.41 -47.32
N GLY A 941 5.93 13.23 -46.27
CA GLY A 941 5.43 12.79 -44.98
C GLY A 941 6.33 11.75 -44.30
N ALA A 942 6.11 11.54 -43.01
CA ALA A 942 6.63 10.39 -42.27
C ALA A 942 5.62 9.96 -41.19
N VAL A 943 5.64 8.68 -40.82
CA VAL A 943 5.03 8.22 -39.58
C VAL A 943 6.13 8.12 -38.54
N GLU A 944 6.18 9.11 -37.65
CA GLU A 944 7.18 9.29 -36.59
C GLU A 944 6.62 8.81 -35.24
N VAL A 945 7.47 8.79 -34.21
CA VAL A 945 7.14 8.32 -32.86
C VAL A 945 7.39 9.41 -31.83
N GLU A 946 6.36 9.74 -31.06
CA GLU A 946 6.36 10.79 -30.04
C GLU A 946 5.83 10.27 -28.69
N LEU A 947 5.94 11.08 -27.63
CA LEU A 947 5.31 10.77 -26.34
C LEU A 947 3.77 10.73 -26.47
N ALA A 948 3.11 9.83 -25.72
CA ALA A 948 1.66 9.63 -25.80
C ALA A 948 0.84 10.91 -25.53
N TYR A 949 1.38 11.82 -24.72
CA TYR A 949 0.72 13.07 -24.33
C TYR A 949 1.32 14.33 -24.98
N ASP A 950 2.30 14.20 -25.89
CA ASP A 950 2.76 15.30 -26.75
C ASP A 950 1.97 15.35 -28.08
N GLN A 951 2.01 16.47 -28.80
CA GLN A 951 1.31 16.73 -30.08
C GLN A 951 -0.19 16.37 -30.07
N VAL A 952 -0.84 16.46 -28.91
CA VAL A 952 -2.21 15.96 -28.72
C VAL A 952 -3.23 16.69 -29.59
N ASN A 953 -4.00 15.91 -30.35
CA ASN A 953 -4.95 16.36 -31.38
C ASN A 953 -4.28 17.10 -32.55
N SER A 954 -2.99 16.85 -32.80
CA SER A 954 -2.23 17.35 -33.94
C SER A 954 -1.60 16.15 -34.63
N ASN A 955 -2.20 15.69 -35.74
CA ASN A 955 -1.76 14.54 -36.54
C ASN A 955 -1.45 13.23 -35.77
N ASP A 956 -1.91 13.08 -34.52
CA ASP A 956 -1.70 11.89 -33.68
C ASP A 956 -2.94 10.97 -33.63
N LEU A 957 -4.01 11.37 -34.31
CA LEU A 957 -5.24 10.61 -34.48
C LEU A 957 -5.19 9.85 -35.81
N PHE A 958 -5.38 8.54 -35.73
CA PHE A 958 -5.44 7.65 -36.87
C PHE A 958 -6.84 7.10 -37.06
N ASP A 959 -7.30 7.10 -38.31
CA ASP A 959 -8.48 6.39 -38.78
C ASP A 959 -8.07 5.04 -39.38
N LEU A 960 -8.83 3.99 -39.07
CA LEU A 960 -8.62 2.64 -39.58
C LEU A 960 -9.78 2.30 -40.53
N GLN A 961 -9.62 2.73 -41.77
CA GLN A 961 -10.68 2.68 -42.78
C GLN A 961 -10.74 1.31 -43.43
N ILE A 962 -11.93 0.70 -43.48
CA ILE A 962 -12.17 -0.54 -44.23
C ILE A 962 -11.98 -0.25 -45.73
N VAL A 963 -11.31 -1.17 -46.44
CA VAL A 963 -11.35 -1.22 -47.90
C VAL A 963 -12.59 -2.02 -48.29
N ASP A 964 -13.59 -1.35 -48.87
CA ASP A 964 -14.88 -1.97 -49.22
C ASP A 964 -14.76 -3.14 -50.21
N ALA A 965 -13.69 -3.18 -51.01
CA ALA A 965 -13.47 -4.23 -52.01
C ALA A 965 -13.01 -5.54 -51.35
N PRO A 966 -13.65 -6.69 -51.66
CA PRO A 966 -13.33 -7.98 -51.05
C PRO A 966 -11.94 -8.47 -51.45
N GLU A 967 -11.25 -9.15 -50.52
CA GLU A 967 -9.94 -9.76 -50.80
C GLU A 967 -10.04 -11.00 -51.73
N TYR A 968 -11.21 -11.65 -51.79
CA TYR A 968 -11.42 -12.87 -52.58
C TYR A 968 -12.56 -12.71 -53.59
N LYS A 969 -12.39 -13.28 -54.78
CA LYS A 969 -13.40 -13.29 -55.85
C LYS A 969 -14.56 -14.20 -55.48
N LEU A 970 -15.76 -13.65 -55.47
CA LEU A 970 -17.01 -14.40 -55.32
C LEU A 970 -17.41 -15.00 -56.68
N LEU A 971 -17.78 -16.27 -56.65
CA LEU A 971 -18.33 -17.08 -57.75
C LEU A 971 -19.57 -17.83 -57.25
N ASP A 972 -20.49 -18.13 -58.16
CA ASP A 972 -21.73 -18.84 -57.86
C ASP A 972 -21.57 -20.36 -58.08
N ARG A 973 -22.33 -21.14 -57.30
CA ARG A 973 -22.40 -22.59 -57.53
C ARG A 973 -23.10 -22.86 -58.85
N GLY A 974 -22.43 -23.60 -59.74
CA GLY A 974 -22.93 -23.88 -61.07
C GLY A 974 -22.18 -23.15 -62.17
N ASP A 975 -21.34 -22.17 -61.82
CA ASP A 975 -20.46 -21.52 -62.78
C ASP A 975 -19.56 -22.54 -63.47
N THR A 976 -19.46 -22.43 -64.79
CA THR A 976 -18.49 -23.17 -65.59
C THR A 976 -17.43 -22.18 -66.05
N ILE A 977 -16.21 -22.38 -65.57
CA ILE A 977 -15.11 -21.43 -65.73
C ILE A 977 -13.93 -22.06 -66.47
N ARG A 978 -13.13 -21.21 -67.09
CA ARG A 978 -11.78 -21.52 -67.58
C ARG A 978 -10.76 -20.68 -66.81
N LEU A 979 -9.74 -21.33 -66.27
CA LEU A 979 -8.61 -20.69 -65.59
C LEU A 979 -7.42 -20.56 -66.56
N PHE A 980 -6.80 -19.39 -66.62
CA PHE A 980 -5.64 -19.13 -67.49
C PHE A 980 -4.61 -18.24 -66.79
N ARG A 981 -3.35 -18.29 -67.21
CA ARG A 981 -2.27 -17.46 -66.66
C ARG A 981 -2.47 -16.00 -67.09
N GLU A 982 -2.26 -15.06 -66.15
CA GLU A 982 -2.47 -13.63 -66.42
C GLU A 982 -1.56 -13.08 -67.53
N GLU A 983 -0.31 -13.54 -67.58
CA GLU A 983 0.65 -13.13 -68.61
C GLU A 983 0.28 -13.61 -70.03
N ASN A 984 -0.61 -14.61 -70.16
CA ASN A 984 -0.95 -15.23 -71.44
C ASN A 984 -2.28 -16.01 -71.37
N ASP A 985 -3.36 -15.45 -71.91
CA ASP A 985 -4.71 -16.05 -71.93
C ASP A 985 -4.83 -17.35 -72.75
N TYR A 986 -3.83 -17.64 -73.59
CA TYR A 986 -3.71 -18.94 -74.26
C TYR A 986 -3.14 -20.05 -73.38
N GLU A 987 -2.49 -19.74 -72.25
CA GLU A 987 -1.99 -20.73 -71.30
C GLU A 987 -3.05 -21.06 -70.26
N VAL A 988 -3.73 -22.19 -70.49
CA VAL A 988 -4.98 -22.57 -69.84
C VAL A 988 -4.77 -23.80 -68.96
N MET A 989 -5.44 -23.84 -67.81
CA MET A 989 -5.48 -25.03 -66.95
C MET A 989 -6.40 -26.11 -67.51
N TYR A 990 -5.90 -27.35 -67.54
CA TYR A 990 -6.64 -28.52 -68.01
C TYR A 990 -6.12 -29.80 -67.32
N GLU A 991 -6.94 -30.84 -67.26
CA GLU A 991 -6.46 -32.17 -66.89
C GLU A 991 -5.57 -32.73 -68.01
N ASN A 992 -4.40 -33.29 -67.70
CA ASN A 992 -3.64 -34.10 -68.66
C ASN A 992 -3.12 -35.37 -67.99
N GLY A 993 -3.50 -36.52 -68.54
CA GLY A 993 -3.23 -37.83 -67.97
C GLY A 993 -3.96 -38.01 -66.63
N GLN A 994 -3.27 -37.73 -65.53
CA GLN A 994 -3.79 -37.85 -64.16
C GLN A 994 -3.58 -36.59 -63.31
N PHE A 995 -3.08 -35.50 -63.90
CA PHE A 995 -2.73 -34.29 -63.15
C PHE A 995 -3.29 -33.02 -63.80
N LEU A 996 -3.48 -31.98 -63.00
CA LEU A 996 -3.74 -30.65 -63.51
C LEU A 996 -2.46 -30.07 -64.14
N ASN A 997 -2.56 -29.58 -65.36
CA ASN A 997 -1.47 -29.01 -66.13
C ASN A 997 -1.90 -27.65 -66.70
N LEU A 998 -0.90 -26.85 -67.09
CA LEU A 998 -1.05 -25.62 -67.85
C LEU A 998 -0.59 -25.89 -69.28
N GLY A 999 -1.34 -25.49 -70.30
CA GLY A 999 -1.00 -25.76 -71.70
C GLY A 999 -1.56 -24.72 -72.66
N ASN A 1000 -0.98 -24.62 -73.85
CA ASN A 1000 -1.41 -23.64 -74.84
C ASN A 1000 -2.64 -24.14 -75.63
N ILE A 1001 -3.80 -23.49 -75.44
CA ILE A 1001 -5.08 -23.88 -76.05
C ILE A 1001 -5.11 -23.74 -77.58
N ALA A 1002 -4.23 -22.93 -78.18
CA ALA A 1002 -4.10 -22.85 -79.63
C ALA A 1002 -3.19 -23.93 -80.24
N GLN A 1003 -2.39 -24.61 -79.42
CA GLN A 1003 -1.54 -25.74 -79.82
C GLN A 1003 -2.19 -27.10 -79.53
N ILE A 1004 -2.97 -27.19 -78.45
CA ILE A 1004 -3.65 -28.42 -78.01
C ILE A 1004 -5.15 -28.27 -78.30
N THR A 1005 -5.57 -28.63 -79.51
CA THR A 1005 -6.96 -28.42 -79.98
C THR A 1005 -8.00 -29.25 -79.25
N ASP A 1006 -7.58 -30.37 -78.68
CA ASP A 1006 -8.46 -31.35 -78.02
C ASP A 1006 -8.51 -31.12 -76.48
N MET A 1007 -8.06 -29.94 -76.03
CA MET A 1007 -8.12 -29.53 -74.62
C MET A 1007 -9.55 -29.26 -74.18
N ALA A 1008 -9.99 -29.92 -73.11
CA ALA A 1008 -11.13 -29.55 -72.28
C ALA A 1008 -10.63 -28.76 -71.05
N PRO A 1009 -10.79 -27.42 -71.02
CA PRO A 1009 -10.35 -26.58 -69.91
C PRO A 1009 -11.47 -26.19 -68.94
N ALA A 1010 -12.71 -26.60 -69.24
CA ALA A 1010 -13.90 -26.25 -68.48
C ALA A 1010 -13.90 -26.91 -67.09
N LEU A 1011 -14.09 -26.09 -66.05
CA LEU A 1011 -14.19 -26.51 -64.65
C LEU A 1011 -15.52 -26.03 -64.07
N TYR A 1012 -16.24 -26.93 -63.40
CA TYR A 1012 -17.44 -26.61 -62.65
C TYR A 1012 -17.09 -26.13 -61.24
N VAL A 1013 -17.68 -25.02 -60.83
CA VAL A 1013 -17.54 -24.44 -59.49
C VAL A 1013 -18.63 -25.01 -58.57
N ASP A 1014 -18.20 -25.77 -57.56
CA ASP A 1014 -19.03 -26.15 -56.43
C ASP A 1014 -18.62 -25.38 -55.17
N THR A 1015 -19.57 -25.07 -54.28
CA THR A 1015 -19.31 -24.24 -53.10
C THR A 1015 -18.91 -25.09 -51.90
N ALA A 1016 -17.79 -24.80 -51.26
CA ALA A 1016 -17.38 -25.46 -50.01
C ALA A 1016 -17.74 -24.60 -48.79
N TYR A 1017 -17.17 -23.40 -48.72
CA TYR A 1017 -17.31 -22.48 -47.60
C TYR A 1017 -17.35 -21.04 -48.12
N VAL A 1018 -18.56 -20.54 -48.41
CA VAL A 1018 -18.78 -19.22 -49.04
C VAL A 1018 -19.68 -18.35 -48.16
N ASN A 1019 -20.98 -18.63 -48.12
CA ASN A 1019 -21.96 -17.79 -47.41
C ASN A 1019 -22.17 -18.23 -45.94
N ARG A 1020 -21.17 -18.03 -45.07
CA ARG A 1020 -21.20 -18.50 -43.66
C ARG A 1020 -20.62 -17.49 -42.66
N GLY A 1021 -21.48 -16.76 -41.95
CA GLY A 1021 -21.05 -15.79 -40.92
C GLY A 1021 -20.24 -14.63 -41.50
N HIS A 1022 -19.16 -14.23 -40.82
CA HIS A 1022 -18.21 -13.20 -41.29
C HIS A 1022 -17.23 -13.71 -42.37
N ASN A 1023 -17.62 -14.71 -43.18
CA ASN A 1023 -16.72 -15.29 -44.18
C ASN A 1023 -16.66 -14.46 -45.46
N ASN A 1024 -15.53 -13.80 -45.65
CA ASN A 1024 -15.09 -13.07 -46.83
C ASN A 1024 -14.01 -13.81 -47.64
N ARG A 1025 -13.49 -14.95 -47.14
CA ARG A 1025 -12.69 -15.92 -47.91
C ARG A 1025 -13.58 -16.99 -48.52
N TYR A 1026 -13.99 -16.77 -49.76
CA TYR A 1026 -14.85 -17.72 -50.46
C TYR A 1026 -14.05 -18.94 -50.96
N GLN A 1027 -14.44 -20.13 -50.50
CA GLN A 1027 -13.78 -21.40 -50.82
C GLN A 1027 -14.68 -22.32 -51.65
N TYR A 1028 -14.08 -22.90 -52.68
CA TYR A 1028 -14.72 -23.70 -53.72
C TYR A 1028 -14.10 -25.09 -53.83
N LEU A 1029 -14.84 -26.01 -54.45
CA LEU A 1029 -14.32 -27.24 -55.04
C LEU A 1029 -14.37 -27.08 -56.56
N LEU A 1030 -13.32 -27.52 -57.26
CA LEU A 1030 -13.27 -27.50 -58.73
C LEU A 1030 -13.54 -28.90 -59.26
N VAL A 1031 -14.51 -29.04 -60.17
CA VAL A 1031 -15.09 -30.34 -60.56
C VAL A 1031 -15.09 -30.52 -62.07
N VAL A 1032 -14.77 -31.73 -62.52
CA VAL A 1032 -14.96 -32.21 -63.90
C VAL A 1032 -15.86 -33.44 -63.92
N ASN A 1033 -16.55 -33.68 -65.03
CA ASN A 1033 -17.69 -34.58 -65.16
C ASN A 1033 -18.78 -34.34 -64.06
N PRO A 1034 -19.22 -33.09 -63.83
CA PRO A 1034 -20.15 -32.76 -62.75
C PRO A 1034 -21.55 -33.32 -63.03
N LYS A 1035 -22.23 -33.73 -61.97
CA LYS A 1035 -23.66 -34.03 -61.96
C LYS A 1035 -24.25 -33.54 -60.65
N TYR A 1036 -24.86 -32.36 -60.72
CA TYR A 1036 -25.60 -31.76 -59.62
C TYR A 1036 -27.00 -32.40 -59.46
N VAL A 1037 -27.38 -32.71 -58.22
CA VAL A 1037 -28.69 -33.26 -57.84
C VAL A 1037 -29.24 -32.41 -56.69
N PRO A 1038 -30.25 -31.54 -56.95
CA PRO A 1038 -30.78 -30.64 -55.94
C PRO A 1038 -31.46 -31.37 -54.79
N GLU A 1039 -31.60 -30.70 -53.65
CA GLU A 1039 -32.36 -31.19 -52.51
C GLU A 1039 -33.79 -31.59 -52.91
N LEU A 1040 -34.22 -32.78 -52.49
CA LEU A 1040 -35.61 -33.21 -52.53
C LEU A 1040 -36.16 -33.21 -51.09
N PRO A 1041 -36.88 -32.16 -50.66
CA PRO A 1041 -37.39 -32.05 -49.30
C PRO A 1041 -38.39 -33.15 -48.97
N CYS A 1042 -38.60 -33.42 -47.68
CA CYS A 1042 -39.67 -34.29 -47.21
C CYS A 1042 -40.87 -33.44 -46.76
N ASP A 1043 -42.06 -33.70 -47.31
CA ASP A 1043 -43.29 -32.97 -46.98
C ASP A 1043 -43.80 -33.19 -45.53
N ILE A 1044 -43.11 -34.02 -44.74
CA ILE A 1044 -43.43 -34.32 -43.33
C ILE A 1044 -42.65 -33.35 -42.43
N PRO A 1045 -43.31 -32.46 -41.66
CA PRO A 1045 -42.61 -31.54 -40.77
C PRO A 1045 -41.69 -32.25 -39.77
N GLY A 1046 -40.41 -31.87 -39.77
CA GLY A 1046 -39.39 -32.45 -38.90
C GLY A 1046 -38.69 -33.72 -39.44
N HIS A 1047 -39.05 -34.21 -40.63
CA HIS A 1047 -38.26 -35.24 -41.31
C HIS A 1047 -37.06 -34.62 -42.06
N PRO A 1048 -35.92 -35.34 -42.16
CA PRO A 1048 -34.85 -34.96 -43.08
C PRO A 1048 -35.31 -35.12 -44.54
N ALA A 1049 -34.66 -34.39 -45.44
CA ALA A 1049 -34.89 -34.48 -46.89
C ALA A 1049 -34.81 -35.92 -47.41
N VAL A 1050 -35.61 -36.22 -48.43
CA VAL A 1050 -35.61 -37.53 -49.12
C VAL A 1050 -34.28 -37.76 -49.83
N HIS A 1051 -33.68 -36.69 -50.35
CA HIS A 1051 -32.29 -36.64 -50.77
C HIS A 1051 -31.74 -35.25 -50.45
N PRO A 1052 -30.60 -35.12 -49.73
CA PRO A 1052 -29.96 -33.83 -49.52
C PRO A 1052 -29.39 -33.28 -50.83
N ASP A 1053 -29.11 -31.98 -50.88
CA ASP A 1053 -28.39 -31.40 -52.02
C ASP A 1053 -27.02 -32.10 -52.22
N THR A 1054 -26.67 -32.44 -53.47
CA THR A 1054 -25.47 -33.26 -53.77
C THR A 1054 -24.87 -33.00 -55.16
N THR A 1055 -23.57 -32.75 -55.22
CA THR A 1055 -22.78 -32.71 -56.47
C THR A 1055 -21.95 -33.98 -56.60
N TYR A 1056 -22.11 -34.73 -57.70
CA TYR A 1056 -21.25 -35.85 -58.06
C TYR A 1056 -20.23 -35.42 -59.12
N GLY A 1057 -19.06 -36.05 -59.18
CA GLY A 1057 -18.08 -35.81 -60.26
C GLY A 1057 -16.68 -36.29 -59.90
N ARG A 1058 -15.66 -35.69 -60.53
CA ARG A 1058 -14.27 -35.79 -60.08
C ARG A 1058 -13.79 -34.43 -59.59
N PHE A 1059 -13.35 -34.38 -58.35
CA PHE A 1059 -12.99 -33.18 -57.62
C PHE A 1059 -11.47 -32.98 -57.65
N LEU A 1060 -11.00 -31.75 -57.84
CA LEU A 1060 -9.59 -31.40 -57.79
C LEU A 1060 -9.07 -31.55 -56.34
N VAL A 1061 -8.00 -32.34 -56.17
CA VAL A 1061 -7.42 -32.63 -54.85
C VAL A 1061 -5.89 -32.54 -54.89
N ASN A 1062 -5.31 -31.98 -53.83
CA ASN A 1062 -3.89 -31.98 -53.52
C ASN A 1062 -3.44 -33.40 -53.15
N MET A 1063 -2.55 -33.97 -53.95
CA MET A 1063 -2.19 -35.38 -53.89
C MET A 1063 -1.18 -35.74 -52.79
N ILE A 1064 -0.92 -34.87 -51.81
CA ILE A 1064 0.05 -35.08 -50.72
C ILE A 1064 -0.14 -36.42 -49.99
N ASP A 1065 -1.37 -36.79 -49.63
CA ASP A 1065 -1.63 -38.06 -48.92
C ASP A 1065 -1.32 -39.26 -49.82
N THR A 1066 -1.64 -39.17 -51.11
CA THR A 1066 -1.31 -40.21 -52.10
C THR A 1066 0.20 -40.28 -52.36
N ALA A 1067 0.89 -39.14 -52.35
CA ALA A 1067 2.35 -39.06 -52.46
C ALA A 1067 3.02 -39.76 -51.28
N TYR A 1068 2.58 -39.50 -50.05
CA TYR A 1068 3.09 -40.19 -48.86
C TYR A 1068 2.81 -41.72 -48.90
N VAL A 1069 1.62 -42.13 -49.38
CA VAL A 1069 1.32 -43.56 -49.61
C VAL A 1069 2.19 -44.19 -50.71
N ALA A 1070 2.61 -43.43 -51.73
CA ALA A 1070 3.56 -43.90 -52.75
C ALA A 1070 4.99 -44.03 -52.18
N TYR A 1071 5.43 -43.06 -51.37
CA TYR A 1071 6.71 -43.11 -50.66
C TYR A 1071 6.82 -44.33 -49.75
N THR A 1072 5.83 -44.57 -48.88
CA THR A 1072 5.79 -45.73 -47.96
C THR A 1072 5.73 -47.08 -48.69
N LYS A 1073 5.33 -47.10 -49.96
CA LYS A 1073 5.38 -48.28 -50.86
C LYS A 1073 6.68 -48.39 -51.68
N GLY A 1074 7.68 -47.53 -51.41
CA GLY A 1074 9.04 -47.62 -51.95
C GLY A 1074 9.34 -46.72 -53.15
N ALA A 1075 8.44 -45.85 -53.57
CA ALA A 1075 8.66 -44.93 -54.71
C ALA A 1075 9.46 -43.68 -54.30
N ILE A 1076 10.65 -43.86 -53.72
CA ILE A 1076 11.42 -42.79 -53.04
C ILE A 1076 11.99 -41.74 -54.02
N HIS A 1077 12.44 -42.16 -55.20
CA HIS A 1077 13.01 -41.27 -56.26
C HIS A 1077 12.17 -41.28 -57.54
N THR A 1078 10.93 -41.76 -57.45
CA THR A 1078 10.02 -41.97 -58.58
C THR A 1078 8.58 -41.61 -58.21
N ASN A 1079 8.42 -40.73 -57.21
CA ASN A 1079 7.10 -40.37 -56.71
C ASN A 1079 6.37 -39.46 -57.70
N LYS A 1080 5.62 -40.07 -58.62
CA LYS A 1080 4.89 -39.35 -59.68
C LYS A 1080 3.97 -38.23 -59.19
N TYR A 1081 3.54 -38.27 -57.91
CA TYR A 1081 2.65 -37.29 -57.27
C TYR A 1081 3.39 -36.05 -56.72
N ILE A 1082 4.72 -36.07 -56.70
CA ILE A 1082 5.59 -34.93 -56.35
C ILE A 1082 6.29 -34.43 -57.62
N ASN A 1083 6.66 -33.16 -57.65
CA ASN A 1083 7.59 -32.58 -58.61
C ASN A 1083 8.93 -32.29 -57.91
N GLU A 1084 10.04 -32.80 -58.44
CA GLU A 1084 11.38 -32.78 -57.83
C GLU A 1084 12.48 -32.27 -58.79
N GLU A 1085 12.16 -31.92 -60.06
CA GLU A 1085 13.17 -31.93 -61.14
C GLU A 1085 13.93 -30.62 -61.43
N GLU A 1086 13.47 -29.45 -60.96
CA GLU A 1086 14.17 -28.15 -61.21
C GLU A 1086 14.22 -27.18 -60.02
N VAL A 1087 13.67 -27.55 -58.86
CA VAL A 1087 13.69 -26.72 -57.66
C VAL A 1087 14.13 -27.59 -56.49
N ASP A 1088 15.05 -27.13 -55.64
CA ASP A 1088 15.57 -27.86 -54.48
C ASP A 1088 14.51 -28.12 -53.36
N GLU A 1089 13.22 -27.98 -53.67
CA GLU A 1089 12.06 -28.14 -52.80
C GLU A 1089 11.00 -29.04 -53.49
N PRO A 1090 10.51 -30.13 -52.85
CA PRO A 1090 9.48 -30.99 -53.44
C PRO A 1090 8.08 -30.39 -53.33
N TYR A 1091 7.33 -30.36 -54.44
CA TYR A 1091 5.95 -29.84 -54.48
C TYR A 1091 4.92 -30.92 -54.81
N ALA A 1092 3.78 -30.89 -54.11
CA ALA A 1092 2.66 -31.80 -54.38
C ALA A 1092 1.86 -31.36 -55.61
N LYS A 1093 1.53 -32.32 -56.48
CA LYS A 1093 0.70 -32.14 -57.68
C LYS A 1093 -0.80 -32.20 -57.35
N LEU A 1094 -1.62 -31.63 -58.23
CA LEU A 1094 -3.08 -31.71 -58.14
C LEU A 1094 -3.65 -32.74 -59.14
N SER A 1095 -4.73 -33.44 -58.78
CA SER A 1095 -5.42 -34.45 -59.61
C SER A 1095 -6.94 -34.37 -59.41
N PHE A 1096 -7.72 -34.71 -60.43
CA PHE A 1096 -9.16 -34.91 -60.28
C PHE A 1096 -9.47 -36.35 -59.82
N VAL A 1097 -10.16 -36.51 -58.69
CA VAL A 1097 -10.49 -37.82 -58.09
C VAL A 1097 -12.00 -37.98 -57.93
N TYR A 1098 -12.53 -39.19 -58.18
CA TYR A 1098 -13.96 -39.45 -58.08
C TYR A 1098 -14.49 -39.21 -56.66
N GLY A 1099 -15.68 -38.62 -56.58
CA GLY A 1099 -16.36 -38.38 -55.32
C GLY A 1099 -17.73 -37.76 -55.47
N PHE A 1100 -18.33 -37.38 -54.34
CA PHE A 1100 -19.48 -36.49 -54.31
C PHE A 1100 -19.47 -35.63 -53.03
N HIS A 1101 -19.98 -34.41 -53.17
CA HIS A 1101 -20.13 -33.44 -52.11
C HIS A 1101 -21.61 -33.39 -51.68
N THR A 1102 -21.90 -33.56 -50.40
CA THR A 1102 -23.26 -33.40 -49.84
C THR A 1102 -23.23 -32.96 -48.37
N GLY A 1103 -24.03 -31.95 -48.04
CA GLY A 1103 -23.87 -31.19 -46.79
C GLY A 1103 -22.44 -30.69 -46.65
N ASP A 1104 -21.90 -30.66 -45.44
CA ASP A 1104 -20.54 -30.15 -45.20
C ASP A 1104 -19.42 -31.18 -45.46
N LYS A 1105 -19.61 -32.11 -46.41
CA LYS A 1105 -18.69 -33.24 -46.63
C LYS A 1105 -18.50 -33.62 -48.09
N LEU A 1106 -17.23 -33.68 -48.51
CA LEU A 1106 -16.80 -34.32 -49.75
C LEU A 1106 -16.36 -35.76 -49.44
N TYR A 1107 -16.98 -36.73 -50.10
CA TYR A 1107 -16.64 -38.15 -50.01
C TYR A 1107 -15.86 -38.54 -51.25
N ILE A 1108 -14.63 -39.05 -51.08
CA ILE A 1108 -13.82 -39.62 -52.14
C ILE A 1108 -14.25 -41.08 -52.35
N THR A 1109 -14.38 -41.49 -53.61
CA THR A 1109 -15.00 -42.78 -53.98
C THR A 1109 -14.27 -43.46 -55.15
N ASP A 1110 -14.75 -44.65 -55.52
CA ASP A 1110 -14.53 -45.19 -56.86
C ASP A 1110 -15.41 -44.47 -57.91
N GLU A 1111 -15.25 -44.86 -59.18
CA GLU A 1111 -16.05 -44.39 -60.32
C GLU A 1111 -17.55 -44.71 -60.23
N ASN A 1112 -17.95 -45.63 -59.33
CA ASN A 1112 -19.33 -46.03 -59.08
C ASN A 1112 -19.97 -45.26 -57.91
N TYR A 1113 -19.28 -44.22 -57.40
CA TYR A 1113 -19.68 -43.40 -56.27
C TYR A 1113 -19.98 -44.18 -54.97
N GLN A 1114 -19.33 -45.33 -54.80
CA GLN A 1114 -19.46 -46.13 -53.58
C GLN A 1114 -18.66 -45.48 -52.44
N LYS A 1115 -19.36 -45.11 -51.35
CA LYS A 1115 -18.72 -44.68 -50.09
C LYS A 1115 -17.82 -45.79 -49.57
N SER A 1116 -16.55 -45.49 -49.33
CA SER A 1116 -15.70 -46.37 -48.53
C SER A 1116 -16.09 -46.28 -47.04
N ASN A 1117 -15.71 -47.30 -46.25
CA ASN A 1117 -15.84 -47.28 -44.80
C ASN A 1117 -14.62 -46.64 -44.09
N ASN A 1118 -13.67 -46.08 -44.83
CA ASN A 1118 -12.45 -45.47 -44.30
C ASN A 1118 -12.70 -43.97 -44.03
N PRO A 1119 -12.60 -43.49 -42.78
CA PRO A 1119 -12.80 -42.07 -42.47
C PRO A 1119 -11.84 -41.12 -43.18
N ALA A 1120 -10.67 -41.59 -43.63
CA ALA A 1120 -9.70 -40.77 -44.38
C ALA A 1120 -10.18 -40.39 -45.79
N ASP A 1121 -11.19 -41.09 -46.32
CA ASP A 1121 -11.78 -40.79 -47.64
C ASP A 1121 -12.93 -39.76 -47.50
N VAL A 1122 -13.12 -39.15 -46.33
CA VAL A 1122 -14.14 -38.13 -46.05
C VAL A 1122 -13.46 -36.82 -45.66
N ILE A 1123 -13.63 -35.81 -46.51
CA ILE A 1123 -13.08 -34.47 -46.34
C ILE A 1123 -14.15 -33.56 -45.72
N ASP A 1124 -13.82 -32.95 -44.58
CA ASP A 1124 -14.70 -32.00 -43.88
C ASP A 1124 -14.64 -30.61 -44.52
N LEU A 1125 -15.80 -30.06 -44.85
CA LEU A 1125 -15.99 -28.73 -45.44
C LEU A 1125 -16.66 -27.75 -44.46
N SER A 1126 -17.00 -28.16 -43.24
CA SER A 1126 -17.76 -27.36 -42.27
C SER A 1126 -17.00 -26.17 -41.65
N THR A 1127 -15.68 -26.13 -41.82
CA THR A 1127 -14.78 -25.07 -41.30
C THR A 1127 -14.24 -24.17 -42.41
N ARG A 1128 -13.68 -23.00 -42.06
CA ARG A 1128 -12.95 -22.11 -43.01
C ARG A 1128 -11.53 -22.62 -43.32
N ASP A 1129 -10.96 -23.51 -42.51
CA ASP A 1129 -9.59 -24.00 -42.69
C ASP A 1129 -9.45 -24.71 -44.05
N PHE A 1130 -8.33 -24.50 -44.73
CA PHE A 1130 -8.04 -25.23 -45.96
C PHE A 1130 -7.84 -26.72 -45.67
N ASN A 1131 -8.24 -27.52 -46.65
CA ASN A 1131 -7.97 -28.95 -46.69
C ASN A 1131 -7.37 -29.28 -48.07
N VAL A 1132 -7.29 -30.57 -48.44
CA VAL A 1132 -6.71 -30.98 -49.73
C VAL A 1132 -7.61 -30.69 -50.95
N ALA A 1133 -8.86 -30.25 -50.78
CA ALA A 1133 -9.83 -30.06 -51.87
C ALA A 1133 -10.41 -28.64 -51.99
N LYS A 1134 -10.14 -27.74 -51.02
CA LYS A 1134 -10.63 -26.36 -51.02
C LYS A 1134 -9.67 -25.42 -51.76
N PHE A 1135 -10.22 -24.56 -52.60
CA PHE A 1135 -9.49 -23.51 -53.33
C PHE A 1135 -10.18 -22.16 -53.14
N ALA A 1136 -9.42 -21.07 -53.04
CA ALA A 1136 -9.92 -19.70 -53.00
C ALA A 1136 -9.18 -18.82 -54.01
N PHE A 1137 -9.86 -17.79 -54.52
CA PHE A 1137 -9.32 -16.88 -55.54
C PHE A 1137 -9.00 -15.52 -54.91
N ARG A 1138 -7.75 -15.32 -54.47
CA ARG A 1138 -7.31 -14.11 -53.76
C ARG A 1138 -6.84 -13.06 -54.75
N TYR A 1139 -7.46 -11.88 -54.80
CA TYR A 1139 -7.07 -10.83 -55.74
C TYR A 1139 -5.62 -10.35 -55.50
N VAL A 1140 -4.90 -10.06 -56.58
CA VAL A 1140 -3.55 -9.44 -56.51
C VAL A 1140 -3.66 -7.98 -56.05
N ASN A 1141 -4.73 -7.29 -56.46
CA ASN A 1141 -5.11 -5.97 -55.98
C ASN A 1141 -6.64 -5.88 -55.85
N SER A 1142 -7.15 -5.95 -54.63
CA SER A 1142 -8.58 -5.86 -54.28
C SER A 1142 -9.23 -4.55 -54.73
N ILE A 1143 -8.52 -3.42 -54.64
CA ILE A 1143 -9.05 -2.07 -54.90
C ILE A 1143 -9.49 -1.91 -56.38
N ASN A 1144 -8.95 -2.72 -57.28
CA ASN A 1144 -9.23 -2.70 -58.71
C ASN A 1144 -10.13 -3.89 -59.13
N GLU A 1145 -11.15 -4.24 -58.35
CA GLU A 1145 -12.03 -5.37 -58.66
C GLU A 1145 -12.79 -5.22 -60.01
N GLY A 1146 -12.88 -6.33 -60.76
CA GLY A 1146 -13.36 -6.37 -62.13
C GLY A 1146 -13.23 -7.76 -62.77
N GLU A 1147 -13.74 -7.92 -64.00
CA GLU A 1147 -13.68 -9.20 -64.71
C GLU A 1147 -12.24 -9.62 -65.03
N GLU A 1148 -11.39 -8.66 -65.43
CA GLU A 1148 -9.96 -8.84 -65.78
C GLU A 1148 -9.00 -8.76 -64.58
N SER A 1149 -9.49 -8.72 -63.33
CA SER A 1149 -8.62 -8.51 -62.17
C SER A 1149 -7.92 -9.80 -61.72
N ALA A 1150 -6.62 -9.88 -62.00
CA ALA A 1150 -5.77 -11.02 -61.67
C ALA A 1150 -5.84 -11.45 -60.19
N PHE A 1151 -5.78 -12.75 -59.95
CA PHE A 1151 -5.81 -13.39 -58.64
C PHE A 1151 -4.74 -14.49 -58.53
N LYS A 1152 -4.39 -14.85 -57.30
CA LYS A 1152 -3.62 -16.06 -56.99
C LYS A 1152 -4.57 -17.11 -56.41
N ILE A 1153 -4.43 -18.35 -56.87
CA ILE A 1153 -5.26 -19.46 -56.39
C ILE A 1153 -4.62 -20.01 -55.11
N GLN A 1154 -5.32 -19.84 -53.99
CA GLN A 1154 -4.88 -20.26 -52.65
C GLN A 1154 -5.51 -21.59 -52.25
N THR A 1155 -4.74 -22.44 -51.56
CA THR A 1155 -5.17 -23.76 -51.05
C THR A 1155 -4.31 -24.19 -49.87
N GLY A 1156 -4.59 -25.37 -49.29
CA GLY A 1156 -3.82 -25.92 -48.18
C GLY A 1156 -2.46 -26.44 -48.63
N TYR A 1157 -1.37 -25.90 -48.06
CA TYR A 1157 -0.02 -26.44 -48.20
C TYR A 1157 0.28 -27.48 -47.11
N TYR A 1158 1.05 -28.49 -47.49
CA TYR A 1158 1.49 -29.58 -46.61
C TYR A 1158 2.95 -29.90 -46.93
N ASP A 1159 3.82 -29.79 -45.93
CA ASP A 1159 5.26 -30.04 -46.11
C ASP A 1159 5.54 -31.55 -46.26
N TYR A 1160 5.87 -31.96 -47.48
CA TYR A 1160 6.08 -33.38 -47.84
C TYR A 1160 7.25 -34.02 -47.09
N ASN A 1161 8.35 -33.29 -46.92
CA ASN A 1161 9.52 -33.75 -46.18
C ASN A 1161 9.19 -34.00 -44.70
N SER A 1162 8.40 -33.12 -44.09
CA SER A 1162 7.90 -33.26 -42.72
C SER A 1162 6.90 -34.41 -42.59
N TYR A 1163 6.07 -34.67 -43.60
CA TYR A 1163 5.18 -35.82 -43.63
C TYR A 1163 5.99 -37.12 -43.58
N ILE A 1164 6.99 -37.26 -44.47
CA ILE A 1164 7.93 -38.38 -44.48
C ILE A 1164 8.65 -38.53 -43.14
N ALA A 1165 9.25 -37.45 -42.64
CA ALA A 1165 10.12 -37.48 -41.47
C ALA A 1165 9.40 -37.83 -40.16
N ASN A 1166 8.10 -37.52 -40.06
CA ASN A 1166 7.30 -37.70 -38.85
C ASN A 1166 6.27 -38.84 -38.93
N ASP A 1167 6.21 -39.60 -40.04
CA ASP A 1167 5.24 -40.69 -40.28
C ASP A 1167 3.76 -40.26 -40.08
N LYS A 1168 3.48 -38.96 -40.29
CA LYS A 1168 2.21 -38.31 -39.94
C LYS A 1168 1.96 -37.07 -40.79
N ARG A 1169 0.71 -36.89 -41.23
CA ARG A 1169 0.29 -35.70 -41.98
C ARG A 1169 0.61 -34.42 -41.18
N PRO A 1170 1.35 -33.46 -41.74
CA PRO A 1170 1.61 -32.19 -41.07
C PRO A 1170 0.31 -31.38 -40.95
N SER A 1171 0.28 -30.45 -40.00
CA SER A 1171 -0.76 -29.42 -39.97
C SER A 1171 -0.80 -28.69 -41.31
N VAL A 1172 -2.01 -28.37 -41.80
CA VAL A 1172 -2.16 -27.53 -42.99
C VAL A 1172 -1.53 -26.16 -42.72
N ALA A 1173 -0.79 -25.65 -43.70
CA ALA A 1173 -0.41 -24.25 -43.75
C ALA A 1173 -1.34 -23.53 -44.73
N GLU A 1174 -1.96 -22.46 -44.27
CA GLU A 1174 -2.96 -21.67 -45.00
C GLU A 1174 -2.35 -20.82 -46.14
N ASP A 1175 -1.03 -20.83 -46.28
CA ASP A 1175 -0.24 -20.04 -47.24
C ASP A 1175 0.17 -20.83 -48.51
N GLY A 1176 -0.60 -21.85 -48.89
CA GLY A 1176 -0.39 -22.57 -50.15
C GLY A 1176 -0.96 -21.84 -51.35
N TYR A 1177 -0.16 -21.72 -52.42
CA TYR A 1177 -0.58 -21.09 -53.68
C TYR A 1177 -0.19 -21.94 -54.88
N LEU A 1178 -0.96 -21.85 -55.96
CA LEU A 1178 -0.68 -22.62 -57.17
C LEU A 1178 0.45 -21.99 -57.99
N LYS A 1179 1.31 -22.87 -58.52
CA LYS A 1179 2.44 -22.55 -59.41
C LYS A 1179 2.54 -23.63 -60.49
N THR A 1180 3.09 -23.30 -61.65
CA THR A 1180 3.40 -24.24 -62.72
C THR A 1180 4.88 -24.62 -62.67
N VAL A 1181 5.20 -25.92 -62.76
CA VAL A 1181 6.57 -26.44 -62.88
C VAL A 1181 6.58 -27.55 -63.93
N ASN A 1182 7.35 -27.37 -65.01
CA ASN A 1182 7.38 -28.27 -66.17
C ASN A 1182 6.00 -28.60 -66.75
N GLY A 1183 5.13 -27.58 -66.87
CA GLY A 1183 3.75 -27.70 -67.35
C GLY A 1183 2.75 -28.25 -66.32
N VAL A 1184 3.21 -28.83 -65.21
CA VAL A 1184 2.35 -29.40 -64.17
C VAL A 1184 2.00 -28.34 -63.11
N VAL A 1185 0.74 -28.25 -62.71
CA VAL A 1185 0.30 -27.37 -61.63
C VAL A 1185 0.54 -28.03 -60.27
N VAL A 1186 1.24 -27.31 -59.39
CA VAL A 1186 1.68 -27.77 -58.07
C VAL A 1186 1.35 -26.74 -56.98
N VAL A 1187 1.34 -27.17 -55.72
CA VAL A 1187 1.15 -26.29 -54.56
C VAL A 1187 2.49 -25.87 -53.98
N ALA A 1188 2.82 -24.58 -54.11
CA ALA A 1188 3.98 -23.94 -53.49
C ALA A 1188 3.60 -23.21 -52.20
N LYS A 1189 4.55 -23.00 -51.29
CA LYS A 1189 4.33 -22.26 -50.04
C LYS A 1189 4.73 -20.79 -50.18
N GLY A 1190 3.82 -19.88 -49.83
CA GLY A 1190 4.02 -18.44 -49.77
C GLY A 1190 3.43 -17.69 -50.98
N TYR A 1191 2.80 -16.54 -50.72
CA TYR A 1191 2.11 -15.71 -51.72
C TYR A 1191 3.00 -15.27 -52.90
N THR A 1192 4.27 -14.96 -52.63
CA THR A 1192 5.25 -14.55 -53.64
C THR A 1192 5.72 -15.70 -54.53
N LYS A 1193 5.56 -16.97 -54.13
CA LYS A 1193 5.85 -18.16 -54.96
C LYS A 1193 4.67 -18.55 -55.87
N GLY A 1194 3.47 -18.03 -55.64
CA GLY A 1194 2.28 -18.32 -56.45
C GLY A 1194 2.24 -17.53 -57.77
N GLU A 1195 1.74 -18.18 -58.82
CA GLU A 1195 1.48 -17.55 -60.11
C GLU A 1195 0.18 -16.72 -60.10
N GLU A 1196 0.09 -15.80 -61.06
CA GLU A 1196 -1.08 -14.93 -61.27
C GLU A 1196 -1.93 -15.49 -62.40
N PHE A 1197 -3.23 -15.59 -62.13
CA PHE A 1197 -4.21 -16.20 -62.99
C PHE A 1197 -5.42 -15.28 -63.14
N ASN A 1198 -6.16 -15.49 -64.22
CA ASN A 1198 -7.48 -14.93 -64.42
C ASN A 1198 -8.48 -16.04 -64.77
N LEU A 1199 -9.78 -15.68 -64.78
CA LEU A 1199 -10.85 -16.60 -65.12
C LEU A 1199 -11.86 -15.96 -66.06
N THR A 1200 -12.49 -16.78 -66.89
CA THR A 1200 -13.63 -16.39 -67.71
C THR A 1200 -14.69 -17.48 -67.71
N ALA A 1201 -15.93 -17.12 -68.06
CA ALA A 1201 -17.00 -18.09 -68.26
C ALA A 1201 -16.69 -18.97 -69.48
N GLU A 1202 -16.85 -20.27 -69.33
CA GLU A 1202 -16.56 -21.27 -70.36
C GLU A 1202 -17.86 -21.95 -70.81
N ALA A 1203 -17.98 -22.20 -72.12
CA ALA A 1203 -19.20 -22.71 -72.73
C ALA A 1203 -19.13 -24.20 -73.08
N SER A 1204 -17.93 -24.79 -73.02
CA SER A 1204 -17.72 -26.24 -73.14
C SER A 1204 -18.09 -26.99 -71.87
N ASP A 1205 -18.54 -28.23 -72.00
CA ASP A 1205 -18.91 -29.08 -70.87
C ASP A 1205 -17.67 -29.40 -70.00
N PRO A 1206 -17.73 -29.25 -68.65
CA PRO A 1206 -16.64 -29.59 -67.75
C PRO A 1206 -16.34 -31.08 -67.78
N THR A 1207 -15.40 -31.49 -68.62
CA THR A 1207 -15.19 -32.91 -68.99
C THR A 1207 -13.76 -33.34 -68.71
N ALA A 1208 -13.57 -34.65 -68.56
CA ALA A 1208 -12.24 -35.24 -68.57
C ALA A 1208 -11.55 -34.96 -69.91
N ASN A 1209 -10.25 -34.68 -69.85
CA ASN A 1209 -9.41 -35.00 -70.99
C ASN A 1209 -9.11 -36.49 -70.95
N GLU A 1210 -9.28 -37.18 -72.08
CA GLU A 1210 -8.63 -38.48 -72.27
C GLU A 1210 -7.10 -38.27 -72.30
N THR A 1211 -6.31 -39.34 -72.48
CA THR A 1211 -4.85 -39.18 -72.54
C THR A 1211 -4.45 -38.44 -73.82
N ILE A 1212 -4.35 -37.11 -73.73
CA ILE A 1212 -3.81 -36.22 -74.76
C ILE A 1212 -2.33 -36.57 -74.91
N THR A 1213 -2.08 -37.52 -75.79
CA THR A 1213 -0.73 -37.84 -76.22
C THR A 1213 -0.26 -36.67 -77.06
N ALA A 1214 0.77 -35.96 -76.61
CA ALA A 1214 1.35 -34.87 -77.36
C ALA A 1214 2.03 -35.41 -78.64
N GLU A 1215 1.26 -35.56 -79.72
CA GLU A 1215 1.78 -35.83 -81.05
C GLU A 1215 2.65 -34.64 -81.49
N GLY A 1216 3.97 -34.81 -81.43
CA GLY A 1216 4.94 -33.80 -81.87
C GLY A 1216 6.16 -33.58 -80.96
N ALA A 1217 6.21 -34.16 -79.75
CA ALA A 1217 7.39 -34.05 -78.90
C ALA A 1217 8.54 -34.96 -79.39
N VAL A 1218 9.73 -34.41 -79.66
CA VAL A 1218 10.87 -35.21 -80.11
C VAL A 1218 11.36 -36.13 -79.00
N SER A 1219 11.39 -37.44 -79.24
CA SER A 1219 11.87 -38.44 -78.29
C SER A 1219 13.15 -39.11 -78.80
N VAL A 1220 14.15 -39.24 -77.94
CA VAL A 1220 15.47 -39.83 -78.26
C VAL A 1220 15.72 -40.99 -77.31
N VAL A 1221 15.86 -42.21 -77.84
CA VAL A 1221 15.95 -43.46 -77.06
C VAL A 1221 17.14 -44.29 -77.52
N ALA A 1222 17.99 -44.73 -76.59
CA ALA A 1222 19.13 -45.60 -76.89
C ALA A 1222 18.71 -47.08 -77.00
N THR A 1223 19.29 -47.81 -77.96
CA THR A 1223 19.19 -49.27 -78.13
C THR A 1223 20.57 -49.87 -78.40
N ASP A 1224 20.69 -51.20 -78.55
CA ASP A 1224 22.01 -51.83 -78.78
C ASP A 1224 22.65 -51.38 -80.10
N GLY A 1225 23.66 -50.51 -80.00
CA GLY A 1225 24.40 -49.99 -81.15
C GLY A 1225 23.66 -48.93 -81.98
N ALA A 1226 22.59 -48.33 -81.46
CA ALA A 1226 21.85 -47.27 -82.17
C ALA A 1226 21.06 -46.33 -81.23
N VAL A 1227 20.63 -45.20 -81.76
CA VAL A 1227 19.69 -44.26 -81.16
C VAL A 1227 18.46 -44.17 -82.07
N THR A 1228 17.28 -44.40 -81.51
CA THR A 1228 15.98 -44.16 -82.16
C THR A 1228 15.50 -42.76 -81.82
N ILE A 1229 15.14 -41.99 -82.83
CA ILE A 1229 14.67 -40.61 -82.74
C ILE A 1229 13.26 -40.56 -83.33
N LYS A 1230 12.31 -40.04 -82.56
CA LYS A 1230 10.90 -39.93 -82.93
C LYS A 1230 10.45 -38.49 -82.96
N GLY A 1231 9.48 -38.16 -83.82
CA GLY A 1231 8.87 -36.82 -83.92
C GLY A 1231 9.81 -35.72 -84.45
N ALA A 1232 10.91 -36.10 -85.10
CA ALA A 1232 11.94 -35.19 -85.60
C ALA A 1232 11.97 -35.07 -87.14
N GLU A 1233 10.90 -35.47 -87.84
CA GLU A 1233 10.88 -35.45 -89.31
C GLU A 1233 11.18 -34.04 -89.87
N GLY A 1234 12.08 -33.97 -90.85
CA GLY A 1234 12.59 -32.73 -91.44
C GLY A 1234 13.64 -31.98 -90.59
N LYS A 1235 13.98 -32.44 -89.38
CA LYS A 1235 15.02 -31.81 -88.53
C LYS A 1235 16.40 -32.39 -88.81
N ASN A 1236 17.44 -31.55 -88.67
CA ASN A 1236 18.81 -32.05 -88.62
C ASN A 1236 19.11 -32.60 -87.23
N VAL A 1237 19.72 -33.79 -87.17
CA VAL A 1237 20.21 -34.42 -85.95
C VAL A 1237 21.72 -34.58 -86.03
N VAL A 1238 22.41 -34.00 -85.04
CA VAL A 1238 23.84 -34.22 -84.81
C VAL A 1238 24.02 -35.12 -83.60
N ILE A 1239 24.59 -36.31 -83.80
CA ILE A 1239 25.01 -37.20 -82.72
C ILE A 1239 26.52 -37.06 -82.53
N ALA A 1240 26.97 -36.84 -81.29
CA ALA A 1240 28.38 -36.78 -80.94
C ALA A 1240 28.71 -37.67 -79.73
N THR A 1241 29.96 -38.13 -79.66
CA THR A 1241 30.53 -38.71 -78.43
C THR A 1241 30.70 -37.64 -77.35
N ILE A 1242 30.80 -38.04 -76.08
CA ILE A 1242 31.05 -37.10 -74.95
C ILE A 1242 32.35 -36.28 -75.06
N LEU A 1243 33.27 -36.65 -75.97
CA LEU A 1243 34.49 -35.88 -76.29
C LEU A 1243 34.32 -34.95 -77.51
N GLY A 1244 33.08 -34.65 -77.92
CA GLY A 1244 32.76 -33.71 -79.01
C GLY A 1244 32.99 -34.23 -80.43
N LYS A 1245 33.42 -35.49 -80.61
CA LYS A 1245 33.54 -36.10 -81.94
C LYS A 1245 32.16 -36.47 -82.47
N VAL A 1246 31.74 -35.82 -83.56
CA VAL A 1246 30.51 -36.15 -84.31
C VAL A 1246 30.57 -37.58 -84.87
N VAL A 1247 29.48 -38.30 -84.68
CA VAL A 1247 29.22 -39.69 -85.10
C VAL A 1247 28.22 -39.73 -86.26
N ALA A 1248 27.19 -38.88 -86.21
CA ALA A 1248 26.20 -38.67 -87.28
C ALA A 1248 25.79 -37.19 -87.35
N ASN A 1249 25.39 -36.73 -88.54
CA ASN A 1249 24.89 -35.37 -88.82
C ASN A 1249 23.97 -35.48 -90.04
N GLU A 1250 22.70 -35.80 -89.78
CA GLU A 1250 21.76 -36.30 -90.80
C GLU A 1250 20.38 -35.65 -90.58
N THR A 1251 19.72 -35.27 -91.68
CA THR A 1251 18.31 -34.86 -91.63
C THR A 1251 17.44 -36.10 -91.52
N ILE A 1252 16.60 -36.14 -90.49
CA ILE A 1252 15.61 -37.18 -90.25
C ILE A 1252 14.50 -37.05 -91.29
N ASN A 1253 14.17 -38.15 -91.97
CA ASN A 1253 13.17 -38.22 -93.04
C ASN A 1253 11.95 -39.06 -92.63
N SER A 1254 11.86 -39.46 -91.35
CA SER A 1254 10.71 -40.16 -90.80
C SER A 1254 10.52 -39.83 -89.31
N ASP A 1255 9.27 -39.69 -88.87
CA ASP A 1255 8.88 -39.56 -87.47
C ASP A 1255 9.30 -40.70 -86.51
N ASN A 1256 10.01 -41.74 -86.99
CA ASN A 1256 10.63 -42.78 -86.16
C ASN A 1256 11.86 -43.39 -86.87
N GLU A 1257 13.00 -42.71 -86.79
CA GLU A 1257 14.24 -43.09 -87.49
C GLU A 1257 15.31 -43.58 -86.51
N THR A 1258 16.16 -44.54 -86.92
CA THR A 1258 17.14 -45.18 -86.02
C THR A 1258 18.54 -45.09 -86.60
N ILE A 1259 19.42 -44.32 -85.94
CA ILE A 1259 20.79 -44.04 -86.36
C ILE A 1259 21.76 -44.93 -85.57
N ALA A 1260 22.64 -45.66 -86.26
CA ALA A 1260 23.64 -46.50 -85.61
C ALA A 1260 24.72 -45.66 -84.89
N VAL A 1261 25.06 -46.03 -83.65
CA VAL A 1261 26.08 -45.35 -82.84
C VAL A 1261 27.01 -46.36 -82.15
N PRO A 1262 28.30 -46.04 -81.93
CA PRO A 1262 29.19 -46.85 -81.11
C PRO A 1262 28.67 -46.96 -79.66
N ALA A 1263 28.91 -48.10 -79.01
CA ALA A 1263 28.54 -48.29 -77.59
C ALA A 1263 29.25 -47.28 -76.68
N GLY A 1264 28.48 -46.61 -75.82
CA GLY A 1264 28.94 -45.56 -74.89
C GLY A 1264 27.95 -44.39 -74.82
N ILE A 1265 28.36 -43.29 -74.19
CA ILE A 1265 27.52 -42.08 -74.05
C ILE A 1265 27.48 -41.31 -75.37
N ALA A 1266 26.27 -41.10 -75.89
CA ALA A 1266 25.98 -40.28 -77.05
C ALA A 1266 25.23 -39.00 -76.64
N VAL A 1267 25.68 -37.86 -77.15
CA VAL A 1267 24.97 -36.58 -77.06
C VAL A 1267 24.25 -36.36 -78.37
N VAL A 1268 22.94 -36.15 -78.32
CA VAL A 1268 22.07 -35.96 -79.49
C VAL A 1268 21.54 -34.54 -79.48
N SER A 1269 21.87 -33.78 -80.52
CA SER A 1269 21.34 -32.45 -80.79
C SER A 1269 20.31 -32.56 -81.90
N VAL A 1270 19.12 -32.00 -81.69
CA VAL A 1270 18.06 -31.90 -82.71
C VAL A 1270 17.83 -30.43 -83.02
N ASP A 1271 17.70 -30.08 -84.30
CA ASP A 1271 17.64 -28.68 -84.74
C ASP A 1271 16.40 -27.93 -84.22
N GLY A 1272 16.62 -27.06 -83.23
CA GLY A 1272 15.60 -26.33 -82.49
C GLY A 1272 15.25 -26.87 -81.09
N GLU A 1273 15.93 -27.91 -80.58
CA GLU A 1273 15.77 -28.41 -79.22
C GLU A 1273 17.07 -28.39 -78.39
N SER A 1274 16.95 -28.54 -77.07
CA SER A 1274 18.06 -28.74 -76.15
C SER A 1274 18.69 -30.13 -76.29
N PHE A 1275 20.00 -30.24 -75.98
CA PHE A 1275 20.77 -31.47 -76.12
C PHE A 1275 20.22 -32.60 -75.23
N LYS A 1276 19.93 -33.76 -75.84
CA LYS A 1276 19.52 -34.98 -75.13
C LYS A 1276 20.71 -35.92 -75.01
N VAL A 1277 21.19 -36.14 -73.79
CA VAL A 1277 22.26 -37.11 -73.51
C VAL A 1277 21.62 -38.48 -73.31
N VAL A 1278 21.95 -39.42 -74.21
CA VAL A 1278 21.52 -40.82 -74.11
C VAL A 1278 22.70 -41.67 -73.65
N VAL A 1279 22.53 -42.29 -72.50
CA VAL A 1279 23.49 -43.24 -71.91
C VAL A 1279 23.05 -44.66 -72.22
N LYS A 1280 24.00 -45.52 -72.59
CA LYS A 1280 23.83 -46.97 -72.55
C LYS A 1280 25.03 -47.64 -71.91
#